data_AF-A0A956LL53-F1
#
_entry.id   AF-A0A956LL53-F1
#
_cell.length_a   1.000
_cell.length_b   1.000
_cell.length_c   1.000
_cell.angle_alpha   90.00
_cell.angle_beta   90.00
_cell.angle_gamma   90.00
#
_symmetry.space_group_name_H-M   'P 1'
#
loop_
_entity.id
_entity.type
_entity.pdbx_description
1 polymer ?
#
loop_
_entity_poly.entity_id
_entity_poly.type
_entity_poly.pdbx_seq_one_letter_code
_entity_poly.pdbx_strand_id
1 'polypeptide(L)'
;MIDKQLEQFALADDREAVLDKMIPGSEDAFSYRCLHLQNEGRLDEADALIEQAHARGVRQQLLDRLRDRQALLRFESDPARSCARVQERLGLSFTPARARSSEAEEYPSALDPELIDREYLTPHMLQARDLSWISDEGIAWVLERYAAETRATKLLGRVQQPDHPRLVDEILRGLDSDRRTTFGGLEIHKNLCWAQYRELVHRRPLLLQEEAFVSACLHRLAPPEGCELARDREARGAYHERLWSLVSGLAPKFEPLKKHVLYYMLEHGRAGGEYDRARFLEYLALAGDARFAKTKTEVRGRVSASSFTRELVEMPAVTSDEPLVRDFLITLLRDAEDYQAFAELVREDFLRRAFAEAKILYGAADVERAYALLDSGARKELVDRVELEFAETTPRYFELDEGAGVLALELDVKNVQTLVVKVFEINLFNYFAAHGRDVDTSIDLDGLVATSEQTYRYDEPSQRRARRRFEFPQLAGPGVYVVEFIGGGKSSRALIRRGRLRFTHRLSAAGHALQVVDAAGQVRADATMWLSGREYKPDEDGQIFVPFAADRGGQRRFLLRLGEVITVESFTLLTEAYAFSAAIHVEREALIAGQRAEVVVRPQLRVHGEPVSVSLIKRARLRIESTDLHGVSTSMEVGRFPLHDHQESVHSFQVPEGLRSLCFTVLGAVHNRARGQDVDVSATATVRVNGIDSMTQVASLHLARGQGGYVLHALGKAGEPRAAQRLTVTFHHRLFSRTIAETLQTDARGQVELGALVDILKLDVRAPTGIAGGTWTLPVDRCSLPELVHARAGETISLSRPADVPTTREGYSLLMVRRGQPLRDCFEQLVFPERGAARGTVQLQDLEPGRYELRYKRSGQLVQIVVAEGEHVRGAAQRWIDAGARLLEAWRNRPLSLARVSVDAERDELQIHVVGPKYRPRVHLLASRFVADRPGERALAPSRELAGVAGQLEFPSPRSEFQAGRDIGDEYRYILERRSAQRRYPGNLLARPQLLLDPWAVRGTDTQVAAAASGSAYASGAASPMRSTSRMMRREDRAAAPRDASATLDFLARPGLALYNLRPGDDGVVRVPLDQLAGVHELRVVVVGRDGDALVHHAHAPHAALELRERRLLPGFDPAQHLAQRREATALRPGEALTVDDLSLATVERYDTLARAFELLATLGSGRVTLEKFRFILDWPALTPEERRERYSEYACHELNLLLARKDPAFFAEVIRPHLEHKREREFIDDYLLEADLSPYRESWAYARLNAVERILLAGRLGGALAEATRRD
;
A
#
# COMPACT_ATOMS: atom_id res chain seq x y z
N MET A 1 24.54 6.04 -53.92
CA MET A 1 24.27 6.43 -55.33
C MET A 1 23.59 7.80 -55.46
N ILE A 2 22.86 8.29 -54.45
CA ILE A 2 22.09 9.54 -54.51
C ILE A 2 22.96 10.82 -54.57
N ASP A 3 24.12 10.87 -53.89
CA ASP A 3 24.97 12.09 -53.89
C ASP A 3 25.64 12.43 -55.24
N LYS A 4 25.98 11.42 -56.04
CA LYS A 4 26.73 11.62 -57.30
C LYS A 4 25.87 12.26 -58.41
N GLN A 5 24.55 12.09 -58.35
CA GLN A 5 23.61 12.64 -59.33
C GLN A 5 23.21 14.08 -59.00
N LEU A 6 23.12 14.43 -57.71
CA LEU A 6 22.86 15.80 -57.24
C LEU A 6 24.02 16.75 -57.60
N GLU A 7 25.25 16.28 -57.39
CA GLU A 7 26.46 17.03 -57.74
C GLU A 7 26.59 17.23 -59.27
N GLN A 8 26.27 16.20 -60.07
CA GLN A 8 26.22 16.31 -61.53
C GLN A 8 25.13 17.26 -62.03
N PHE A 9 23.94 17.28 -61.42
CA PHE A 9 22.87 18.21 -61.80
C PHE A 9 23.18 19.66 -61.39
N ALA A 10 23.80 19.87 -60.23
CA ALA A 10 24.16 21.20 -59.75
C ALA A 10 25.28 21.85 -60.61
N LEU A 11 26.27 21.05 -61.02
CA LEU A 11 27.48 21.51 -61.72
C LEU A 11 27.44 21.38 -63.26
N ALA A 12 26.38 20.82 -63.85
CA ALA A 12 26.29 20.68 -65.31
C ALA A 12 25.93 21.98 -66.01
N ASP A 13 26.64 22.27 -67.12
CA ASP A 13 26.33 23.36 -68.04
C ASP A 13 25.00 23.13 -68.79
N ASP A 14 24.67 21.87 -69.08
CA ASP A 14 23.39 21.42 -69.64
C ASP A 14 22.69 20.48 -68.65
N ARG A 15 21.73 21.03 -67.90
CA ARG A 15 20.96 20.30 -66.89
C ARG A 15 19.88 19.40 -67.49
N GLU A 16 19.38 19.68 -68.69
CA GLU A 16 18.41 18.82 -69.38
C GLU A 16 19.06 17.49 -69.78
N ALA A 17 20.30 17.51 -70.28
CA ALA A 17 21.05 16.30 -70.62
C ALA A 17 21.35 15.39 -69.40
N VAL A 18 21.36 15.95 -68.18
CA VAL A 18 21.49 15.19 -66.93
C VAL A 18 20.14 14.61 -66.51
N LEU A 19 19.04 15.35 -66.67
CA LEU A 19 17.68 14.89 -66.37
C LEU A 19 17.26 13.72 -67.27
N ASP A 20 17.66 13.71 -68.54
CA ASP A 20 17.34 12.62 -69.48
C ASP A 20 18.10 11.31 -69.18
N LYS A 21 19.17 11.37 -68.38
CA LYS A 21 19.88 10.19 -67.86
C LYS A 21 19.26 9.63 -66.57
N MET A 22 18.31 10.35 -65.96
CA MET A 22 17.62 9.89 -64.76
C MET A 22 16.49 8.93 -65.12
N ILE A 23 16.17 8.00 -64.20
CA ILE A 23 15.14 6.99 -64.43
C ILE A 23 13.77 7.67 -64.59
N PRO A 24 13.11 7.56 -65.77
CA PRO A 24 11.82 8.20 -66.02
C PRO A 24 10.76 7.74 -65.00
N GLY A 25 10.12 8.69 -64.32
CA GLY A 25 9.08 8.42 -63.33
C GLY A 25 9.57 8.18 -61.89
N SER A 26 10.89 8.23 -61.63
CA SER A 26 11.40 8.23 -60.25
C SER A 26 11.10 9.56 -59.51
N GLU A 27 10.97 9.51 -58.17
CA GLU A 27 10.75 10.71 -57.35
C GLU A 27 11.91 11.72 -57.49
N ASP A 28 13.14 11.22 -57.62
CA ASP A 28 14.32 12.07 -57.82
C ASP A 28 14.26 12.78 -59.17
N ALA A 29 13.97 12.06 -60.27
CA ALA A 29 13.81 12.67 -61.59
C ALA A 29 12.68 13.72 -61.60
N PHE A 30 11.57 13.46 -60.92
CA PHE A 30 10.50 14.45 -60.73
C PHE A 30 10.99 15.68 -59.96
N SER A 31 11.64 15.48 -58.82
CA SER A 31 12.13 16.57 -57.97
C SER A 31 13.10 17.49 -58.71
N TYR A 32 14.09 16.92 -59.41
CA TYR A 32 15.07 17.70 -60.16
C TYR A 32 14.48 18.37 -61.39
N ARG A 33 13.52 17.74 -62.08
CA ARG A 33 12.82 18.36 -63.22
C ARG A 33 11.93 19.52 -62.77
N CYS A 34 11.24 19.37 -61.64
CA CYS A 34 10.48 20.47 -61.03
C CYS A 34 11.40 21.62 -60.57
N LEU A 35 12.53 21.29 -59.93
CA LEU A 35 13.50 22.30 -59.49
C LEU A 35 14.19 23.01 -60.65
N HIS A 36 14.43 22.32 -61.78
CA HIS A 36 14.94 22.91 -63.01
C HIS A 36 13.95 23.93 -63.58
N LEU A 37 12.67 23.56 -63.73
CA LEU A 37 11.61 24.46 -64.19
C LEU A 37 11.45 25.68 -63.28
N GLN A 38 11.56 25.47 -61.96
CA GLN A 38 11.55 26.55 -60.97
C GLN A 38 12.74 27.51 -61.14
N ASN A 39 13.93 26.99 -61.40
CA ASN A 39 15.13 27.80 -61.59
C ASN A 39 15.12 28.55 -62.93
N GLU A 40 14.46 28.03 -63.96
CA GLU A 40 14.25 28.71 -65.25
C GLU A 40 13.09 29.72 -65.25
N GLY A 41 12.34 29.83 -64.14
CA GLY A 41 11.17 30.69 -64.04
C GLY A 41 9.94 30.20 -64.81
N ARG A 42 9.95 28.95 -65.28
CA ARG A 42 8.82 28.28 -65.96
C ARG A 42 7.82 27.74 -64.93
N LEU A 43 7.29 28.64 -64.11
CA LEU A 43 6.54 28.31 -62.90
C LEU A 43 5.20 27.62 -63.21
N ASP A 44 4.50 27.98 -64.28
CA ASP A 44 3.23 27.33 -64.65
C ASP A 44 3.42 25.85 -65.04
N GLU A 45 4.54 25.53 -65.69
CA GLU A 45 4.90 24.15 -66.03
C GLU A 45 5.32 23.35 -64.78
N ALA A 46 6.00 24.01 -63.82
CA ALA A 46 6.30 23.40 -62.54
C ALA A 46 5.03 23.10 -61.73
N ASP A 47 4.01 23.97 -61.75
CA ASP A 47 2.70 23.73 -61.11
C ASP A 47 2.01 22.52 -61.74
N ALA A 48 1.96 22.44 -63.07
CA ALA A 48 1.38 21.30 -63.77
C ALA A 48 2.10 19.98 -63.43
N LEU A 49 3.44 20.02 -63.32
CA LEU A 49 4.24 18.86 -62.94
C LEU A 49 3.99 18.45 -61.48
N ILE A 50 3.88 19.41 -60.55
CA ILE A 50 3.57 19.16 -59.14
C ILE A 50 2.18 18.52 -58.98
N GLU A 51 1.17 19.00 -59.71
CA GLU A 51 -0.18 18.41 -59.66
C GLU A 51 -0.22 17.00 -60.26
N GLN A 52 0.50 16.77 -61.37
CA GLN A 52 0.67 15.42 -61.91
C GLN A 52 1.37 14.47 -60.93
N ALA A 53 2.36 14.95 -60.18
CA ALA A 53 3.06 14.17 -59.18
C ALA A 53 2.21 13.91 -57.93
N HIS A 54 1.37 14.86 -57.53
CA HIS A 54 0.36 14.66 -56.49
C HIS A 54 -0.62 13.55 -56.88
N ALA A 55 -1.13 13.56 -58.12
CA ALA A 55 -2.01 12.51 -58.64
C ALA A 55 -1.33 11.14 -58.75
N ARG A 56 0.01 11.09 -58.88
CA ARG A 56 0.81 9.85 -58.94
C ARG A 56 1.31 9.36 -57.57
N GLY A 57 0.94 10.02 -56.47
CA GLY A 57 1.23 9.55 -55.11
C GLY A 57 2.65 9.82 -54.62
N VAL A 58 3.35 10.84 -55.14
CA VAL A 58 4.67 11.26 -54.64
C VAL A 58 4.58 11.71 -53.17
N ARG A 59 5.64 11.45 -52.38
CA ARG A 59 5.68 11.79 -50.94
C ARG A 59 5.27 13.25 -50.64
N GLN A 60 4.28 13.41 -49.75
CA GLN A 60 3.70 14.71 -49.39
C GLN A 60 4.74 15.72 -48.89
N GLN A 61 5.77 15.28 -48.15
CA GLN A 61 6.84 16.15 -47.66
C GLN A 61 7.67 16.79 -48.79
N LEU A 62 7.88 16.05 -49.89
CA LEU A 62 8.61 16.54 -51.06
C LEU A 62 7.74 17.54 -51.85
N LEU A 63 6.46 17.20 -52.06
CA LEU A 63 5.49 18.08 -52.70
C LEU A 63 5.31 19.39 -51.93
N ASP A 64 5.23 19.33 -50.59
CA ASP A 64 5.15 20.52 -49.75
C ASP A 64 6.39 21.42 -49.91
N ARG A 65 7.59 20.85 -49.92
CA ARG A 65 8.83 21.61 -50.11
C ARG A 65 8.88 22.32 -51.46
N LEU A 66 8.48 21.63 -52.53
CA LEU A 66 8.42 22.21 -53.88
C LEU A 66 7.33 23.28 -53.99
N ARG A 67 6.15 23.07 -53.40
CA ARG A 67 5.05 24.05 -53.32
C ARG A 67 5.41 25.28 -52.49
N ASP A 68 6.13 25.10 -51.38
CA ASP A 68 6.58 26.21 -50.54
C ASP A 68 7.62 27.07 -51.28
N ARG A 69 8.58 26.43 -51.96
CA ARG A 69 9.52 27.14 -52.85
C ARG A 69 8.81 27.84 -54.01
N GLN A 70 7.84 27.18 -54.64
CA GLN A 70 7.03 27.72 -55.72
C GLN A 70 6.26 28.98 -55.29
N ALA A 71 5.65 28.95 -54.10
CA ALA A 71 4.96 30.09 -53.51
C ALA A 71 5.92 31.25 -53.26
N LEU A 72 7.14 30.99 -52.77
CA LEU A 72 8.14 32.05 -52.57
C LEU A 72 8.62 32.66 -53.90
N LEU A 73 8.85 31.84 -54.93
CA LEU A 73 9.25 32.31 -56.26
C LEU A 73 8.15 33.14 -56.96
N ARG A 74 6.88 32.87 -56.68
CA ARG A 74 5.73 33.66 -57.18
C ARG A 74 5.38 34.87 -56.32
N PHE A 75 6.11 35.17 -55.25
CA PHE A 75 5.70 36.24 -54.34
C PHE A 75 5.55 37.61 -55.03
N GLU A 76 6.43 37.94 -55.98
CA GLU A 76 6.32 39.22 -56.72
C GLU A 76 5.16 39.25 -57.71
N SER A 77 4.73 38.10 -58.24
CA SER A 77 3.68 38.02 -59.28
C SER A 77 2.29 37.67 -58.73
N ASP A 78 2.21 36.92 -57.64
CA ASP A 78 0.98 36.53 -56.94
C ASP A 78 1.20 36.46 -55.41
N PRO A 79 1.37 37.63 -54.76
CA PRO A 79 1.61 37.71 -53.32
C PRO A 79 0.45 37.17 -52.48
N ALA A 80 -0.77 37.15 -53.02
CA ALA A 80 -1.94 36.63 -52.32
C ALA A 80 -1.86 35.11 -52.14
N ARG A 81 -1.51 34.37 -53.20
CA ARG A 81 -1.33 32.92 -53.16
C ARG A 81 -0.16 32.51 -52.27
N SER A 82 0.93 33.28 -52.30
CA SER A 82 2.10 33.06 -51.44
C SER A 82 1.78 33.30 -49.97
N CYS A 83 1.10 34.40 -49.64
CA CYS A 83 0.64 34.71 -48.28
C CYS A 83 -0.34 33.65 -47.76
N ALA A 84 -1.29 33.20 -48.59
CA ALA A 84 -2.23 32.15 -48.22
C ALA A 84 -1.52 30.82 -47.88
N ARG A 85 -0.52 30.43 -48.69
CA ARG A 85 0.30 29.23 -48.44
C ARG A 85 1.10 29.35 -47.14
N VAL A 86 1.68 30.51 -46.86
CA VAL A 86 2.42 30.77 -45.61
C VAL A 86 1.48 30.75 -44.40
N GLN A 87 0.30 31.35 -44.52
CA GLN A 87 -0.74 31.32 -43.49
C GLN A 87 -1.20 29.89 -43.18
N GLU A 88 -1.47 29.10 -44.21
CA GLU A 88 -1.83 27.69 -44.07
C GLU A 88 -0.70 26.87 -43.43
N ARG A 89 0.55 27.06 -43.90
CA ARG A 89 1.72 26.30 -43.42
C ARG A 89 2.08 26.61 -41.96
N LEU A 90 1.89 27.85 -41.53
CA LEU A 90 2.20 28.32 -40.17
C LEU A 90 0.97 28.32 -39.24
N GLY A 91 -0.22 27.97 -39.74
CA GLY A 91 -1.46 27.96 -38.98
C GLY A 91 -1.87 29.35 -38.48
N LEU A 92 -1.59 30.41 -39.25
CA LEU A 92 -1.87 31.79 -38.89
C LEU A 92 -3.33 32.14 -39.19
N SER A 93 -4.10 32.52 -38.18
CA SER A 93 -5.43 33.10 -38.37
C SER A 93 -5.38 34.61 -38.11
N PHE A 94 -5.74 35.38 -39.14
CA PHE A 94 -5.92 36.82 -39.03
C PHE A 94 -7.41 37.10 -39.07
N THR A 95 -8.12 36.76 -38.00
CA THR A 95 -9.49 37.23 -37.84
C THR A 95 -9.42 38.74 -37.63
N PRO A 96 -10.01 39.58 -38.49
CA PRO A 96 -10.10 41.00 -38.19
C PRO A 96 -11.01 41.13 -36.97
N ALA A 97 -10.41 41.37 -35.80
CA ALA A 97 -11.13 41.91 -34.68
C ALA A 97 -11.68 43.26 -35.16
N ARG A 98 -12.98 43.32 -35.46
CA ARG A 98 -13.68 44.61 -35.52
C ARG A 98 -13.33 45.31 -34.21
N ALA A 99 -12.65 46.45 -34.30
CA ALA A 99 -12.65 47.43 -33.25
C ALA A 99 -14.11 47.84 -33.04
N ARG A 100 -14.81 47.12 -32.15
CA ARG A 100 -16.03 47.63 -31.55
C ARG A 100 -15.58 48.82 -30.72
N SER A 101 -15.95 50.01 -31.17
CA SER A 101 -16.14 51.15 -30.30
C SER A 101 -17.25 50.78 -29.30
N SER A 102 -16.89 50.07 -28.24
CA SER A 102 -17.64 50.11 -27.00
C SER A 102 -16.83 51.02 -26.09
N GLU A 103 -17.50 51.96 -25.42
CA GLU A 103 -17.04 52.40 -24.10
C GLU A 103 -16.45 51.18 -23.38
N ALA A 104 -15.20 51.27 -22.94
CA ALA A 104 -14.53 50.11 -22.34
C ALA A 104 -15.36 49.68 -21.14
N GLU A 105 -16.08 48.56 -21.24
CA GLU A 105 -16.64 47.89 -20.06
C GLU A 105 -15.45 47.64 -19.13
N GLU A 106 -15.36 48.45 -18.08
CA GLU A 106 -14.45 48.29 -16.96
C GLU A 106 -15.02 47.17 -16.09
N TYR A 107 -14.24 46.10 -15.92
CA TYR A 107 -14.59 45.04 -14.98
C TYR A 107 -13.97 45.38 -13.61
N PRO A 108 -14.56 44.89 -12.51
CA PRO A 108 -14.02 45.18 -11.19
C PRO A 108 -12.63 44.54 -11.00
N SER A 109 -11.77 45.23 -10.26
CA SER A 109 -10.46 44.72 -9.83
C SER A 109 -10.53 43.98 -8.49
N ALA A 110 -11.72 43.84 -7.92
CA ALA A 110 -11.97 43.08 -6.70
C ALA A 110 -13.18 42.14 -6.91
N LEU A 111 -13.05 40.89 -6.46
CA LEU A 111 -14.13 39.92 -6.44
C LEU A 111 -15.14 40.29 -5.36
N ASP A 112 -16.44 40.29 -5.72
CA ASP A 112 -17.52 40.34 -4.73
C ASP A 112 -17.61 38.98 -4.00
N PRO A 113 -17.37 38.93 -2.67
CA PRO A 113 -17.43 37.67 -1.91
C PRO A 113 -18.79 36.97 -1.97
N GLU A 114 -19.90 37.69 -2.17
CA GLU A 114 -21.24 37.08 -2.23
C GLU A 114 -21.39 36.12 -3.42
N LEU A 115 -20.68 36.37 -4.53
CA LEU A 115 -20.75 35.54 -5.75
C LEU A 115 -20.20 34.12 -5.56
N ILE A 116 -19.33 33.93 -4.57
CA ILE A 116 -18.74 32.63 -4.23
C ILE A 116 -19.26 32.08 -2.90
N ASP A 117 -20.17 32.78 -2.23
CA ASP A 117 -20.69 32.38 -0.94
C ASP A 117 -21.70 31.24 -1.05
N ARG A 118 -21.60 30.28 -0.12
CA ARG A 118 -22.46 29.10 -0.11
C ARG A 118 -23.95 29.42 0.12
N GLU A 119 -24.30 30.42 0.93
CA GLU A 119 -25.71 30.80 1.16
C GLU A 119 -26.31 31.43 -0.11
N TYR A 120 -25.52 32.21 -0.85
CA TYR A 120 -25.95 32.79 -2.13
C TYR A 120 -26.10 31.74 -3.24
N LEU A 121 -25.13 30.83 -3.37
CA LEU A 121 -25.11 29.83 -4.44
C LEU A 121 -26.15 28.72 -4.25
N THR A 122 -26.43 28.28 -3.02
CA THR A 122 -27.26 27.08 -2.79
C THR A 122 -28.67 27.17 -3.42
N PRO A 123 -29.45 28.26 -3.23
CA PRO A 123 -30.79 28.36 -3.82
C PRO A 123 -30.78 28.31 -5.35
N HIS A 124 -29.79 28.94 -5.98
CA HIS A 124 -29.65 28.95 -7.44
C HIS A 124 -29.36 27.55 -8.00
N MET A 125 -28.57 26.75 -7.27
CA MET A 125 -28.24 25.39 -7.67
C MET A 125 -29.43 24.42 -7.49
N LEU A 126 -30.30 24.63 -6.50
CA LEU A 126 -31.50 23.82 -6.27
C LEU A 126 -32.60 24.02 -7.33
N GLN A 127 -32.58 25.16 -8.03
CA GLN A 127 -33.49 25.43 -9.15
C GLN A 127 -33.18 24.60 -10.41
N ALA A 128 -31.99 24.01 -10.53
CA ALA A 128 -31.64 23.13 -11.63
C ALA A 128 -32.45 21.82 -11.61
N ARG A 129 -32.70 21.23 -12.79
CA ARG A 129 -33.36 19.90 -12.89
C ARG A 129 -32.45 18.76 -12.43
N ASP A 130 -31.15 18.91 -12.66
CA ASP A 130 -30.11 17.98 -12.25
C ASP A 130 -29.36 18.54 -11.04
N LEU A 131 -29.19 17.70 -10.00
CA LEU A 131 -28.50 18.05 -8.75
C LEU A 131 -27.15 17.33 -8.61
N SER A 132 -26.65 16.70 -9.69
CA SER A 132 -25.30 16.13 -9.76
C SER A 132 -24.20 17.16 -9.48
N TRP A 133 -24.52 18.45 -9.66
CA TRP A 133 -23.66 19.59 -9.42
C TRP A 133 -23.37 19.88 -7.94
N ILE A 134 -24.15 19.33 -7.01
CA ILE A 134 -23.86 19.44 -5.57
C ILE A 134 -22.82 18.36 -5.23
N SER A 135 -21.71 18.72 -4.59
CA SER A 135 -20.69 17.74 -4.20
C SER A 135 -21.17 16.87 -3.03
N ASP A 136 -20.49 15.76 -2.74
CA ASP A 136 -20.88 14.90 -1.61
C ASP A 136 -20.78 15.62 -0.25
N GLU A 137 -19.81 16.53 -0.09
CA GLU A 137 -19.73 17.43 1.07
C GLU A 137 -20.89 18.45 1.09
N GLY A 138 -21.31 18.94 -0.07
CA GLY A 138 -22.43 19.87 -0.22
C GLY A 138 -23.79 19.27 0.16
N ILE A 139 -23.96 17.95 0.07
CA ILE A 139 -25.23 17.29 0.40
C ILE A 139 -25.59 17.52 1.87
N ALA A 140 -24.63 17.42 2.80
CA ALA A 140 -24.88 17.62 4.22
C ALA A 140 -25.41 19.03 4.51
N TRP A 141 -24.76 20.05 3.94
CA TRP A 141 -25.19 21.44 4.04
C TRP A 141 -26.61 21.65 3.48
N VAL A 142 -26.89 21.10 2.31
CA VAL A 142 -28.19 21.24 1.64
C VAL A 142 -29.31 20.55 2.43
N LEU A 143 -29.07 19.33 2.94
CA LEU A 143 -30.06 18.61 3.75
C LEU A 143 -30.29 19.29 5.11
N GLU A 144 -29.29 19.93 5.70
CA GLU A 144 -29.45 20.62 6.97
C GLU A 144 -30.30 21.90 6.81
N ARG A 145 -29.98 22.70 5.79
CA ARG A 145 -30.53 24.06 5.60
C ARG A 145 -31.78 24.10 4.71
N TYR A 146 -31.87 23.24 3.70
CA TYR A 146 -32.90 23.28 2.64
C TYR A 146 -33.70 21.98 2.50
N ALA A 147 -33.68 21.10 3.51
CA ALA A 147 -34.42 19.82 3.53
C ALA A 147 -35.91 19.92 3.15
N ALA A 148 -36.57 21.02 3.51
CA ALA A 148 -37.98 21.24 3.23
C ALA A 148 -38.30 21.35 1.73
N GLU A 149 -37.30 21.65 0.89
CA GLU A 149 -37.47 21.70 -0.55
C GLU A 149 -37.54 20.28 -1.13
N THR A 150 -38.62 19.93 -1.83
CA THR A 150 -38.87 18.57 -2.39
C THR A 150 -37.75 18.07 -3.32
N ARG A 151 -36.88 18.96 -3.81
CA ARG A 151 -35.72 18.59 -4.61
C ARG A 151 -34.51 18.16 -3.77
N ALA A 152 -34.34 18.71 -2.57
CA ALA A 152 -33.24 18.35 -1.68
C ALA A 152 -33.28 16.87 -1.29
N THR A 153 -34.48 16.29 -1.10
CA THR A 153 -34.66 14.87 -0.81
C THR A 153 -34.18 13.93 -1.93
N LYS A 154 -34.04 14.41 -3.18
CA LYS A 154 -33.45 13.62 -4.27
C LYS A 154 -31.96 13.34 -4.05
N LEU A 155 -31.28 14.13 -3.21
CA LEU A 155 -29.88 13.93 -2.86
C LEU A 155 -29.66 12.75 -1.92
N LEU A 156 -30.71 12.22 -1.28
CA LEU A 156 -30.61 11.07 -0.37
C LEU A 156 -30.00 9.83 -1.03
N GLY A 157 -30.17 9.65 -2.34
CA GLY A 157 -29.55 8.55 -3.08
C GLY A 157 -28.02 8.60 -3.15
N ARG A 158 -27.41 9.75 -2.84
CA ARG A 158 -25.96 9.95 -2.81
C ARG A 158 -25.39 10.04 -1.39
N VAL A 159 -26.25 10.10 -0.37
CA VAL A 159 -25.81 10.09 1.03
C VAL A 159 -25.26 8.70 1.35
N GLN A 160 -24.04 8.64 1.86
CA GLN A 160 -23.41 7.37 2.24
C GLN A 160 -23.33 7.19 3.76
N GLN A 161 -23.35 8.29 4.52
CA GLN A 161 -23.10 8.29 5.96
C GLN A 161 -24.39 8.59 6.77
N PRO A 162 -24.64 7.86 7.87
CA PRO A 162 -25.84 8.00 8.68
C PRO A 162 -25.77 9.12 9.73
N ASP A 163 -24.76 9.98 9.67
CA ASP A 163 -24.40 10.94 10.73
C ASP A 163 -25.15 12.28 10.64
N HIS A 164 -26.07 12.41 9.68
CA HIS A 164 -26.89 13.59 9.51
C HIS A 164 -28.09 13.59 10.49
N PRO A 165 -28.27 14.65 11.31
CA PRO A 165 -29.29 14.66 12.37
C PRO A 165 -30.74 14.44 11.90
N ARG A 166 -31.11 14.93 10.71
CA ARG A 166 -32.49 14.82 10.16
C ARG A 166 -32.70 13.63 9.22
N LEU A 167 -31.75 12.72 9.12
CA LEU A 167 -31.76 11.67 8.09
C LEU A 167 -33.04 10.82 8.07
N VAL A 168 -33.57 10.46 9.25
CA VAL A 168 -34.79 9.65 9.37
C VAL A 168 -36.02 10.38 8.81
N ASP A 169 -36.16 11.67 9.12
CA ASP A 169 -37.25 12.50 8.59
C ASP A 169 -37.20 12.61 7.08
N GLU A 170 -36.01 12.77 6.52
CA GLU A 170 -35.80 12.88 5.06
C GLU A 170 -36.13 11.55 4.35
N ILE A 171 -35.73 10.42 4.93
CA ILE A 171 -36.06 9.09 4.39
C ILE A 171 -37.56 8.84 4.41
N LEU A 172 -38.24 9.15 5.52
CA LEU A 172 -39.70 8.99 5.61
C LEU A 172 -40.42 9.88 4.59
N ARG A 173 -39.99 11.14 4.45
CA ARG A 173 -40.53 12.05 3.43
C ARG A 173 -40.33 11.50 2.01
N GLY A 174 -39.17 10.90 1.73
CA GLY A 174 -38.88 10.22 0.46
C GLY A 174 -39.82 9.03 0.22
N LEU A 175 -39.97 8.14 1.21
CA LEU A 175 -40.83 6.96 1.15
C LEU A 175 -42.34 7.29 1.08
N ASP A 176 -42.74 8.49 1.50
CA ASP A 176 -44.13 8.96 1.40
C ASP A 176 -44.39 9.71 0.08
N SER A 177 -43.35 10.28 -0.54
CA SER A 177 -43.47 11.10 -1.76
C SER A 177 -43.73 10.30 -3.04
N ASP A 178 -43.21 9.08 -3.15
CA ASP A 178 -43.44 8.20 -4.31
C ASP A 178 -43.69 6.75 -3.85
N ARG A 179 -44.85 6.20 -4.24
CA ARG A 179 -45.22 4.81 -3.94
C ARG A 179 -44.27 3.77 -4.57
N ARG A 180 -43.43 4.16 -5.54
CA ARG A 180 -42.40 3.30 -6.14
C ARG A 180 -41.12 3.23 -5.32
N THR A 181 -40.90 4.13 -4.37
CA THR A 181 -39.71 4.12 -3.51
C THR A 181 -39.91 3.15 -2.36
N THR A 182 -39.23 2.01 -2.41
CA THR A 182 -39.21 1.01 -1.32
C THR A 182 -37.94 1.11 -0.48
N PHE A 183 -37.98 0.56 0.72
CA PHE A 183 -36.77 0.46 1.54
C PHE A 183 -35.74 -0.44 0.82
N GLY A 184 -34.46 -0.09 0.95
CA GLY A 184 -33.37 -0.71 0.18
C GLY A 184 -33.11 -0.12 -1.21
N GLY A 185 -33.97 0.77 -1.73
CA GLY A 185 -33.74 1.44 -3.03
C GLY A 185 -32.66 2.53 -3.03
N LEU A 186 -32.26 3.02 -1.84
CA LEU A 186 -31.17 4.00 -1.65
C LEU A 186 -30.02 3.33 -0.90
N GLU A 187 -28.77 3.67 -1.23
CA GLU A 187 -27.61 3.11 -0.52
C GLU A 187 -27.61 3.47 0.97
N ILE A 188 -28.07 4.67 1.34
CA ILE A 188 -28.19 5.08 2.74
C ILE A 188 -29.10 4.16 3.56
N HIS A 189 -30.08 3.48 2.94
CA HIS A 189 -30.96 2.53 3.61
C HIS A 189 -30.22 1.31 4.16
N LYS A 190 -29.00 1.01 3.69
CA LYS A 190 -28.17 -0.08 4.23
C LYS A 190 -27.28 0.40 5.37
N ASN A 191 -26.98 1.71 5.43
CA ASN A 191 -25.95 2.30 6.29
C ASN A 191 -26.49 3.01 7.54
N LEU A 192 -27.80 2.97 7.82
CA LEU A 192 -28.37 3.68 9.00
C LEU A 192 -27.84 3.13 10.33
N CYS A 193 -27.81 3.94 11.39
CA CYS A 193 -27.51 3.45 12.73
C CYS A 193 -28.70 2.63 13.31
N TRP A 194 -28.45 1.77 14.29
CA TRP A 194 -29.50 0.94 14.90
C TRP A 194 -30.64 1.77 15.52
N ALA A 195 -30.33 2.91 16.13
CA ALA A 195 -31.32 3.83 16.65
C ALA A 195 -32.26 4.36 15.54
N GLN A 196 -31.71 4.71 14.39
CA GLN A 196 -32.46 5.20 13.23
C GLN A 196 -33.35 4.11 12.62
N TYR A 197 -32.90 2.86 12.55
CA TYR A 197 -33.76 1.73 12.13
C TYR A 197 -34.95 1.53 13.08
N ARG A 198 -34.69 1.59 14.40
CA ARG A 198 -35.75 1.44 15.40
C ARG A 198 -36.78 2.57 15.29
N GLU A 199 -36.31 3.80 15.06
CA GLU A 199 -37.19 4.94 14.84
C GLU A 199 -38.03 4.77 13.56
N LEU A 200 -37.42 4.31 12.45
CA LEU A 200 -38.14 4.05 11.20
C LEU A 200 -39.24 3.00 11.35
N VAL A 201 -38.99 1.87 12.02
CA VAL A 201 -40.03 0.86 12.27
C VAL A 201 -41.09 1.33 13.24
N HIS A 202 -40.71 2.12 14.25
CA HIS A 202 -41.68 2.71 15.16
C HIS A 202 -42.67 3.63 14.42
N ARG A 203 -42.17 4.44 13.47
CA ARG A 203 -42.99 5.37 12.68
C ARG A 203 -43.70 4.69 11.50
N ARG A 204 -43.13 3.62 10.91
CA ARG A 204 -43.68 2.88 9.77
C ARG A 204 -43.53 1.36 9.96
N PRO A 205 -44.43 0.69 10.73
CA PRO A 205 -44.32 -0.74 11.06
C PRO A 205 -44.34 -1.68 9.85
N LEU A 206 -44.90 -1.26 8.72
CA LEU A 206 -44.94 -2.03 7.47
C LEU A 206 -43.54 -2.39 6.93
N LEU A 207 -42.49 -1.68 7.33
CA LEU A 207 -41.10 -1.98 6.95
C LEU A 207 -40.64 -3.37 7.40
N LEU A 208 -41.21 -3.95 8.46
CA LEU A 208 -40.93 -5.33 8.88
C LEU A 208 -41.40 -6.39 7.88
N GLN A 209 -42.19 -5.99 6.87
CA GLN A 209 -42.57 -6.85 5.76
C GLN A 209 -41.56 -6.77 4.60
N GLU A 210 -40.58 -5.88 4.61
CA GLU A 210 -39.60 -5.72 3.53
C GLU A 210 -38.32 -6.51 3.81
N GLU A 211 -37.89 -7.36 2.86
CA GLU A 211 -36.70 -8.22 3.02
C GLU A 211 -35.41 -7.44 3.20
N ALA A 212 -35.25 -6.33 2.46
CA ALA A 212 -34.09 -5.45 2.57
C ALA A 212 -33.97 -4.83 3.98
N PHE A 213 -35.10 -4.48 4.60
CA PHE A 213 -35.11 -3.93 5.96
C PHE A 213 -34.72 -4.99 7.00
N VAL A 214 -35.33 -6.18 6.93
CA VAL A 214 -35.04 -7.29 7.84
C VAL A 214 -33.56 -7.72 7.73
N SER A 215 -33.05 -7.86 6.50
CA SER A 215 -31.63 -8.18 6.25
C SER A 215 -30.68 -7.14 6.90
N ALA A 216 -30.98 -5.85 6.73
CA ALA A 216 -30.18 -4.78 7.32
C ALA A 216 -30.21 -4.78 8.86
N CYS A 217 -31.32 -5.19 9.48
CA CYS A 217 -31.40 -5.37 10.93
C CYS A 217 -30.54 -6.53 11.41
N LEU A 218 -30.60 -7.68 10.73
CA LEU A 218 -29.84 -8.88 11.11
C LEU A 218 -28.33 -8.66 11.11
N HIS A 219 -27.79 -7.93 10.11
CA HIS A 219 -26.37 -7.58 10.06
C HIS A 219 -25.90 -6.82 11.32
N ARG A 220 -26.76 -6.00 11.94
CA ARG A 220 -26.45 -5.19 13.13
C ARG A 220 -26.58 -5.97 14.43
N LEU A 221 -27.36 -7.05 14.43
CA LEU A 221 -27.53 -7.93 15.59
C LEU A 221 -26.39 -8.94 15.76
N ALA A 222 -25.49 -9.05 14.77
CA ALA A 222 -24.31 -9.90 14.82
C ALA A 222 -23.55 -9.77 16.16
N PRO A 223 -22.79 -10.79 16.57
CA PRO A 223 -22.00 -10.72 17.79
C PRO A 223 -20.99 -9.58 17.77
N PRO A 224 -20.59 -9.07 18.95
CA PRO A 224 -19.41 -8.21 19.06
C PRO A 224 -18.18 -8.92 18.49
N GLU A 225 -17.27 -8.13 17.96
CA GLU A 225 -16.07 -8.66 17.34
C GLU A 225 -15.05 -9.18 18.36
N GLY A 226 -14.39 -10.29 18.03
CA GLY A 226 -13.50 -10.98 18.96
C GLY A 226 -14.22 -11.97 19.86
N CYS A 227 -15.56 -11.99 19.83
CA CYS A 227 -16.35 -13.01 20.50
C CYS A 227 -16.23 -14.34 19.73
N GLU A 228 -15.57 -15.33 20.35
CA GLU A 228 -15.57 -16.70 19.83
C GLU A 228 -16.88 -17.40 20.22
N LEU A 229 -17.96 -17.22 19.45
CA LEU A 229 -19.26 -17.88 19.71
C LEU A 229 -19.17 -19.40 19.92
N ALA A 230 -18.16 -20.05 19.33
CA ALA A 230 -17.92 -21.47 19.49
C ALA A 230 -17.46 -21.86 20.90
N ARG A 231 -16.75 -20.94 21.60
CA ARG A 231 -16.23 -21.11 22.96
C ARG A 231 -17.14 -20.46 23.99
N ASP A 232 -17.55 -19.22 23.74
CA ASP A 232 -18.39 -18.44 24.65
C ASP A 232 -19.85 -18.83 24.52
N ARG A 233 -20.27 -19.74 25.41
CA ARG A 233 -21.66 -20.22 25.45
C ARG A 233 -22.62 -19.09 25.82
N GLU A 234 -22.29 -18.25 26.79
CA GLU A 234 -23.19 -17.18 27.23
C GLU A 234 -23.42 -16.16 26.11
N ALA A 235 -22.35 -15.69 25.46
CA ALA A 235 -22.47 -14.74 24.36
C ALA A 235 -23.22 -15.33 23.16
N ARG A 236 -23.05 -16.64 22.87
CA ARG A 236 -23.82 -17.35 21.84
C ARG A 236 -25.31 -17.43 22.19
N GLY A 237 -25.65 -17.75 23.44
CA GLY A 237 -27.02 -17.73 23.92
C GLY A 237 -27.65 -16.35 23.78
N ALA A 238 -26.97 -15.31 24.29
CA ALA A 238 -27.41 -13.93 24.19
C ALA A 238 -27.59 -13.46 22.73
N TYR A 239 -26.72 -13.92 21.82
CA TYR A 239 -26.86 -13.65 20.39
C TYR A 239 -28.11 -14.28 19.80
N HIS A 240 -28.36 -15.56 20.09
CA HIS A 240 -29.55 -16.25 19.60
C HIS A 240 -30.85 -15.60 20.12
N GLU A 241 -30.88 -15.20 21.39
CA GLU A 241 -32.03 -14.47 21.97
C GLU A 241 -32.26 -13.11 21.29
N ARG A 242 -31.20 -12.34 21.00
CA ARG A 242 -31.31 -11.07 20.25
C ARG A 242 -31.92 -11.30 18.86
N LEU A 243 -31.49 -12.35 18.16
CA LEU A 243 -32.08 -12.70 16.85
C LEU A 243 -33.56 -13.07 16.99
N TRP A 244 -33.89 -13.91 17.98
CA TRP A 244 -35.27 -14.35 18.20
C TRP A 244 -36.22 -13.20 18.56
N SER A 245 -35.76 -12.23 19.36
CA SER A 245 -36.53 -11.03 19.71
C SER A 245 -36.95 -10.22 18.48
N LEU A 246 -36.16 -10.23 17.40
CA LEU A 246 -36.53 -9.57 16.13
C LEU A 246 -37.39 -10.50 15.26
N VAL A 247 -36.97 -11.76 15.14
CA VAL A 247 -37.47 -12.69 14.13
C VAL A 247 -38.86 -13.26 14.48
N SER A 248 -39.16 -13.45 15.76
CA SER A 248 -40.46 -13.96 16.24
C SER A 248 -41.66 -13.14 15.74
N GLY A 249 -41.54 -11.80 15.73
CA GLY A 249 -42.58 -10.87 15.29
C GLY A 249 -42.73 -10.66 13.78
N LEU A 250 -41.90 -11.31 12.94
CA LEU A 250 -41.94 -11.11 11.49
C LEU A 250 -43.15 -11.79 10.82
N ALA A 251 -43.53 -11.30 9.63
CA ALA A 251 -44.63 -11.84 8.84
C ALA A 251 -44.40 -13.31 8.38
N PRO A 252 -45.45 -14.08 8.03
CA PRO A 252 -45.35 -15.51 7.67
C PRO A 252 -44.35 -15.84 6.54
N LYS A 253 -44.10 -14.90 5.62
CA LYS A 253 -43.10 -15.13 4.56
C LYS A 253 -41.65 -15.35 5.06
N PHE A 254 -41.36 -14.96 6.31
CA PHE A 254 -40.06 -15.15 6.98
C PHE A 254 -40.01 -16.41 7.86
N GLU A 255 -41.00 -17.31 7.80
CA GLU A 255 -41.00 -18.59 8.52
C GLU A 255 -39.69 -19.41 8.37
N PRO A 256 -39.04 -19.48 7.19
CA PRO A 256 -37.77 -20.20 7.06
C PRO A 256 -36.64 -19.63 7.94
N LEU A 257 -36.61 -18.30 8.14
CA LEU A 257 -35.66 -17.65 9.05
C LEU A 257 -36.00 -17.94 10.52
N LYS A 258 -37.29 -17.90 10.89
CA LYS A 258 -37.76 -18.28 12.24
C LYS A 258 -37.32 -19.71 12.58
N LYS A 259 -37.56 -20.64 11.66
CA LYS A 259 -37.15 -22.04 11.78
C LYS A 259 -35.64 -22.17 11.97
N HIS A 260 -34.85 -21.43 11.18
CA HIS A 260 -33.39 -21.47 11.24
C HIS A 260 -32.83 -20.98 12.59
N VAL A 261 -33.32 -19.86 13.10
CA VAL A 261 -32.90 -19.33 14.41
C VAL A 261 -33.29 -20.29 15.54
N LEU A 262 -34.52 -20.83 15.52
CA LEU A 262 -34.98 -21.80 16.51
C LEU A 262 -34.15 -23.09 16.50
N TYR A 263 -33.72 -23.59 15.33
CA TYR A 263 -32.84 -24.75 15.24
C TYR A 263 -31.57 -24.55 16.06
N TYR A 264 -30.88 -23.41 15.89
CA TYR A 264 -29.64 -23.12 16.61
C TYR A 264 -29.87 -22.77 18.09
N MET A 265 -31.04 -22.26 18.46
CA MET A 265 -31.44 -22.14 19.88
C MET A 265 -31.61 -23.50 20.54
N LEU A 266 -32.26 -24.46 19.85
CA LEU A 266 -32.42 -25.83 20.34
C LEU A 266 -31.08 -26.57 20.38
N GLU A 267 -30.22 -26.41 19.38
CA GLU A 267 -28.87 -26.98 19.39
C GLU A 267 -28.04 -26.40 20.55
N HIS A 268 -28.15 -25.09 20.80
CA HIS A 268 -27.49 -24.42 21.91
C HIS A 268 -27.95 -24.95 23.27
N GLY A 269 -29.26 -25.11 23.47
CA GLY A 269 -29.84 -25.71 24.68
C GLY A 269 -29.39 -27.17 24.86
N ARG A 270 -29.45 -27.97 23.79
CA ARG A 270 -29.03 -29.39 23.79
C ARG A 270 -27.56 -29.58 24.18
N ALA A 271 -26.65 -28.77 23.62
CA ALA A 271 -25.24 -28.77 24.01
C ALA A 271 -25.03 -28.42 25.49
N GLY A 272 -26.06 -27.85 26.13
CA GLY A 272 -26.11 -27.55 27.54
C GLY A 272 -26.89 -28.50 28.43
N GLY A 273 -27.53 -29.51 27.85
CA GLY A 273 -28.46 -30.40 28.56
C GLY A 273 -29.85 -29.80 28.77
N GLU A 274 -30.17 -28.65 28.19
CA GLU A 274 -31.48 -27.99 28.28
C GLU A 274 -32.38 -28.36 27.09
N TYR A 275 -33.49 -29.04 27.37
CA TYR A 275 -34.48 -29.45 26.37
C TYR A 275 -35.80 -28.67 26.55
N ASP A 276 -35.84 -27.43 26.06
CA ASP A 276 -37.02 -26.56 26.15
C ASP A 276 -38.16 -27.08 25.26
N ARG A 277 -39.19 -27.63 25.92
CA ARG A 277 -40.38 -28.19 25.25
C ARG A 277 -41.16 -27.13 24.47
N ALA A 278 -41.29 -25.90 24.97
CA ALA A 278 -42.10 -24.86 24.34
C ALA A 278 -41.47 -24.41 23.02
N ARG A 279 -40.16 -24.11 23.03
CA ARG A 279 -39.39 -23.77 21.81
C ARG A 279 -39.38 -24.91 20.80
N PHE A 280 -39.31 -26.16 21.28
CA PHE A 280 -39.34 -27.32 20.41
C PHE A 280 -40.68 -27.49 19.69
N LEU A 281 -41.82 -27.28 20.39
CA LEU A 281 -43.15 -27.30 19.76
C LEU A 281 -43.30 -26.18 18.71
N GLU A 282 -42.79 -24.98 19.00
CA GLU A 282 -42.81 -23.87 18.05
C GLU A 282 -41.95 -24.16 16.80
N TYR A 283 -40.78 -24.79 16.98
CA TYR A 283 -39.95 -25.27 15.89
C TYR A 283 -40.66 -26.31 15.01
N LEU A 284 -41.32 -27.29 15.63
CA LEU A 284 -42.07 -28.33 14.91
C LEU A 284 -43.23 -27.76 14.10
N ALA A 285 -43.93 -26.73 14.62
CA ALA A 285 -44.99 -26.05 13.90
C ALA A 285 -44.50 -25.36 12.61
N LEU A 286 -43.26 -24.89 12.60
CA LEU A 286 -42.61 -24.25 11.44
C LEU A 286 -41.93 -25.25 10.48
N ALA A 287 -41.75 -26.51 10.89
CA ALA A 287 -41.01 -27.53 10.15
C ALA A 287 -41.85 -28.32 9.13
N GLY A 288 -42.94 -27.74 8.60
CA GLY A 288 -43.94 -28.43 7.75
C GLY A 288 -43.41 -29.14 6.48
N ASP A 289 -42.24 -28.74 5.96
CA ASP A 289 -41.63 -29.38 4.78
C ASP A 289 -40.73 -30.59 5.11
N ALA A 290 -40.44 -30.84 6.39
CA ALA A 290 -39.51 -31.86 6.82
C ALA A 290 -40.10 -33.28 6.71
N ARG A 291 -39.23 -34.30 6.55
CA ARG A 291 -39.65 -35.71 6.37
C ARG A 291 -40.50 -36.26 7.52
N PHE A 292 -40.29 -35.73 8.73
CA PHE A 292 -40.99 -36.11 9.95
C PHE A 292 -42.32 -35.35 10.17
N ALA A 293 -42.60 -34.27 9.43
CA ALA A 293 -43.77 -33.43 9.66
C ALA A 293 -45.06 -34.07 9.14
N LYS A 294 -46.17 -33.93 9.89
CA LYS A 294 -47.46 -34.58 9.60
C LYS A 294 -48.17 -34.00 8.38
N THR A 295 -48.06 -32.69 8.17
CA THR A 295 -48.75 -31.97 7.09
C THR A 295 -47.75 -31.08 6.34
N LYS A 296 -47.69 -31.23 5.02
CA LYS A 296 -46.91 -30.32 4.16
C LYS A 296 -47.65 -29.00 4.03
N THR A 297 -47.03 -27.93 4.51
CA THR A 297 -47.59 -26.58 4.41
C THR A 297 -47.06 -25.92 3.13
N GLU A 298 -47.85 -25.89 2.07
CA GLU A 298 -47.53 -25.09 0.87
C GLU A 298 -47.84 -23.62 1.12
N VAL A 299 -46.82 -22.84 1.49
CA VAL A 299 -46.91 -21.37 1.52
C VAL A 299 -46.33 -20.83 0.22
N ARG A 300 -47.17 -20.27 -0.66
CA ARG A 300 -46.73 -19.57 -1.87
C ARG A 300 -45.97 -18.29 -1.51
N GLY A 301 -44.79 -18.07 -2.12
CA GLY A 301 -44.00 -16.84 -1.94
C GLY A 301 -42.99 -16.84 -0.77
N ARG A 302 -42.51 -18.01 -0.33
CA ARG A 302 -41.47 -18.12 0.71
C ARG A 302 -40.16 -17.45 0.27
N VAL A 303 -39.54 -16.71 1.18
CA VAL A 303 -38.12 -16.36 1.07
C VAL A 303 -37.33 -17.66 1.26
N SER A 304 -36.45 -18.00 0.33
CA SER A 304 -35.68 -19.25 0.42
C SER A 304 -34.85 -19.27 1.71
N ALA A 305 -34.79 -20.40 2.41
CA ALA A 305 -33.88 -20.60 3.54
C ALA A 305 -32.41 -20.34 3.13
N SER A 306 -32.07 -20.60 1.85
CA SER A 306 -30.76 -20.30 1.29
C SER A 306 -30.45 -18.80 1.16
N SER A 307 -31.47 -17.93 1.26
CA SER A 307 -31.30 -16.48 1.22
C SER A 307 -30.77 -15.91 2.53
N PHE A 308 -30.86 -16.66 3.64
CA PHE A 308 -30.32 -16.30 4.93
C PHE A 308 -28.99 -17.04 5.14
N THR A 309 -27.92 -16.51 4.53
CA THR A 309 -26.60 -17.14 4.52
C THR A 309 -25.92 -17.08 5.88
N ARG A 310 -24.85 -17.87 6.06
CA ARG A 310 -23.93 -17.76 7.20
C ARG A 310 -23.40 -16.34 7.39
N GLU A 311 -23.30 -15.58 6.29
CA GLU A 311 -22.87 -14.18 6.29
C GLU A 311 -23.90 -13.26 6.95
N LEU A 312 -25.18 -13.63 7.03
CA LEU A 312 -26.23 -12.81 7.63
C LEU A 312 -26.39 -13.06 9.14
N VAL A 313 -26.35 -14.32 9.57
CA VAL A 313 -26.68 -14.71 10.96
C VAL A 313 -25.62 -15.55 11.70
N GLU A 314 -24.40 -15.73 11.18
CA GLU A 314 -23.30 -16.51 11.81
C GLU A 314 -23.61 -17.99 12.07
N MET A 315 -24.67 -18.49 11.45
CA MET A 315 -25.13 -19.86 11.56
C MET A 315 -24.88 -20.59 10.24
N PRO A 316 -24.30 -21.81 10.26
CA PRO A 316 -24.14 -22.59 9.03
C PRO A 316 -25.52 -23.01 8.47
N ALA A 317 -25.57 -23.37 7.19
CA ALA A 317 -26.79 -23.95 6.63
C ALA A 317 -27.06 -25.32 7.28
N VAL A 318 -28.32 -25.57 7.64
CA VAL A 318 -28.72 -26.85 8.22
C VAL A 318 -28.96 -27.85 7.09
N THR A 319 -28.19 -28.94 7.07
CA THR A 319 -28.29 -30.00 6.04
C THR A 319 -29.36 -31.04 6.36
N SER A 320 -29.56 -31.35 7.64
CA SER A 320 -30.62 -32.24 8.12
C SER A 320 -31.00 -31.92 9.56
N ASP A 321 -32.30 -31.77 9.80
CA ASP A 321 -32.86 -31.45 11.10
C ASP A 321 -33.22 -32.71 11.91
N GLU A 322 -33.28 -33.86 11.24
CA GLU A 322 -33.78 -35.13 11.79
C GLU A 322 -33.01 -35.62 13.03
N PRO A 323 -31.66 -35.54 13.10
CA PRO A 323 -30.92 -35.96 14.29
C PRO A 323 -31.28 -35.14 15.54
N LEU A 324 -31.40 -33.82 15.40
CA LEU A 324 -31.77 -32.91 16.49
C LEU A 324 -33.19 -33.23 16.99
N VAL A 325 -34.15 -33.36 16.05
CA VAL A 325 -35.55 -33.63 16.36
C VAL A 325 -35.73 -34.99 17.03
N ARG A 326 -35.04 -36.01 16.53
CA ARG A 326 -35.09 -37.36 17.12
C ARG A 326 -34.53 -37.36 18.54
N ASP A 327 -33.41 -36.70 18.80
CA ASP A 327 -32.82 -36.61 20.14
C ASP A 327 -33.73 -35.86 21.13
N PHE A 328 -34.35 -34.75 20.71
CA PHE A 328 -35.34 -34.03 21.51
C PHE A 328 -36.56 -34.90 21.82
N LEU A 329 -37.11 -35.61 20.84
CA LEU A 329 -38.25 -36.51 21.05
C LEU A 329 -37.88 -37.66 21.99
N ILE A 330 -36.72 -38.30 21.81
CA ILE A 330 -36.26 -39.39 22.67
C ILE A 330 -36.13 -38.91 24.12
N THR A 331 -35.56 -37.72 24.32
CA THR A 331 -35.35 -37.15 25.65
C THR A 331 -36.66 -36.73 26.31
N LEU A 332 -37.53 -36.00 25.61
CA LEU A 332 -38.81 -35.52 26.15
C LEU A 332 -39.85 -36.64 26.36
N LEU A 333 -39.79 -37.72 25.57
CA LEU A 333 -40.70 -38.87 25.69
C LEU A 333 -40.21 -39.93 26.69
N ARG A 334 -38.98 -39.81 27.19
CA ARG A 334 -38.37 -40.72 28.17
C ARG A 334 -39.35 -41.03 29.31
N ASP A 335 -39.87 -39.99 29.96
CA ASP A 335 -40.75 -40.10 31.13
C ASP A 335 -42.24 -39.85 30.82
N ALA A 336 -42.60 -39.52 29.57
CA ALA A 336 -43.99 -39.24 29.17
C ALA A 336 -44.84 -40.53 29.05
N GLU A 337 -46.11 -40.52 29.46
CA GLU A 337 -46.98 -41.71 29.36
C GLU A 337 -47.33 -42.09 27.92
N ASP A 338 -47.48 -41.09 27.04
CA ASP A 338 -47.75 -41.25 25.62
C ASP A 338 -47.01 -40.20 24.76
N TYR A 339 -47.21 -40.25 23.44
CA TYR A 339 -46.65 -39.31 22.46
C TYR A 339 -47.69 -38.36 21.86
N GLN A 340 -48.89 -38.28 22.44
CA GLN A 340 -50.01 -37.50 21.87
C GLN A 340 -49.72 -36.00 21.83
N ALA A 341 -48.92 -35.51 22.77
CA ALA A 341 -48.47 -34.12 22.82
C ALA A 341 -47.76 -33.62 21.54
N PHE A 342 -47.27 -34.52 20.67
CA PHE A 342 -46.60 -34.18 19.42
C PHE A 342 -47.37 -34.68 18.17
N ALA A 343 -48.44 -35.46 18.36
CA ALA A 343 -49.14 -36.19 17.31
C ALA A 343 -49.86 -35.30 16.29
N GLU A 344 -50.09 -34.03 16.60
CA GLU A 344 -50.64 -33.05 15.65
C GLU A 344 -49.59 -32.51 14.67
N LEU A 345 -48.31 -32.48 15.05
CA LEU A 345 -47.24 -31.83 14.28
C LEU A 345 -46.30 -32.81 13.58
N VAL A 346 -46.06 -33.98 14.19
CA VAL A 346 -45.12 -35.00 13.70
C VAL A 346 -45.88 -36.23 13.22
N ARG A 347 -45.41 -36.87 12.14
CA ARG A 347 -46.02 -38.09 11.61
C ARG A 347 -46.02 -39.19 12.66
N GLU A 348 -47.11 -39.94 12.66
CA GLU A 348 -47.35 -40.96 13.66
C GLU A 348 -46.32 -42.10 13.61
N ASP A 349 -45.86 -42.50 12.43
CA ASP A 349 -44.83 -43.52 12.26
C ASP A 349 -43.47 -43.11 12.86
N PHE A 350 -43.07 -41.84 12.67
CA PHE A 350 -41.86 -41.28 13.25
C PHE A 350 -41.95 -41.17 14.77
N LEU A 351 -43.09 -40.67 15.29
CA LEU A 351 -43.33 -40.57 16.74
C LEU A 351 -43.39 -41.93 17.43
N ARG A 352 -44.11 -42.91 16.86
CA ARG A 352 -44.18 -44.27 17.40
C ARG A 352 -42.80 -44.89 17.51
N ARG A 353 -41.95 -44.72 16.49
CA ARG A 353 -40.56 -45.19 16.49
C ARG A 353 -39.73 -44.48 17.56
N ALA A 354 -39.78 -43.16 17.64
CA ALA A 354 -39.03 -42.39 18.64
C ALA A 354 -39.49 -42.68 20.09
N PHE A 355 -40.80 -42.82 20.32
CA PHE A 355 -41.38 -43.19 21.61
C PHE A 355 -40.94 -44.59 22.04
N ALA A 356 -41.08 -45.58 21.15
CA ALA A 356 -40.64 -46.94 21.42
C ALA A 356 -39.13 -46.98 21.72
N GLU A 357 -38.32 -46.29 20.93
CA GLU A 357 -36.89 -46.17 21.14
C GLU A 357 -36.56 -45.53 22.51
N ALA A 358 -37.23 -44.44 22.90
CA ALA A 358 -37.05 -43.83 24.21
C ALA A 358 -37.37 -44.80 25.36
N LYS A 359 -38.50 -45.50 25.31
CA LYS A 359 -38.93 -46.45 26.35
C LYS A 359 -37.98 -47.65 26.47
N ILE A 360 -37.45 -48.12 25.34
CA ILE A 360 -36.50 -49.25 25.30
C ILE A 360 -35.12 -48.81 25.81
N LEU A 361 -34.60 -47.69 25.32
CA LEU A 361 -33.26 -47.18 25.69
C LEU A 361 -33.15 -46.86 27.19
N TYR A 362 -34.20 -46.27 27.79
CA TYR A 362 -34.20 -45.86 29.20
C TYR A 362 -34.91 -46.85 30.14
N GLY A 363 -35.41 -47.98 29.63
CA GLY A 363 -35.90 -49.10 30.44
C GLY A 363 -37.20 -48.84 31.21
N ALA A 364 -38.25 -48.39 30.51
CA ALA A 364 -39.59 -48.19 31.09
C ALA A 364 -40.25 -49.49 31.61
N ALA A 365 -41.28 -49.37 32.45
CA ALA A 365 -41.92 -50.52 33.10
C ALA A 365 -42.59 -51.53 32.13
N ASP A 366 -43.05 -51.07 30.96
CA ASP A 366 -43.74 -51.89 29.95
C ASP A 366 -42.97 -51.89 28.60
N VAL A 367 -41.82 -52.56 28.59
CA VAL A 367 -40.93 -52.64 27.42
C VAL A 367 -41.55 -53.50 26.30
N GLU A 368 -42.40 -54.49 26.63
CA GLU A 368 -43.08 -55.34 25.65
C GLU A 368 -44.01 -54.54 24.75
N ARG A 369 -44.80 -53.64 25.34
CA ARG A 369 -45.65 -52.71 24.59
C ARG A 369 -44.85 -51.75 23.71
N ALA A 370 -43.67 -51.33 24.15
CA ALA A 370 -42.77 -50.50 23.35
C ALA A 370 -42.19 -51.28 22.14
N TYR A 371 -41.79 -52.54 22.32
CA TYR A 371 -41.35 -53.39 21.21
C TYR A 371 -42.45 -53.61 20.17
N ALA A 372 -43.70 -53.79 20.60
CA ALA A 372 -44.84 -53.98 19.70
C ALA A 372 -45.03 -52.84 18.67
N LEU A 373 -44.53 -51.63 18.97
CA LEU A 373 -44.61 -50.45 18.10
C LEU A 373 -43.53 -50.40 17.00
N LEU A 374 -42.51 -51.26 17.07
CA LEU A 374 -41.42 -51.36 16.08
C LEU A 374 -41.63 -52.57 15.16
N ASP A 375 -41.18 -52.49 13.91
CA ASP A 375 -41.10 -53.65 13.01
C ASP A 375 -39.92 -54.57 13.37
N SER A 376 -39.89 -55.80 12.82
CA SER A 376 -38.86 -56.80 13.15
C SER A 376 -37.43 -56.36 12.79
N GLY A 377 -37.26 -55.55 11.74
CA GLY A 377 -35.97 -55.00 11.32
C GLY A 377 -35.44 -53.96 12.30
N ALA A 378 -36.27 -52.97 12.65
CA ALA A 378 -35.94 -51.90 13.59
C ALA A 378 -35.70 -52.42 15.02
N ARG A 379 -36.39 -53.48 15.44
CA ARG A 379 -36.13 -54.16 16.73
C ARG A 379 -34.74 -54.77 16.75
N LYS A 380 -34.40 -55.54 15.71
CA LYS A 380 -33.09 -56.20 15.60
C LYS A 380 -31.97 -55.17 15.50
N GLU A 381 -32.15 -54.14 14.67
CA GLU A 381 -31.24 -53.01 14.55
C GLU A 381 -30.99 -52.35 15.92
N LEU A 382 -32.04 -52.05 16.69
CA LEU A 382 -31.90 -51.41 17.99
C LEU A 382 -31.18 -52.30 19.00
N VAL A 383 -31.41 -53.61 19.03
CA VAL A 383 -30.74 -54.54 19.95
C VAL A 383 -29.26 -54.71 19.59
N ASP A 384 -28.97 -54.95 18.31
CA ASP A 384 -27.60 -55.19 17.81
C ASP A 384 -26.74 -53.92 17.84
N ARG A 385 -27.35 -52.72 17.79
CA ARG A 385 -26.67 -51.43 17.78
C ARG A 385 -25.78 -51.24 19.01
N VAL A 386 -24.48 -51.12 18.77
CA VAL A 386 -23.47 -50.72 19.76
C VAL A 386 -23.32 -49.20 19.71
N GLU A 387 -23.40 -48.55 20.86
CA GLU A 387 -23.20 -47.10 20.98
C GLU A 387 -22.06 -46.82 21.94
N LEU A 388 -21.17 -45.95 21.50
CA LEU A 388 -20.05 -45.45 22.27
C LEU A 388 -19.85 -43.99 21.88
N GLU A 389 -20.78 -43.12 22.26
CA GLU A 389 -20.84 -41.75 21.74
C GLU A 389 -20.54 -40.74 22.85
N PHE A 390 -19.73 -39.72 22.56
CA PHE A 390 -19.53 -38.62 23.50
C PHE A 390 -20.83 -37.86 23.68
N ALA A 391 -21.19 -37.56 24.92
CA ALA A 391 -22.36 -36.73 25.20
C ALA A 391 -22.16 -35.33 24.58
N GLU A 392 -23.23 -34.76 24.05
CA GLU A 392 -23.21 -33.42 23.43
C GLU A 392 -22.89 -32.30 24.43
N THR A 393 -23.02 -32.59 25.72
CA THR A 393 -22.62 -31.74 26.85
C THR A 393 -21.12 -31.72 27.11
N THR A 394 -20.35 -32.62 26.46
CA THR A 394 -18.90 -32.71 26.66
C THR A 394 -18.20 -31.44 26.14
N PRO A 395 -17.43 -30.73 26.98
CA PRO A 395 -16.70 -29.54 26.56
C PRO A 395 -15.71 -29.83 25.42
N ARG A 396 -15.57 -28.87 24.50
CA ARG A 396 -14.58 -28.95 23.41
C ARG A 396 -13.33 -28.11 23.63
N TYR A 397 -13.32 -27.32 24.70
CA TYR A 397 -12.22 -26.45 25.09
C TYR A 397 -11.92 -26.74 26.57
N PHE A 398 -10.64 -26.95 26.90
CA PHE A 398 -10.19 -27.30 28.25
C PHE A 398 -9.10 -26.33 28.69
N GLU A 399 -9.38 -25.52 29.70
CA GLU A 399 -8.47 -24.48 30.18
C GLU A 399 -7.53 -25.00 31.27
N LEU A 400 -6.40 -24.32 31.44
CA LEU A 400 -5.49 -24.48 32.57
C LEU A 400 -5.78 -23.32 33.53
N ASP A 401 -6.81 -23.46 34.35
CA ASP A 401 -7.11 -22.47 35.38
C ASP A 401 -7.05 -23.15 36.76
N GLU A 402 -6.63 -22.40 37.78
CA GLU A 402 -6.43 -22.93 39.15
C GLU A 402 -7.74 -23.44 39.78
N GLY A 403 -8.90 -23.07 39.21
CA GLY A 403 -10.24 -23.55 39.58
C GLY A 403 -10.86 -24.59 38.63
N ALA A 404 -10.17 -24.99 37.55
CA ALA A 404 -10.69 -26.00 36.63
C ALA A 404 -10.69 -27.38 37.32
N GLY A 405 -11.88 -27.88 37.66
CA GLY A 405 -12.06 -29.21 38.25
C GLY A 405 -11.45 -30.34 37.42
N VAL A 406 -11.44 -31.55 37.97
CA VAL A 406 -10.92 -32.75 37.27
C VAL A 406 -11.59 -32.89 35.90
N LEU A 407 -10.78 -33.05 34.85
CA LEU A 407 -11.28 -33.22 33.49
C LEU A 407 -12.19 -34.45 33.44
N ALA A 408 -13.43 -34.25 33.01
CA ALA A 408 -14.42 -35.30 32.90
C ALA A 408 -14.94 -35.42 31.45
N LEU A 409 -15.05 -36.66 30.95
CA LEU A 409 -15.67 -36.97 29.67
C LEU A 409 -16.93 -37.80 29.93
N GLU A 410 -18.04 -37.42 29.29
CA GLU A 410 -19.29 -38.15 29.37
C GLU A 410 -19.52 -38.95 28.10
N LEU A 411 -19.85 -40.23 28.25
CA LEU A 411 -20.08 -41.16 27.16
C LEU A 411 -21.43 -41.87 27.34
N ASP A 412 -22.22 -41.90 26.27
CA ASP A 412 -23.40 -42.75 26.16
C ASP A 412 -22.96 -44.14 25.68
N VAL A 413 -23.21 -45.15 26.53
CA VAL A 413 -22.76 -46.53 26.33
C VAL A 413 -23.98 -47.44 26.19
N LYS A 414 -24.03 -48.23 25.10
CA LYS A 414 -25.08 -49.23 24.83
C LYS A 414 -24.49 -50.47 24.19
N ASN A 415 -24.92 -51.65 24.65
CA ASN A 415 -24.46 -52.95 24.13
C ASN A 415 -22.93 -53.14 24.22
N VAL A 416 -22.34 -52.69 25.34
CA VAL A 416 -20.92 -52.83 25.65
C VAL A 416 -20.77 -53.41 27.06
N GLN A 417 -20.40 -54.69 27.15
CA GLN A 417 -20.20 -55.36 28.46
C GLN A 417 -18.84 -55.08 29.09
N THR A 418 -17.81 -54.87 28.27
CA THR A 418 -16.46 -54.52 28.71
C THR A 418 -15.98 -53.32 27.91
N LEU A 419 -15.63 -52.25 28.63
CA LEU A 419 -15.10 -51.01 28.08
C LEU A 419 -13.69 -50.81 28.59
N VAL A 420 -12.72 -50.73 27.69
CA VAL A 420 -11.33 -50.40 28.01
C VAL A 420 -11.10 -48.92 27.70
N VAL A 421 -10.57 -48.17 28.66
CA VAL A 421 -10.21 -46.76 28.51
C VAL A 421 -8.70 -46.64 28.62
N LYS A 422 -8.08 -46.12 27.57
CA LYS A 422 -6.63 -45.88 27.51
C LYS A 422 -6.35 -44.39 27.39
N VAL A 423 -5.38 -43.91 28.14
CA VAL A 423 -4.92 -42.52 28.10
C VAL A 423 -3.47 -42.51 27.64
N PHE A 424 -3.18 -41.69 26.64
CA PHE A 424 -1.84 -41.49 26.08
C PHE A 424 -1.45 -40.03 26.19
N GLU A 425 -0.32 -39.76 26.82
CA GLU A 425 0.32 -38.44 26.77
C GLU A 425 1.27 -38.38 25.57
N ILE A 426 1.03 -37.44 24.66
CA ILE A 426 1.76 -37.37 23.40
C ILE A 426 2.94 -36.41 23.55
N ASN A 427 4.16 -36.92 23.30
CA ASN A 427 5.34 -36.06 23.17
C ASN A 427 5.29 -35.31 21.83
N LEU A 428 4.75 -34.11 21.87
CA LEU A 428 4.56 -33.21 20.73
C LEU A 428 5.87 -32.92 19.98
N PHE A 429 6.99 -32.75 20.69
CA PHE A 429 8.28 -32.48 20.06
C PHE A 429 8.73 -33.64 19.18
N ASN A 430 8.74 -34.86 19.71
CA ASN A 430 9.15 -36.06 18.97
C ASN A 430 8.22 -36.32 17.79
N TYR A 431 6.90 -36.15 17.98
CA TYR A 431 5.93 -36.32 16.91
C TYR A 431 6.18 -35.33 15.76
N PHE A 432 6.32 -34.04 16.08
CA PHE A 432 6.56 -32.98 15.09
C PHE A 432 7.91 -33.15 14.40
N ALA A 433 8.97 -33.52 15.13
CA ALA A 433 10.29 -33.78 14.57
C ALA A 433 10.26 -34.94 13.54
N ALA A 434 9.43 -35.96 13.78
CA ALA A 434 9.28 -37.10 12.86
C ALA A 434 8.35 -36.82 11.66
N HIS A 435 7.27 -36.07 11.84
CA HIS A 435 6.20 -35.94 10.83
C HIS A 435 6.05 -34.53 10.22
N GLY A 436 6.66 -33.49 10.80
CA GLY A 436 6.56 -32.10 10.34
C GLY A 436 5.16 -31.47 10.44
N ARG A 437 4.26 -32.06 11.23
CA ARG A 437 2.88 -31.61 11.41
C ARG A 437 2.43 -31.75 12.87
N ASP A 438 1.38 -31.01 13.21
CA ASP A 438 0.71 -31.12 14.50
C ASP A 438 -0.05 -32.45 14.61
N VAL A 439 -0.38 -32.85 15.84
CA VAL A 439 -1.12 -34.07 16.16
C VAL A 439 -2.60 -33.87 15.89
N ASP A 440 -3.23 -34.84 15.23
CA ASP A 440 -4.68 -34.93 15.02
C ASP A 440 -5.22 -36.29 15.50
N THR A 441 -6.53 -36.54 15.38
CA THR A 441 -7.13 -37.82 15.79
C THR A 441 -6.63 -39.01 14.97
N SER A 442 -5.89 -38.80 13.87
CA SER A 442 -5.31 -39.84 13.02
C SER A 442 -4.04 -40.48 13.53
N ILE A 443 -3.50 -40.00 14.65
CA ILE A 443 -2.31 -40.56 15.26
C ILE A 443 -2.42 -42.08 15.44
N ASP A 444 -1.40 -42.79 14.97
CA ASP A 444 -1.27 -44.22 15.22
C ASP A 444 -0.80 -44.43 16.66
N LEU A 445 -1.58 -45.20 17.41
CA LEU A 445 -1.30 -45.51 18.82
C LEU A 445 -0.65 -46.89 18.97
N ASP A 446 -0.51 -47.64 17.88
CA ASP A 446 0.11 -48.97 17.90
C ASP A 446 1.60 -48.86 18.26
N GLY A 447 1.99 -49.60 19.29
CA GLY A 447 3.35 -49.55 19.84
C GLY A 447 3.61 -48.43 20.86
N LEU A 448 2.66 -47.53 21.11
CA LEU A 448 2.74 -46.57 22.22
C LEU A 448 2.30 -47.22 23.54
N VAL A 449 2.99 -46.86 24.63
CA VAL A 449 2.62 -47.30 25.99
C VAL A 449 1.60 -46.31 26.55
N ALA A 450 0.43 -46.81 26.96
CA ALA A 450 -0.59 -45.97 27.61
C ALA A 450 -0.10 -45.51 28.99
N THR A 451 -0.26 -44.22 29.28
CA THR A 451 0.01 -43.61 30.60
C THR A 451 -0.89 -44.23 31.67
N SER A 452 -2.15 -44.53 31.31
CA SER A 452 -3.08 -45.28 32.17
C SER A 452 -4.03 -46.13 31.32
N GLU A 453 -4.30 -47.35 31.77
CA GLU A 453 -5.30 -48.25 31.19
C GLU A 453 -6.28 -48.68 32.30
N GLN A 454 -7.58 -48.48 32.07
CA GLN A 454 -8.64 -48.88 32.99
C GLN A 454 -9.67 -49.72 32.24
N THR A 455 -10.25 -50.72 32.92
CA THR A 455 -11.31 -51.57 32.35
C THR A 455 -12.56 -51.49 33.20
N TYR A 456 -13.66 -51.16 32.56
CA TYR A 456 -14.99 -51.07 33.17
C TYR A 456 -15.84 -52.24 32.67
N ARG A 457 -16.59 -52.88 33.58
CA ARG A 457 -17.52 -53.97 33.25
C ARG A 457 -18.94 -53.53 33.56
N TYR A 458 -19.85 -53.88 32.66
CA TYR A 458 -21.24 -53.46 32.66
C TYR A 458 -22.13 -54.67 32.45
N ASP A 459 -23.15 -54.82 33.29
CA ASP A 459 -24.14 -55.89 33.23
C ASP A 459 -25.49 -55.40 32.71
N GLU A 460 -25.56 -54.16 32.21
CA GLU A 460 -26.77 -53.61 31.62
C GLU A 460 -27.23 -54.42 30.39
N PRO A 461 -28.55 -54.62 30.20
CA PRO A 461 -29.11 -55.23 29.00
C PRO A 461 -28.66 -54.50 27.72
N SER A 462 -28.44 -55.23 26.62
CA SER A 462 -27.93 -54.69 25.34
C SER A 462 -28.80 -53.57 24.74
N GLN A 463 -30.10 -53.58 25.04
CA GLN A 463 -31.06 -52.55 24.64
C GLN A 463 -31.00 -51.25 25.47
N ARG A 464 -30.37 -51.23 26.66
CA ARG A 464 -30.32 -50.03 27.52
C ARG A 464 -29.12 -49.14 27.20
N ARG A 465 -29.36 -47.83 27.12
CA ARG A 465 -28.31 -46.79 27.06
C ARG A 465 -28.05 -46.27 28.46
N ALA A 466 -26.79 -46.23 28.86
CA ALA A 466 -26.36 -45.63 30.12
C ALA A 466 -25.34 -44.52 29.85
N ARG A 467 -25.57 -43.32 30.39
CA ARG A 467 -24.59 -42.25 30.39
C ARG A 467 -23.57 -42.50 31.50
N ARG A 468 -22.29 -42.51 31.16
CA ARG A 468 -21.16 -42.72 32.09
C ARG A 468 -20.27 -41.50 32.07
N ARG A 469 -19.82 -41.07 33.25
CA ARG A 469 -18.87 -39.97 33.43
C ARG A 469 -17.51 -40.56 33.86
N PHE A 470 -16.47 -40.21 33.13
CA PHE A 470 -15.09 -40.66 33.37
C PHE A 470 -14.24 -39.47 33.75
N GLU A 471 -13.56 -39.54 34.90
CA GLU A 471 -12.73 -38.46 35.43
C GLU A 471 -11.24 -38.80 35.27
N PHE A 472 -10.45 -37.82 34.84
CA PHE A 472 -9.05 -37.99 34.48
C PHE A 472 -8.15 -37.03 35.27
N PRO A 473 -7.94 -37.26 36.59
CA PRO A 473 -7.06 -36.42 37.42
C PRO A 473 -5.61 -36.40 36.93
N GLN A 474 -5.17 -37.46 36.25
CA GLN A 474 -3.84 -37.55 35.63
C GLN A 474 -3.63 -36.58 34.46
N LEU A 475 -4.69 -35.92 33.96
CA LEU A 475 -4.63 -34.95 32.87
C LEU A 475 -4.60 -33.50 33.37
N ALA A 476 -4.07 -33.25 34.57
CA ALA A 476 -4.09 -31.93 35.21
C ALA A 476 -3.15 -30.90 34.56
N GLY A 477 -2.05 -31.35 33.95
CA GLY A 477 -1.01 -30.50 33.39
C GLY A 477 -1.29 -29.97 31.97
N PRO A 478 -0.45 -29.04 31.47
CA PRO A 478 -0.42 -28.65 30.07
C PRO A 478 0.07 -29.81 29.18
N GLY A 479 -0.54 -30.00 28.01
CA GLY A 479 -0.12 -31.03 27.07
C GLY A 479 -1.19 -31.40 26.03
N VAL A 480 -0.83 -32.39 25.20
CA VAL A 480 -1.75 -33.04 24.26
C VAL A 480 -1.94 -34.49 24.66
N TYR A 481 -3.19 -34.85 24.90
CA TYR A 481 -3.58 -36.16 25.42
C TYR A 481 -4.56 -36.83 24.47
N VAL A 482 -4.42 -38.14 24.28
CA VAL A 482 -5.37 -38.96 23.54
C VAL A 482 -6.05 -39.92 24.52
N VAL A 483 -7.37 -39.82 24.62
CA VAL A 483 -8.20 -40.75 25.40
C VAL A 483 -8.96 -41.63 24.42
N GLU A 484 -8.74 -42.95 24.49
CA GLU A 484 -9.38 -43.93 23.62
C GLU A 484 -10.27 -44.87 24.44
N PHE A 485 -11.55 -44.92 24.06
CA PHE A 485 -12.59 -45.78 24.62
C PHE A 485 -12.85 -46.93 23.65
N ILE A 486 -12.71 -48.17 24.10
CA ILE A 486 -12.75 -49.37 23.25
C ILE A 486 -13.71 -50.38 23.85
N GLY A 487 -14.77 -50.74 23.13
CA GLY A 487 -15.75 -51.71 23.61
C GLY A 487 -16.82 -52.07 22.56
N GLY A 488 -17.34 -53.29 22.62
CA GLY A 488 -18.41 -53.76 21.71
C GLY A 488 -18.04 -53.73 20.22
N GLY A 489 -16.76 -53.84 19.87
CA GLY A 489 -16.29 -53.73 18.48
C GLY A 489 -16.18 -52.29 17.94
N LYS A 490 -16.43 -51.28 18.78
CA LYS A 490 -16.28 -49.86 18.44
C LYS A 490 -15.19 -49.17 19.26
N SER A 491 -14.59 -48.14 18.68
CA SER A 491 -13.63 -47.24 19.31
C SER A 491 -14.09 -45.78 19.20
N SER A 492 -13.93 -45.04 20.30
CA SER A 492 -14.19 -43.61 20.39
C SER A 492 -12.98 -42.90 20.97
N ARG A 493 -12.55 -41.83 20.31
CA ARG A 493 -11.30 -41.14 20.61
C ARG A 493 -11.54 -39.66 20.89
N ALA A 494 -10.94 -39.16 21.96
CA ALA A 494 -10.84 -37.75 22.28
C ALA A 494 -9.37 -37.31 22.23
N LEU A 495 -9.06 -36.33 21.39
CA LEU A 495 -7.79 -35.60 21.39
C LEU A 495 -8.00 -34.32 22.20
N ILE A 496 -7.44 -34.30 23.41
CA ILE A 496 -7.54 -33.22 24.37
C ILE A 496 -6.30 -32.34 24.26
N ARG A 497 -6.48 -31.03 24.08
CA ARG A 497 -5.41 -30.03 24.08
C ARG A 497 -5.57 -29.13 25.31
N ARG A 498 -4.56 -29.06 26.18
CA ARG A 498 -4.53 -28.18 27.37
C ARG A 498 -3.27 -27.32 27.36
N GLY A 499 -3.44 -26.01 27.47
CA GLY A 499 -2.33 -25.05 27.44
C GLY A 499 -1.82 -24.76 26.04
N ARG A 500 -1.42 -23.50 25.86
CA ARG A 500 -0.86 -22.99 24.61
C ARG A 500 0.10 -21.84 24.92
N LEU A 501 1.19 -21.79 24.18
CA LEU A 501 2.06 -20.61 24.11
C LEU A 501 1.65 -19.76 22.91
N ARG A 502 1.58 -18.45 23.10
CA ARG A 502 1.38 -17.47 22.03
C ARG A 502 2.71 -16.77 21.76
N PHE A 503 2.76 -15.96 20.72
CA PHE A 503 3.93 -15.16 20.44
C PHE A 503 3.57 -13.81 19.83
N THR A 504 4.38 -12.80 20.07
CA THR A 504 4.38 -11.58 19.26
C THR A 504 5.45 -11.71 18.19
N HIS A 505 5.21 -11.16 17.00
CA HIS A 505 6.16 -11.20 15.89
C HIS A 505 6.31 -9.80 15.30
N ARG A 506 7.55 -9.37 15.07
CA ARG A 506 7.89 -8.18 14.30
C ARG A 506 9.03 -8.47 13.33
N LEU A 507 9.11 -7.67 12.26
CA LEU A 507 10.27 -7.70 11.38
C LEU A 507 11.36 -6.75 11.88
N SER A 508 12.60 -7.09 11.56
CA SER A 508 13.80 -6.33 11.87
C SER A 508 14.74 -6.33 10.67
N ALA A 509 15.77 -5.49 10.69
CA ALA A 509 16.79 -5.48 9.64
C ALA A 509 17.54 -6.83 9.48
N ALA A 510 17.53 -7.70 10.49
CA ALA A 510 18.22 -8.99 10.46
C ALA A 510 17.30 -10.19 10.20
N GLY A 511 15.97 -9.99 10.14
CA GLY A 511 14.99 -11.07 10.04
C GLY A 511 13.78 -10.85 10.94
N HIS A 512 13.21 -11.93 11.43
CA HIS A 512 12.03 -11.96 12.30
C HIS A 512 12.46 -11.96 13.77
N ALA A 513 11.84 -11.11 14.59
CA ALA A 513 12.01 -11.11 16.04
C ALA A 513 10.69 -11.55 16.69
N LEU A 514 10.75 -12.60 17.51
CA LEU A 514 9.60 -13.16 18.20
C LEU A 514 9.75 -13.05 19.72
N GLN A 515 8.68 -12.80 20.47
CA GLN A 515 8.65 -12.97 21.93
C GLN A 515 7.53 -13.92 22.28
N VAL A 516 7.79 -14.88 23.18
CA VAL A 516 6.80 -15.88 23.58
C VAL A 516 5.99 -15.34 24.76
N VAL A 517 4.66 -15.47 24.66
CA VAL A 517 3.69 -15.00 25.66
C VAL A 517 2.97 -16.23 26.22
N ASP A 518 2.94 -16.34 27.55
CA ASP A 518 2.22 -17.42 28.22
C ASP A 518 0.69 -17.17 28.32
N ALA A 519 0.00 -18.07 29.01
CA ALA A 519 -1.44 -17.97 29.23
C ALA A 519 -1.84 -16.78 30.14
N ALA A 520 -0.92 -16.26 30.96
CA ALA A 520 -1.15 -15.14 31.87
C ALA A 520 -0.81 -13.77 31.26
N GLY A 521 -0.55 -13.73 29.95
CA GLY A 521 -0.19 -12.50 29.22
C GLY A 521 1.21 -11.98 29.57
N GLN A 522 2.10 -12.84 30.04
CA GLN A 522 3.47 -12.48 30.42
C GLN A 522 4.47 -12.95 29.36
N VAL A 523 5.40 -12.07 28.97
CA VAL A 523 6.54 -12.47 28.12
C VAL A 523 7.50 -13.34 28.91
N ARG A 524 7.92 -14.45 28.29
CA ARG A 524 8.79 -15.47 28.87
C ARG A 524 10.15 -15.46 28.20
N ALA A 525 11.16 -14.98 28.93
CA ALA A 525 12.55 -14.89 28.46
C ALA A 525 13.29 -16.24 28.45
N ASP A 526 12.68 -17.31 28.94
CA ASP A 526 13.22 -18.67 29.00
C ASP A 526 12.65 -19.60 27.90
N ALA A 527 11.72 -19.11 27.08
CA ALA A 527 11.10 -19.90 26.02
C ALA A 527 12.02 -20.08 24.80
N THR A 528 12.06 -21.26 24.20
CA THR A 528 12.85 -21.55 22.99
C THR A 528 11.96 -21.86 21.78
N MET A 529 12.53 -21.73 20.58
CA MET A 529 11.85 -22.02 19.32
C MET A 529 12.61 -23.07 18.51
N TRP A 530 11.93 -24.11 18.03
CA TRP A 530 12.51 -25.10 17.12
C TRP A 530 11.95 -24.93 15.70
N LEU A 531 12.84 -24.67 14.74
CA LEU A 531 12.48 -24.44 13.34
C LEU A 531 13.51 -25.13 12.43
N SER A 532 13.03 -25.97 11.51
CA SER A 532 13.84 -26.62 10.47
C SER A 532 15.10 -27.34 11.00
N GLY A 533 14.97 -28.09 12.11
CA GLY A 533 16.10 -28.83 12.69
C GLY A 533 17.01 -28.01 13.61
N ARG A 534 16.76 -26.70 13.78
CA ARG A 534 17.57 -25.82 14.62
C ARG A 534 16.76 -25.24 15.77
N GLU A 535 17.37 -25.24 16.95
CA GLU A 535 16.85 -24.52 18.12
C GLU A 535 17.37 -23.07 18.12
N TYR A 536 16.44 -22.13 18.32
CA TYR A 536 16.68 -20.71 18.50
C TYR A 536 16.37 -20.33 19.94
N LYS A 537 17.33 -19.69 20.60
CA LYS A 537 17.23 -19.25 21.99
C LYS A 537 16.92 -17.77 22.08
N PRO A 538 16.24 -17.33 23.14
CA PRO A 538 15.96 -15.92 23.37
C PRO A 538 17.24 -15.16 23.78
N ASP A 539 17.26 -13.86 23.53
CA ASP A 539 18.27 -12.93 24.05
C ASP A 539 17.94 -12.45 25.48
N GLU A 540 18.67 -11.46 25.98
CA GLU A 540 18.48 -10.87 27.32
C GLU A 540 17.09 -10.21 27.50
N ASP A 541 16.48 -9.75 26.41
CA ASP A 541 15.13 -9.15 26.38
C ASP A 541 14.02 -10.19 26.10
N GLY A 542 14.36 -11.48 26.06
CA GLY A 542 13.42 -12.55 25.74
C GLY A 542 13.02 -12.64 24.26
N GLN A 543 13.77 -12.01 23.34
CA GLN A 543 13.52 -12.03 21.89
C GLN A 543 14.26 -13.18 21.20
N ILE A 544 13.53 -13.94 20.39
CA ILE A 544 14.05 -15.01 19.54
C ILE A 544 14.22 -14.45 18.11
N PHE A 545 15.46 -14.41 17.62
CA PHE A 545 15.77 -13.91 16.28
C PHE A 545 15.89 -15.03 15.24
N VAL A 546 15.11 -14.92 14.17
CA VAL A 546 15.12 -15.84 13.03
C VAL A 546 15.56 -15.08 11.77
N PRO A 547 16.68 -15.44 11.12
CA PRO A 547 17.14 -14.73 9.93
C PRO A 547 16.19 -14.91 8.74
N PHE A 548 16.26 -14.00 7.77
CA PHE A 548 15.51 -14.14 6.52
C PHE A 548 15.90 -15.42 5.76
N ALA A 549 14.98 -15.91 4.94
CA ALA A 549 15.25 -17.00 4.01
C ALA A 549 16.18 -16.53 2.87
N ALA A 550 17.15 -17.38 2.49
CA ALA A 550 18.11 -17.09 1.42
C ALA A 550 17.43 -16.94 0.04
N ASP A 551 16.62 -17.93 -0.36
CA ASP A 551 16.09 -18.00 -1.72
C ASP A 551 14.56 -18.00 -1.81
N ARG A 552 13.88 -18.75 -0.94
CA ARG A 552 12.42 -18.93 -0.98
C ARG A 552 11.80 -18.75 0.40
N GLY A 553 10.98 -17.69 0.52
CA GLY A 553 10.09 -17.49 1.65
C GLY A 553 8.87 -18.42 1.60
N GLY A 554 7.98 -18.26 2.58
CA GLY A 554 6.71 -18.95 2.65
C GLY A 554 6.34 -19.36 4.07
N GLN A 555 5.16 -19.99 4.20
CA GLN A 555 4.70 -20.52 5.48
C GLN A 555 5.69 -21.56 6.02
N ARG A 556 6.03 -21.44 7.31
CA ARG A 556 6.88 -22.36 8.05
C ARG A 556 6.21 -22.70 9.36
N ARG A 557 6.15 -23.99 9.67
CA ARG A 557 5.74 -24.48 10.99
C ARG A 557 6.94 -24.55 11.91
N PHE A 558 6.73 -24.28 13.17
CA PHE A 558 7.75 -24.31 14.21
C PHE A 558 7.13 -24.72 15.56
N LEU A 559 7.99 -25.07 16.50
CA LEU A 559 7.59 -25.36 17.88
C LEU A 559 8.02 -24.22 18.79
N LEU A 560 7.13 -23.79 19.68
CA LEU A 560 7.46 -23.02 20.86
C LEU A 560 7.55 -23.96 22.06
N ARG A 561 8.55 -23.76 22.91
CA ARG A 561 8.77 -24.58 24.10
C ARG A 561 9.02 -23.71 25.32
N LEU A 562 8.32 -24.02 26.41
CA LEU A 562 8.52 -23.44 27.73
C LEU A 562 8.36 -24.56 28.78
N GLY A 563 9.49 -25.09 29.28
CA GLY A 563 9.47 -26.29 30.12
C GLY A 563 8.84 -27.48 29.39
N GLU A 564 7.71 -27.96 29.91
CA GLU A 564 6.89 -29.06 29.35
C GLU A 564 5.79 -28.56 28.38
N VAL A 565 5.49 -27.27 28.37
CA VAL A 565 4.50 -26.69 27.44
C VAL A 565 5.12 -26.58 26.04
N ILE A 566 4.51 -27.27 25.09
CA ILE A 566 4.91 -27.23 23.67
C ILE A 566 3.71 -26.80 22.83
N THR A 567 3.93 -25.91 21.88
CA THR A 567 2.89 -25.46 20.94
C THR A 567 3.45 -25.46 19.53
N VAL A 568 2.68 -26.02 18.58
CA VAL A 568 2.97 -25.94 17.15
C VAL A 568 2.33 -24.67 16.60
N GLU A 569 3.13 -23.82 15.99
CA GLU A 569 2.67 -22.58 15.35
C GLU A 569 3.20 -22.48 13.92
N SER A 570 2.70 -21.50 13.18
CA SER A 570 3.25 -21.16 11.86
C SER A 570 3.32 -19.67 11.61
N PHE A 571 4.34 -19.24 10.90
CA PHE A 571 4.45 -17.87 10.38
C PHE A 571 5.03 -17.88 8.96
N THR A 572 4.82 -16.78 8.24
CA THR A 572 5.46 -16.58 6.94
C THR A 572 6.91 -16.15 7.12
N LEU A 573 7.85 -17.03 6.83
CA LEU A 573 9.27 -16.67 6.75
C LEU A 573 9.52 -15.91 5.45
N LEU A 574 10.06 -14.70 5.54
CA LEU A 574 10.28 -13.81 4.39
C LEU A 574 11.72 -13.91 3.87
N THR A 575 11.93 -13.55 2.60
CA THR A 575 13.27 -13.37 2.01
C THR A 575 13.78 -11.96 2.25
N GLU A 576 15.07 -11.71 2.34
CA GLU A 576 15.58 -10.34 2.54
C GLU A 576 15.37 -9.48 1.28
N ALA A 577 14.48 -8.49 1.36
CA ALA A 577 14.12 -7.61 0.24
C ALA A 577 14.04 -6.15 0.71
N TYR A 578 14.91 -5.31 0.17
CA TYR A 578 15.00 -3.88 0.49
C TYR A 578 14.22 -3.05 -0.52
N ALA A 579 13.55 -2.00 -0.04
CA ALA A 579 13.00 -0.93 -0.84
C ALA A 579 13.56 0.40 -0.35
N PHE A 580 14.10 1.20 -1.26
CA PHE A 580 14.59 2.54 -0.96
C PHE A 580 13.71 3.56 -1.66
N SER A 581 13.28 4.56 -0.90
CA SER A 581 12.56 5.72 -1.39
C SER A 581 13.18 6.96 -0.77
N ALA A 582 13.26 8.06 -1.50
CA ALA A 582 13.69 9.34 -0.94
C ALA A 582 12.73 10.44 -1.40
N ALA A 583 12.27 11.21 -0.43
CA ALA A 583 11.57 12.45 -0.68
C ALA A 583 12.60 13.54 -0.93
N ILE A 584 12.67 14.03 -2.17
CA ILE A 584 13.66 15.02 -2.61
C ILE A 584 12.89 16.30 -2.97
N HIS A 585 13.25 17.40 -2.32
CA HIS A 585 12.57 18.69 -2.47
C HIS A 585 13.57 19.83 -2.62
N VAL A 586 13.19 20.84 -3.40
CA VAL A 586 13.87 22.13 -3.53
C VAL A 586 12.82 23.21 -3.64
N GLU A 587 13.00 24.32 -2.92
CA GLU A 587 12.02 25.40 -2.90
C GLU A 587 12.03 26.16 -4.23
N ARG A 588 10.86 26.32 -4.86
CA ARG A 588 10.74 26.86 -6.22
C ARG A 588 11.26 28.29 -6.33
N GLU A 589 10.99 29.12 -5.33
CA GLU A 589 11.45 30.51 -5.29
C GLU A 589 12.92 30.67 -4.89
N ALA A 590 13.60 29.58 -4.48
CA ALA A 590 15.06 29.57 -4.32
C ALA A 590 15.79 29.31 -5.65
N LEU A 591 15.10 28.79 -6.66
CA LEU A 591 15.64 28.51 -8.00
C LEU A 591 15.68 29.77 -8.87
N ILE A 592 16.44 30.77 -8.42
CA ILE A 592 16.73 32.02 -9.15
C ILE A 592 18.10 31.90 -9.79
N ALA A 593 18.22 32.24 -11.07
CA ALA A 593 19.48 32.15 -11.81
C ALA A 593 20.65 32.86 -11.11
N GLY A 594 21.78 32.17 -10.97
CA GLY A 594 23.00 32.65 -10.30
C GLY A 594 22.94 32.67 -8.77
N GLN A 595 21.81 32.34 -8.14
CA GLN A 595 21.69 32.23 -6.69
C GLN A 595 21.99 30.82 -6.19
N ARG A 596 22.22 30.70 -4.88
CA ARG A 596 22.37 29.40 -4.20
C ARG A 596 21.00 28.86 -3.81
N ALA A 597 20.77 27.59 -4.12
CA ALA A 597 19.60 26.85 -3.66
C ALA A 597 20.03 25.63 -2.83
N GLU A 598 19.10 25.11 -2.04
CA GLU A 598 19.30 23.90 -1.24
C GLU A 598 18.31 22.82 -1.66
N VAL A 599 18.85 21.64 -1.95
CA VAL A 599 18.05 20.42 -2.08
C VAL A 599 18.06 19.68 -0.75
N VAL A 600 16.88 19.30 -0.29
CA VAL A 600 16.67 18.48 0.90
C VAL A 600 16.25 17.07 0.48
N VAL A 601 16.86 16.08 1.11
CA VAL A 601 16.63 14.65 0.86
C VAL A 601 16.21 14.02 2.18
N ARG A 602 14.99 13.49 2.21
CA ARG A 602 14.50 12.63 3.29
C ARG A 602 14.55 11.18 2.82
N PRO A 603 15.63 10.43 3.14
CA PRO A 603 15.77 9.04 2.74
C PRO A 603 14.91 8.13 3.60
N GLN A 604 14.43 7.03 3.02
CA GLN A 604 13.79 5.96 3.74
C GLN A 604 14.18 4.62 3.13
N LEU A 605 14.75 3.75 3.96
CA LEU A 605 15.01 2.36 3.61
C LEU A 605 14.00 1.47 4.35
N ARG A 606 13.42 0.52 3.64
CA ARG A 606 12.43 -0.41 4.17
C ARG A 606 12.77 -1.85 3.86
N VAL A 607 12.38 -2.76 4.74
CA VAL A 607 12.40 -4.21 4.50
C VAL A 607 10.99 -4.74 4.72
N HIS A 608 10.34 -5.24 3.68
CA HIS A 608 8.93 -5.67 3.71
C HIS A 608 7.96 -4.63 4.32
N GLY A 609 8.18 -3.36 4.01
CA GLY A 609 7.37 -2.25 4.52
C GLY A 609 7.86 -1.66 5.85
N GLU A 610 8.63 -2.41 6.64
CA GLU A 610 9.16 -1.91 7.91
C GLU A 610 10.35 -0.96 7.69
N PRO A 611 10.36 0.23 8.33
CA PRO A 611 11.48 1.15 8.23
C PRO A 611 12.73 0.56 8.91
N VAL A 612 13.84 0.56 8.18
CA VAL A 612 15.16 0.16 8.67
C VAL A 612 16.14 1.32 8.52
N SER A 613 17.25 1.24 9.26
CA SER A 613 18.28 2.27 9.26
C SER A 613 18.83 2.54 7.85
N VAL A 614 18.89 3.81 7.46
CA VAL A 614 19.54 4.23 6.19
C VAL A 614 21.06 4.07 6.24
N SER A 615 21.64 3.86 7.43
CA SER A 615 23.07 3.53 7.58
C SER A 615 23.46 2.21 6.91
N LEU A 616 22.50 1.35 6.55
CA LEU A 616 22.74 0.14 5.76
C LEU A 616 23.10 0.44 4.30
N ILE A 617 22.79 1.64 3.81
CA ILE A 617 23.14 2.10 2.47
C ILE A 617 24.61 2.52 2.45
N LYS A 618 25.44 1.73 1.78
CA LYS A 618 26.86 2.02 1.54
C LYS A 618 27.01 2.83 0.26
N ARG A 619 28.14 3.56 0.18
CA ARG A 619 28.57 4.28 -1.03
C ARG A 619 27.51 5.27 -1.55
N ALA A 620 26.76 5.91 -0.64
CA ALA A 620 25.72 6.86 -0.98
C ALA A 620 26.28 8.08 -1.75
N ARG A 621 25.61 8.47 -2.85
CA ARG A 621 25.97 9.58 -3.75
C ARG A 621 24.72 10.35 -4.15
N LEU A 622 24.86 11.65 -4.34
CA LEU A 622 23.81 12.50 -4.91
C LEU A 622 24.29 13.01 -6.28
N ARG A 623 23.54 12.70 -7.34
CA ARG A 623 23.74 13.23 -8.68
C ARG A 623 22.71 14.31 -8.97
N ILE A 624 23.16 15.46 -9.45
CA ILE A 624 22.34 16.61 -9.82
C ILE A 624 22.59 16.88 -11.31
N GLU A 625 21.59 16.60 -12.13
CA GLU A 625 21.62 16.90 -13.57
C GLU A 625 20.76 18.14 -13.83
N SER A 626 21.32 19.15 -14.47
CA SER A 626 20.62 20.36 -14.88
C SER A 626 20.54 20.45 -16.40
N THR A 627 19.41 20.89 -16.93
CA THR A 627 19.22 21.14 -18.37
C THR A 627 18.76 22.58 -18.57
N ASP A 628 19.40 23.28 -19.50
CA ASP A 628 19.11 24.68 -19.83
C ASP A 628 18.05 24.83 -20.93
N LEU A 629 17.77 26.09 -21.32
CA LEU A 629 16.82 26.44 -22.39
C LEU A 629 17.22 25.92 -23.77
N HIS A 630 18.51 25.67 -24.00
CA HIS A 630 19.04 25.17 -25.26
C HIS A 630 19.08 23.63 -25.32
N GLY A 631 18.69 22.96 -24.23
CA GLY A 631 18.72 21.50 -24.11
C GLY A 631 20.09 20.94 -23.78
N VAL A 632 21.04 21.77 -23.34
CA VAL A 632 22.35 21.34 -22.87
C VAL A 632 22.22 20.83 -21.45
N SER A 633 22.67 19.60 -21.21
CA SER A 633 22.64 18.97 -19.89
C SER A 633 24.03 18.95 -19.26
N THR A 634 24.11 19.41 -18.02
CA THR A 634 25.31 19.32 -17.17
C THR A 634 25.00 18.46 -15.94
N SER A 635 25.99 17.69 -15.48
CA SER A 635 25.82 16.79 -14.33
C SER A 635 26.88 17.10 -13.27
N MET A 636 26.46 17.10 -12.00
CA MET A 636 27.33 17.19 -10.84
C MET A 636 27.10 15.96 -9.97
N GLU A 637 28.18 15.27 -9.60
CA GLU A 637 28.14 14.15 -8.65
C GLU A 637 28.76 14.56 -7.31
N VAL A 638 27.98 14.42 -6.24
CA VAL A 638 28.43 14.60 -4.86
C VAL A 638 28.76 13.21 -4.31
N GLY A 639 30.05 12.89 -4.28
CA GLY A 639 30.56 11.68 -3.64
C GLY A 639 30.39 11.72 -2.12
N ARG A 640 30.10 10.56 -1.50
CA ARG A 640 29.92 10.41 -0.04
C ARG A 640 28.81 11.30 0.53
N PHE A 641 27.63 11.27 -0.09
CA PHE A 641 26.46 12.00 0.40
C PHE A 641 25.92 11.36 1.69
N PRO A 642 25.99 12.05 2.85
CA PRO A 642 25.59 11.47 4.12
C PRO A 642 24.07 11.31 4.18
N LEU A 643 23.60 10.14 4.61
CA LEU A 643 22.19 9.85 4.90
C LEU A 643 22.02 9.67 6.41
N HIS A 644 20.89 10.14 6.95
CA HIS A 644 20.63 10.14 8.39
C HIS A 644 19.22 9.61 8.70
N ASP A 645 19.06 8.91 9.83
CA ASP A 645 17.77 8.40 10.31
C ASP A 645 16.93 9.44 11.07
N HIS A 646 17.54 10.55 11.50
CA HIS A 646 16.95 11.47 12.49
C HIS A 646 16.93 12.93 12.02
N GLN A 647 17.30 13.18 10.77
CA GLN A 647 17.29 14.48 10.12
C GLN A 647 17.37 14.29 8.61
N GLU A 648 16.90 15.28 7.88
CA GLU A 648 17.01 15.32 6.43
C GLU A 648 18.41 15.73 5.99
N SER A 649 18.86 15.18 4.87
CA SER A 649 20.19 15.45 4.30
C SER A 649 20.06 16.64 3.35
N VAL A 650 20.87 17.69 3.54
CA VAL A 650 20.77 18.94 2.78
C VAL A 650 22.04 19.16 1.98
N HIS A 651 21.91 19.59 0.72
CA HIS A 651 23.03 19.96 -0.12
C HIS A 651 22.76 21.29 -0.85
N SER A 652 23.73 22.20 -0.80
CA SER A 652 23.66 23.49 -1.48
C SER A 652 24.33 23.41 -2.85
N PHE A 653 23.66 23.94 -3.87
CA PHE A 653 24.17 24.01 -5.25
C PHE A 653 23.89 25.39 -5.86
N GLN A 654 24.65 25.74 -6.90
CA GLN A 654 24.44 26.98 -7.65
C GLN A 654 23.39 26.75 -8.74
N VAL A 655 22.43 27.67 -8.86
CA VAL A 655 21.38 27.61 -9.89
C VAL A 655 21.96 28.11 -11.22
N PRO A 656 22.03 27.26 -12.27
CA PRO A 656 22.55 27.67 -13.57
C PRO A 656 21.69 28.74 -14.24
N GLU A 657 22.31 29.55 -15.10
CA GLU A 657 21.58 30.44 -16.00
C GLU A 657 20.73 29.65 -16.99
N GLY A 658 19.57 30.20 -17.36
CA GLY A 658 18.66 29.56 -18.32
C GLY A 658 18.10 28.20 -17.88
N LEU A 659 18.10 27.89 -16.58
CA LEU A 659 17.66 26.61 -16.05
C LEU A 659 16.22 26.26 -16.49
N ARG A 660 16.02 25.04 -16.98
CA ARG A 660 14.72 24.49 -17.37
C ARG A 660 14.32 23.24 -16.61
N SER A 661 15.27 22.38 -16.27
CA SER A 661 14.98 21.23 -15.42
C SER A 661 16.17 20.83 -14.56
N LEU A 662 15.86 20.32 -13.36
CA LEU A 662 16.79 19.66 -12.45
C LEU A 662 16.34 18.22 -12.23
N CYS A 663 17.25 17.27 -12.29
CA CYS A 663 17.04 15.88 -11.94
C CYS A 663 18.01 15.51 -10.81
N PHE A 664 17.47 15.15 -9.66
CA PHE A 664 18.22 14.69 -8.50
C PHE A 664 18.12 13.18 -8.41
N THR A 665 19.24 12.47 -8.37
CA THR A 665 19.28 11.01 -8.15
C THR A 665 20.13 10.71 -6.91
N VAL A 666 19.55 10.06 -5.91
CA VAL A 666 20.28 9.47 -4.78
C VAL A 666 20.57 8.02 -5.12
N LEU A 667 21.84 7.63 -5.09
CA LEU A 667 22.34 6.30 -5.43
C LEU A 667 23.03 5.69 -4.21
N GLY A 668 22.92 4.37 -4.02
CA GLY A 668 23.68 3.63 -3.02
C GLY A 668 23.52 2.12 -3.18
N ALA A 669 24.14 1.35 -2.29
CA ALA A 669 24.06 -0.12 -2.29
C ALA A 669 23.82 -0.66 -0.89
N VAL A 670 22.94 -1.64 -0.74
CA VAL A 670 22.65 -2.33 0.52
C VAL A 670 23.17 -3.75 0.45
N HIS A 671 23.91 -4.20 1.47
CA HIS A 671 24.40 -5.58 1.53
C HIS A 671 23.28 -6.53 1.96
N ASN A 672 22.83 -7.41 1.06
CA ASN A 672 21.86 -8.45 1.35
C ASN A 672 22.56 -9.61 2.07
N ARG A 673 22.27 -9.78 3.37
CA ARG A 673 22.93 -10.77 4.22
C ARG A 673 22.53 -12.20 3.88
N ALA A 674 21.26 -12.42 3.52
CA ALA A 674 20.73 -13.74 3.21
C ALA A 674 21.35 -14.34 1.92
N ARG A 675 21.72 -13.49 0.95
CA ARG A 675 22.36 -13.90 -0.32
C ARG A 675 23.86 -13.62 -0.38
N GLY A 676 24.40 -12.83 0.54
CA GLY A 676 25.82 -12.45 0.57
C GLY A 676 26.25 -11.52 -0.58
N GLN A 677 25.35 -10.70 -1.12
CA GLN A 677 25.63 -9.80 -2.26
C GLN A 677 25.09 -8.39 -2.02
N ASP A 678 25.72 -7.38 -2.63
CA ASP A 678 25.20 -6.00 -2.62
C ASP A 678 24.05 -5.84 -3.62
N VAL A 679 23.04 -5.06 -3.24
CA VAL A 679 21.88 -4.70 -4.06
C VAL A 679 21.85 -3.19 -4.22
N ASP A 680 21.85 -2.71 -5.46
CA ASP A 680 21.78 -1.28 -5.75
C ASP A 680 20.38 -0.73 -5.44
N VAL A 681 20.36 0.46 -4.84
CA VAL A 681 19.15 1.20 -4.49
C VAL A 681 19.26 2.63 -5.00
N SER A 682 18.16 3.16 -5.50
CA SER A 682 18.13 4.54 -6.01
C SER A 682 16.77 5.22 -5.83
N ALA A 683 16.79 6.54 -5.76
CA ALA A 683 15.60 7.38 -5.74
C ALA A 683 15.83 8.64 -6.57
N THR A 684 14.86 9.01 -7.40
CA THR A 684 14.99 10.11 -8.36
C THR A 684 13.83 11.09 -8.25
N ALA A 685 14.11 12.38 -8.33
CA ALA A 685 13.12 13.44 -8.46
C ALA A 685 13.51 14.42 -9.55
N THR A 686 12.52 14.89 -10.31
CA THR A 686 12.73 15.87 -11.38
C THR A 686 11.86 17.09 -11.14
N VAL A 687 12.48 18.27 -11.23
CA VAL A 687 11.82 19.58 -11.13
C VAL A 687 11.98 20.29 -12.46
N ARG A 688 10.91 20.90 -12.97
CA ARG A 688 10.94 21.73 -14.16
C ARG A 688 10.53 23.16 -13.81
N VAL A 689 11.20 24.13 -14.40
CA VAL A 689 11.04 25.56 -14.09
C VAL A 689 11.11 26.41 -15.35
N ASN A 690 10.69 27.67 -15.22
CA ASN A 690 10.83 28.72 -16.23
C ASN A 690 10.21 28.36 -17.59
N GLY A 691 9.14 27.54 -17.58
CA GLY A 691 8.32 27.10 -18.71
C GLY A 691 8.07 28.15 -19.79
N ILE A 692 7.71 29.36 -19.37
CA ILE A 692 7.37 30.51 -20.23
C ILE A 692 8.50 30.94 -21.17
N ASP A 693 9.76 30.62 -20.89
CA ASP A 693 10.89 31.04 -21.74
C ASP A 693 10.98 30.29 -23.07
N SER A 694 10.27 29.17 -23.18
CA SER A 694 10.09 28.44 -24.44
C SER A 694 8.76 28.73 -25.12
N MET A 695 8.00 29.74 -24.66
CA MET A 695 6.66 30.04 -25.15
C MET A 695 6.55 31.45 -25.73
N THR A 696 5.42 31.75 -26.39
CA THR A 696 5.15 33.08 -26.98
C THR A 696 4.61 34.09 -25.97
N GLN A 697 4.22 33.66 -24.77
CA GLN A 697 3.75 34.52 -23.70
C GLN A 697 4.91 35.35 -23.11
N VAL A 698 4.62 36.61 -22.81
CA VAL A 698 5.57 37.60 -22.27
C VAL A 698 5.27 37.99 -20.81
N ALA A 699 4.19 37.47 -20.26
CA ALA A 699 3.77 37.67 -18.88
C ALA A 699 3.08 36.42 -18.32
N SER A 700 3.01 36.32 -16.99
CA SER A 700 2.39 35.23 -16.25
C SER A 700 1.52 35.78 -15.12
N LEU A 701 0.57 34.96 -14.69
CA LEU A 701 -0.20 35.21 -13.49
C LEU A 701 0.47 34.57 -12.26
N HIS A 702 0.38 35.23 -11.11
CA HIS A 702 0.91 34.77 -9.82
C HIS A 702 -0.12 34.99 -8.71
N LEU A 703 -0.40 33.97 -7.89
CA LEU A 703 -1.29 34.09 -6.75
C LEU A 703 -0.47 34.40 -5.49
N ALA A 704 -0.86 35.40 -4.72
CA ALA A 704 -0.30 35.74 -3.42
C ALA A 704 -1.40 35.83 -2.36
N ARG A 705 -1.04 35.86 -1.09
CA ARG A 705 -1.95 36.14 0.02
C ARG A 705 -1.47 37.36 0.79
N GLY A 706 -2.32 38.38 0.88
CA GLY A 706 -2.10 39.62 1.62
C GLY A 706 -3.04 39.75 2.82
N GLN A 707 -3.05 40.93 3.46
CA GLN A 707 -3.88 41.21 4.63
C GLN A 707 -5.39 41.09 4.36
N GLY A 708 -5.83 41.41 3.13
CA GLY A 708 -7.23 41.29 2.69
C GLY A 708 -7.62 39.92 2.12
N GLY A 709 -6.73 38.92 2.14
CA GLY A 709 -6.94 37.61 1.52
C GLY A 709 -6.07 37.40 0.28
N TYR A 710 -6.55 36.61 -0.67
CA TYR A 710 -5.82 36.28 -1.89
C TYR A 710 -5.82 37.43 -2.90
N VAL A 711 -4.69 37.62 -3.58
CA VAL A 711 -4.48 38.63 -4.62
C VAL A 711 -3.81 37.96 -5.81
N LEU A 712 -4.32 38.19 -7.01
CA LEU A 712 -3.77 37.70 -8.25
C LEU A 712 -2.97 38.81 -8.94
N HIS A 713 -1.71 38.55 -9.26
CA HIS A 713 -0.81 39.47 -9.95
C HIS A 713 -0.60 39.06 -11.40
N ALA A 714 -0.71 39.99 -12.34
CA ALA A 714 -0.26 39.81 -13.72
C ALA A 714 1.08 40.53 -13.90
N LEU A 715 2.16 39.76 -14.04
CA LEU A 715 3.53 40.27 -14.10
C LEU A 715 4.22 39.82 -15.39
N GLY A 716 5.03 40.69 -15.99
CA GLY A 716 5.93 40.32 -17.08
C GLY A 716 7.14 39.50 -16.62
N LYS A 717 7.97 39.05 -17.56
CA LYS A 717 9.18 38.27 -17.26
C LYS A 717 10.22 39.00 -16.40
N ALA A 718 10.16 40.34 -16.35
CA ALA A 718 11.01 41.17 -15.49
C ALA A 718 10.27 41.66 -14.24
N GLY A 719 9.08 41.13 -13.95
CA GLY A 719 8.27 41.50 -12.78
C GLY A 719 7.47 42.78 -12.95
N GLU A 720 7.43 43.37 -14.15
CA GLU A 720 6.67 44.59 -14.44
C GLU A 720 5.15 44.33 -14.46
N PRO A 721 4.34 45.16 -13.79
CA PRO A 721 2.90 44.93 -13.67
C PRO A 721 2.17 45.12 -15.01
N ARG A 722 1.17 44.28 -15.27
CA ARG A 722 0.30 44.35 -16.45
C ARG A 722 -1.08 44.84 -16.05
N ALA A 723 -1.31 46.14 -16.20
CA ALA A 723 -2.59 46.78 -15.89
C ALA A 723 -3.65 46.56 -16.97
N ALA A 724 -4.93 46.74 -16.61
CA ALA A 724 -6.09 46.67 -17.49
C ALA A 724 -6.22 45.36 -18.29
N GLN A 725 -5.75 44.24 -17.73
CA GLN A 725 -5.85 42.92 -18.33
C GLN A 725 -7.14 42.24 -17.85
N ARG A 726 -7.97 41.82 -18.81
CA ARG A 726 -9.21 41.08 -18.53
C ARG A 726 -8.88 39.61 -18.22
N LEU A 727 -9.23 39.16 -17.02
CA LEU A 727 -8.99 37.81 -16.53
C LEU A 727 -10.32 37.11 -16.28
N THR A 728 -10.49 35.90 -16.80
CA THR A 728 -11.62 35.05 -16.45
C THR A 728 -11.17 34.08 -15.37
N VAL A 729 -11.63 34.30 -14.14
CA VAL A 729 -11.30 33.48 -12.97
C VAL A 729 -12.42 32.46 -12.76
N THR A 730 -12.06 31.18 -12.76
CA THR A 730 -12.97 30.06 -12.57
C THR A 730 -12.69 29.42 -11.21
N PHE A 731 -13.65 29.52 -10.29
CA PHE A 731 -13.59 29.00 -8.93
C PHE A 731 -14.21 27.61 -8.85
N HIS A 732 -13.51 26.70 -8.17
CA HIS A 732 -13.99 25.37 -7.80
C HIS A 732 -14.39 25.37 -6.34
N HIS A 733 -15.70 25.37 -6.11
CA HIS A 733 -16.26 25.43 -4.76
C HIS A 733 -16.30 24.03 -4.13
N ARG A 734 -16.08 23.94 -2.81
CA ARG A 734 -16.06 22.68 -2.06
C ARG A 734 -17.39 21.95 -2.10
N LEU A 735 -18.49 22.70 -2.00
CA LEU A 735 -19.85 22.16 -1.94
C LEU A 735 -20.48 21.92 -3.32
N PHE A 736 -19.84 22.34 -4.42
CA PHE A 736 -20.42 22.26 -5.77
C PHE A 736 -19.38 21.81 -6.80
N SER A 737 -19.71 20.81 -7.62
CA SER A 737 -18.88 20.38 -8.75
C SER A 737 -19.01 21.30 -9.98
N ARG A 738 -20.06 22.13 -10.04
CA ARG A 738 -20.15 23.21 -11.03
C ARG A 738 -19.20 24.34 -10.67
N THR A 739 -18.40 24.78 -11.63
CA THR A 739 -17.49 25.90 -11.45
C THR A 739 -18.22 27.24 -11.58
N ILE A 740 -17.76 28.24 -10.82
CA ILE A 740 -18.24 29.62 -10.87
C ILE A 740 -17.21 30.41 -11.67
N ALA A 741 -17.61 31.22 -12.64
CA ALA A 741 -16.69 31.94 -13.51
C ALA A 741 -17.01 33.42 -13.51
N GLU A 742 -16.06 34.24 -13.06
CA GLU A 742 -16.16 35.70 -13.01
C GLU A 742 -15.11 36.34 -13.90
N THR A 743 -15.46 37.48 -14.50
CA THR A 743 -14.52 38.28 -15.31
C THR A 743 -14.10 39.50 -14.51
N LEU A 744 -12.81 39.57 -14.21
CA LEU A 744 -12.18 40.62 -13.41
C LEU A 744 -11.12 41.33 -14.27
N GLN A 745 -10.69 42.51 -13.85
CA GLN A 745 -9.68 43.28 -14.57
C GLN A 745 -8.57 43.75 -13.64
N THR A 746 -7.32 43.61 -14.08
CA THR A 746 -6.17 44.05 -13.27
C THR A 746 -6.14 45.56 -13.12
N ASP A 747 -5.85 46.02 -11.90
CA ASP A 747 -5.69 47.44 -11.57
C ASP A 747 -4.38 48.04 -12.14
N ALA A 748 -4.08 49.30 -11.80
CA ALA A 748 -2.83 49.97 -12.22
C ALA A 748 -1.55 49.27 -11.73
N ARG A 749 -1.63 48.45 -10.68
CA ARG A 749 -0.54 47.65 -10.12
C ARG A 749 -0.50 46.23 -10.70
N GLY A 750 -1.36 45.92 -11.67
CA GLY A 750 -1.48 44.59 -12.25
C GLY A 750 -2.13 43.57 -11.32
N GLN A 751 -2.97 44.01 -10.36
CA GLN A 751 -3.54 43.18 -9.29
C GLN A 751 -5.05 42.99 -9.44
N VAL A 752 -5.55 41.85 -8.99
CA VAL A 752 -6.97 41.57 -8.75
C VAL A 752 -7.13 41.02 -7.34
N GLU A 753 -7.95 41.66 -6.51
CA GLU A 753 -8.25 41.22 -5.15
C GLU A 753 -9.32 40.12 -5.19
N LEU A 754 -9.01 38.96 -4.62
CA LEU A 754 -9.91 37.78 -4.60
C LEU A 754 -10.53 37.54 -3.21
N GLY A 755 -10.11 38.26 -2.18
CA GLY A 755 -10.61 38.11 -0.82
C GLY A 755 -10.22 36.78 -0.17
N ALA A 756 -10.95 36.34 0.86
CA ALA A 756 -10.56 35.17 1.66
C ALA A 756 -10.69 33.81 0.94
N LEU A 757 -11.46 33.74 -0.16
CA LEU A 757 -11.76 32.51 -0.90
C LEU A 757 -12.27 31.36 0.00
N VAL A 758 -13.23 31.67 0.88
CA VAL A 758 -13.88 30.69 1.75
C VAL A 758 -14.53 29.59 0.91
N ASP A 759 -14.37 28.33 1.32
CA ASP A 759 -14.90 27.15 0.63
C ASP A 759 -14.41 26.93 -0.82
N ILE A 760 -13.43 27.69 -1.30
CA ILE A 760 -12.80 27.45 -2.61
C ILE A 760 -11.64 26.46 -2.45
N LEU A 761 -11.59 25.44 -3.30
CA LEU A 761 -10.52 24.43 -3.30
C LEU A 761 -9.45 24.75 -4.33
N LYS A 762 -9.87 25.31 -5.47
CA LYS A 762 -9.03 25.50 -6.65
C LYS A 762 -9.54 26.70 -7.45
N LEU A 763 -8.63 27.41 -8.10
CA LEU A 763 -8.95 28.42 -9.10
C LEU A 763 -8.17 28.19 -10.40
N ASP A 764 -8.86 28.34 -11.52
CA ASP A 764 -8.30 28.33 -12.88
C ASP A 764 -8.50 29.71 -13.50
N VAL A 765 -7.42 30.35 -13.97
CA VAL A 765 -7.49 31.70 -14.55
C VAL A 765 -7.06 31.66 -15.99
N ARG A 766 -7.95 32.15 -16.87
CA ARG A 766 -7.64 32.40 -18.27
C ARG A 766 -7.31 33.88 -18.45
N ALA A 767 -6.23 34.14 -19.17
CA ALA A 767 -5.75 35.48 -19.49
C ALA A 767 -5.78 35.73 -21.01
N PRO A 768 -5.68 36.99 -21.46
CA PRO A 768 -5.65 37.36 -22.88
C PRO A 768 -4.38 36.83 -23.59
N THR A 769 -4.37 36.91 -24.92
CA THR A 769 -3.21 36.52 -25.74
C THR A 769 -1.94 37.26 -25.30
N GLY A 770 -0.87 36.53 -24.99
CA GLY A 770 0.41 37.07 -24.52
C GLY A 770 0.65 36.93 -23.02
N ILE A 771 -0.37 36.58 -22.23
CA ILE A 771 -0.23 36.26 -20.80
C ILE A 771 -0.51 34.77 -20.58
N ALA A 772 0.39 34.09 -19.87
CA ALA A 772 0.18 32.71 -19.45
C ALA A 772 -0.88 32.70 -18.34
N GLY A 773 -1.97 31.97 -18.58
CA GLY A 773 -2.95 31.64 -17.54
C GLY A 773 -2.34 30.78 -16.43
N GLY A 774 -3.08 30.55 -15.37
CA GLY A 774 -2.59 29.77 -14.24
C GLY A 774 -3.68 28.96 -13.55
N THR A 775 -3.24 27.95 -12.82
CA THR A 775 -4.09 27.06 -12.04
C THR A 775 -3.47 26.91 -10.66
N TRP A 776 -4.23 27.16 -9.60
CA TRP A 776 -3.78 27.00 -8.22
C TRP A 776 -4.75 26.15 -7.43
N THR A 777 -4.22 25.21 -6.66
CA THR A 777 -4.95 24.54 -5.59
C THR A 777 -4.67 25.31 -4.31
N LEU A 778 -5.72 25.76 -3.61
CA LEU A 778 -5.51 26.56 -2.41
C LEU A 778 -4.85 25.72 -1.30
N PRO A 779 -3.94 26.32 -0.51
CA PRO A 779 -3.26 25.58 0.55
C PRO A 779 -4.21 25.11 1.64
N VAL A 780 -4.03 23.89 2.12
CA VAL A 780 -4.84 23.24 3.16
C VAL A 780 -3.92 22.51 4.13
N ASP A 781 -4.24 22.55 5.42
CA ASP A 781 -3.47 21.86 6.44
C ASP A 781 -3.63 20.34 6.30
N ARG A 782 -2.59 19.60 6.69
CA ARG A 782 -2.56 18.14 6.56
C ARG A 782 -1.86 17.51 7.74
N CYS A 783 -2.28 16.30 8.08
CA CYS A 783 -1.53 15.42 8.98
C CYS A 783 -1.54 13.98 8.46
N SER A 784 -0.46 13.27 8.71
CA SER A 784 -0.42 11.81 8.60
C SER A 784 -1.30 11.22 9.71
N LEU A 785 -2.10 10.23 9.33
CA LEU A 785 -2.99 9.50 10.24
C LEU A 785 -2.75 8.00 10.07
N PRO A 786 -2.83 7.21 11.15
CA PRO A 786 -2.78 5.75 11.06
C PRO A 786 -4.02 5.21 10.32
N GLU A 787 -3.88 4.10 9.62
CA GLU A 787 -5.04 3.41 9.02
C GLU A 787 -5.82 2.60 10.06
N LEU A 788 -5.11 2.04 11.04
CA LEU A 788 -5.65 1.18 12.10
C LEU A 788 -5.03 1.52 13.44
N VAL A 789 -5.89 1.63 14.46
CA VAL A 789 -5.53 1.93 15.85
C VAL A 789 -6.14 0.86 16.74
N HIS A 790 -5.32 0.19 17.56
CA HIS A 790 -5.84 -0.65 18.64
C HIS A 790 -5.67 0.05 19.98
N ALA A 791 -6.71 0.01 20.81
CA ALA A 791 -6.69 0.56 22.15
C ALA A 791 -7.38 -0.37 23.13
N ARG A 792 -6.99 -0.30 24.40
CA ARG A 792 -7.70 -0.97 25.47
C ARG A 792 -8.94 -0.15 25.84
N ALA A 793 -10.04 -0.81 26.17
CA ALA A 793 -11.23 -0.16 26.72
C ALA A 793 -10.87 0.75 27.92
N GLY A 794 -11.38 1.97 27.91
CA GLY A 794 -11.09 3.01 28.91
C GLY A 794 -9.82 3.85 28.65
N GLU A 795 -8.98 3.50 27.67
CA GLU A 795 -7.86 4.37 27.28
C GLU A 795 -8.34 5.48 26.32
N THR A 796 -7.98 6.74 26.61
CA THR A 796 -8.18 7.85 25.66
C THR A 796 -7.29 7.66 24.45
N ILE A 797 -7.83 7.81 23.24
CA ILE A 797 -7.06 7.76 21.99
C ILE A 797 -6.87 9.19 21.48
N SER A 798 -5.63 9.62 21.28
CA SER A 798 -5.31 10.94 20.72
C SER A 798 -4.77 10.78 19.30
N LEU A 799 -5.32 11.54 18.36
CA LEU A 799 -4.88 11.62 16.95
C LEU A 799 -4.62 13.07 16.54
N SER A 800 -3.72 13.27 15.57
CA SER A 800 -3.39 14.59 15.03
C SER A 800 -4.58 15.24 14.33
N ARG A 801 -4.70 16.55 14.44
CA ARG A 801 -5.80 17.32 13.84
C ARG A 801 -5.25 18.46 12.96
N PRO A 802 -5.64 18.57 11.68
CA PRO A 802 -5.35 19.76 10.88
C PRO A 802 -6.08 20.98 11.48
N ALA A 803 -5.45 22.16 11.46
CA ALA A 803 -6.02 23.33 12.13
C ALA A 803 -7.18 23.96 11.36
N ASP A 804 -7.20 23.81 10.03
CA ASP A 804 -8.23 24.33 9.13
C ASP A 804 -9.54 23.51 9.14
N VAL A 805 -9.57 22.31 9.73
CA VAL A 805 -10.75 21.45 9.79
C VAL A 805 -11.66 21.84 10.98
N PRO A 806 -12.97 22.10 10.76
CA PRO A 806 -13.92 22.44 11.81
C PRO A 806 -14.06 21.32 12.85
N THR A 807 -14.13 21.68 14.13
CA THR A 807 -14.35 20.75 15.26
C THR A 807 -15.82 20.37 15.44
N THR A 808 -16.57 20.29 14.34
CA THR A 808 -18.01 20.00 14.30
C THR A 808 -18.28 18.79 13.41
N ARG A 809 -19.57 18.41 13.27
CA ARG A 809 -20.02 17.35 12.35
C ARG A 809 -19.72 17.66 10.87
N GLU A 810 -19.36 18.90 10.52
CA GLU A 810 -18.85 19.22 9.18
C GLU A 810 -17.43 18.68 8.94
N GLY A 811 -16.61 18.60 9.99
CA GLY A 811 -15.21 18.14 9.89
C GLY A 811 -15.02 16.66 10.19
N TYR A 812 -15.83 16.10 11.10
CA TYR A 812 -15.62 14.75 11.66
C TYR A 812 -16.89 13.90 11.66
N SER A 813 -16.69 12.58 11.57
CA SER A 813 -17.70 11.56 11.83
C SER A 813 -17.06 10.42 12.60
N LEU A 814 -17.70 9.94 13.66
CA LEU A 814 -17.26 8.77 14.40
C LEU A 814 -18.42 7.78 14.50
N LEU A 815 -18.28 6.62 13.86
CA LEU A 815 -19.32 5.60 13.83
C LEU A 815 -18.80 4.31 14.46
N MET A 816 -19.53 3.76 15.42
CA MET A 816 -19.32 2.36 15.80
C MET A 816 -19.84 1.48 14.67
N VAL A 817 -19.05 0.52 14.21
CA VAL A 817 -19.38 -0.37 13.09
C VAL A 817 -19.42 -1.84 13.53
N ARG A 818 -20.27 -2.62 12.85
CA ARG A 818 -20.37 -4.07 13.00
C ARG A 818 -20.50 -4.71 11.63
N ARG A 819 -19.58 -5.61 11.27
CA ARG A 819 -19.49 -6.22 9.93
C ARG A 819 -19.44 -5.18 8.80
N GLY A 820 -18.73 -4.07 9.03
CA GLY A 820 -18.62 -2.95 8.08
C GLY A 820 -19.89 -2.10 7.96
N GLN A 821 -20.92 -2.33 8.78
CA GLN A 821 -22.16 -1.56 8.80
C GLN A 821 -22.23 -0.66 10.04
N PRO A 822 -22.70 0.59 9.92
CA PRO A 822 -22.87 1.47 11.07
C PRO A 822 -23.89 0.94 12.08
N LEU A 823 -23.48 0.86 13.34
CA LEU A 823 -24.28 0.45 14.48
C LEU A 823 -24.75 1.66 15.29
N ARG A 824 -23.85 2.60 15.61
CA ARG A 824 -24.12 3.75 16.47
C ARG A 824 -23.33 4.97 16.01
N ASP A 825 -23.95 6.15 16.07
CA ASP A 825 -23.25 7.43 15.95
C ASP A 825 -22.61 7.78 17.29
N CYS A 826 -21.29 7.97 17.26
CA CYS A 826 -20.44 8.20 18.41
C CYS A 826 -19.72 9.55 18.33
N PHE A 827 -20.25 10.54 17.60
CA PHE A 827 -19.62 11.86 17.50
C PHE A 827 -19.37 12.51 18.87
N GLU A 828 -20.25 12.31 19.86
CA GLU A 828 -20.12 12.89 21.21
C GLU A 828 -18.91 12.35 22.00
N GLN A 829 -18.31 11.24 21.57
CA GLN A 829 -17.07 10.71 22.16
C GLN A 829 -15.81 11.44 21.64
N LEU A 830 -15.97 12.38 20.70
CA LEU A 830 -14.89 13.24 20.21
C LEU A 830 -14.74 14.48 21.10
N VAL A 831 -13.56 14.64 21.68
CA VAL A 831 -13.16 15.83 22.43
C VAL A 831 -12.10 16.59 21.63
N PHE A 832 -12.30 17.90 21.49
CA PHE A 832 -11.40 18.82 20.80
C PHE A 832 -10.78 19.79 21.79
N PRO A 833 -9.57 19.54 22.32
CA PRO A 833 -8.96 20.43 23.30
C PRO A 833 -8.74 21.84 22.72
N GLU A 834 -9.15 22.87 23.44
CA GLU A 834 -9.01 24.27 22.97
C GLU A 834 -7.69 24.93 23.40
N ARG A 835 -7.07 24.41 24.47
CA ARG A 835 -5.87 25.00 25.10
C ARG A 835 -4.82 23.94 25.42
N GLY A 836 -3.59 24.42 25.62
CA GLY A 836 -2.45 23.58 26.02
C GLY A 836 -1.88 22.72 24.87
N ALA A 837 -1.05 21.76 25.24
CA ALA A 837 -0.30 20.93 24.30
C ALA A 837 -1.20 20.02 23.42
N ALA A 838 -2.44 19.75 23.85
CA ALA A 838 -3.37 18.88 23.12
C ALA A 838 -4.22 19.62 22.06
N ARG A 839 -4.07 20.95 21.88
CA ARG A 839 -4.92 21.75 20.98
C ARG A 839 -4.94 21.27 19.53
N GLY A 840 -3.82 20.73 19.07
CA GLY A 840 -3.65 20.17 17.73
C GLY A 840 -4.10 18.72 17.58
N THR A 841 -4.92 18.19 18.51
CA THR A 841 -5.38 16.80 18.51
C THR A 841 -6.90 16.69 18.54
N VAL A 842 -7.40 15.52 18.14
CA VAL A 842 -8.75 15.03 18.46
C VAL A 842 -8.60 13.83 19.39
N GLN A 843 -9.36 13.85 20.49
CA GLN A 843 -9.33 12.80 21.50
C GLN A 843 -10.62 11.99 21.45
N LEU A 844 -10.51 10.68 21.46
CA LEU A 844 -11.63 9.76 21.60
C LEU A 844 -11.63 9.23 23.03
N GLN A 845 -12.71 9.48 23.75
CA GLN A 845 -12.85 9.14 25.17
C GLN A 845 -14.05 8.20 25.37
N ASP A 846 -13.99 7.40 26.44
CA ASP A 846 -15.09 6.54 26.89
C ASP A 846 -15.66 5.62 25.79
N LEU A 847 -14.77 5.07 24.95
CA LEU A 847 -15.16 4.09 23.93
C LEU A 847 -15.36 2.71 24.57
N GLU A 848 -16.52 2.12 24.30
CA GLU A 848 -16.83 0.73 24.61
C GLU A 848 -16.01 -0.23 23.71
N PRO A 849 -15.88 -1.51 24.09
CA PRO A 849 -15.27 -2.51 23.22
C PRO A 849 -16.01 -2.65 21.89
N GLY A 850 -15.28 -2.55 20.77
CA GLY A 850 -15.85 -2.62 19.44
C GLY A 850 -14.96 -2.03 18.35
N ARG A 851 -15.48 -2.02 17.11
CA ARG A 851 -14.86 -1.31 15.99
C ARG A 851 -15.51 0.04 15.76
N TYR A 852 -14.69 1.01 15.43
CA TYR A 852 -15.10 2.37 15.12
C TYR A 852 -14.41 2.87 13.85
N GLU A 853 -15.12 3.73 13.13
CA GLU A 853 -14.65 4.43 11.94
C GLU A 853 -14.63 5.93 12.23
N LEU A 854 -13.44 6.51 12.34
CA LEU A 854 -13.26 7.96 12.43
C LEU A 854 -12.92 8.52 11.05
N ARG A 855 -13.77 9.39 10.52
CA ARG A 855 -13.58 10.03 9.21
C ARG A 855 -13.28 11.51 9.36
N TYR A 856 -12.23 11.96 8.67
CA TYR A 856 -11.89 13.37 8.47
C TYR A 856 -12.55 13.81 7.17
N LYS A 857 -13.71 14.47 7.24
CA LYS A 857 -14.57 14.72 6.07
C LYS A 857 -13.88 15.54 4.98
N ARG A 858 -13.13 16.58 5.36
CA ARG A 858 -12.41 17.46 4.41
C ARG A 858 -11.26 16.78 3.65
N SER A 859 -10.53 15.87 4.30
CA SER A 859 -9.43 15.14 3.63
C SER A 859 -9.88 13.80 3.03
N GLY A 860 -11.06 13.31 3.40
CA GLY A 860 -11.56 11.98 3.07
C GLY A 860 -10.83 10.84 3.79
N GLN A 861 -9.89 11.14 4.70
CA GLN A 861 -9.13 10.12 5.42
C GLN A 861 -10.02 9.38 6.43
N LEU A 862 -9.78 8.08 6.55
CA LEU A 862 -10.51 7.16 7.43
C LEU A 862 -9.51 6.45 8.35
N VAL A 863 -9.78 6.47 9.65
CA VAL A 863 -9.02 5.74 10.67
C VAL A 863 -9.94 4.66 11.24
N GLN A 864 -9.53 3.40 11.11
CA GLN A 864 -10.18 2.26 11.75
C GLN A 864 -9.67 2.15 13.18
N ILE A 865 -10.57 1.96 14.14
CA ILE A 865 -10.22 1.91 15.56
C ILE A 865 -10.84 0.65 16.15
N VAL A 866 -10.03 -0.20 16.75
CA VAL A 866 -10.47 -1.39 17.48
C VAL A 866 -10.21 -1.16 18.95
N VAL A 867 -11.29 -1.11 19.73
CA VAL A 867 -11.23 -1.06 21.18
C VAL A 867 -11.50 -2.46 21.70
N ALA A 868 -10.57 -3.01 22.46
CA ALA A 868 -10.68 -4.36 23.00
C ALA A 868 -10.69 -4.37 24.53
N GLU A 869 -11.41 -5.33 25.10
CA GLU A 869 -11.20 -5.73 26.50
C GLU A 869 -9.92 -6.55 26.59
N GLY A 870 -9.21 -6.40 27.70
CA GLY A 870 -7.92 -7.06 27.89
C GLY A 870 -6.94 -6.27 28.74
N GLU A 871 -5.80 -6.89 29.03
CA GLU A 871 -4.68 -6.28 29.73
C GLU A 871 -3.49 -6.09 28.78
N HIS A 872 -2.60 -5.17 29.11
CA HIS A 872 -1.35 -5.01 28.37
C HIS A 872 -0.42 -6.21 28.65
N VAL A 873 0.16 -6.78 27.60
CA VAL A 873 1.15 -7.85 27.71
C VAL A 873 2.36 -7.33 28.49
N ARG A 874 2.71 -8.03 29.57
CA ARG A 874 3.78 -7.60 30.49
C ARG A 874 5.15 -8.05 29.97
N GLY A 875 6.14 -7.17 30.06
CA GLY A 875 7.52 -7.45 29.66
C GLY A 875 7.79 -7.46 28.14
N ALA A 876 6.79 -7.13 27.31
CA ALA A 876 6.97 -7.03 25.86
C ALA A 876 7.71 -5.76 25.46
N ALA A 877 8.56 -5.86 24.43
CA ALA A 877 9.31 -4.73 23.90
C ALA A 877 8.40 -3.72 23.16
N GLN A 878 7.31 -4.21 22.58
CA GLN A 878 6.21 -3.42 22.03
C GLN A 878 4.99 -3.51 22.95
N ARG A 879 4.15 -2.47 22.94
CA ARG A 879 2.93 -2.46 23.74
C ARG A 879 1.87 -3.29 23.01
N TRP A 880 1.55 -4.48 23.50
CA TRP A 880 0.50 -5.36 22.97
C TRP A 880 -0.64 -5.46 23.98
N ILE A 881 -1.87 -5.56 23.51
CA ILE A 881 -3.08 -5.83 24.30
C ILE A 881 -3.45 -7.30 24.09
N ASP A 882 -3.59 -8.02 25.20
CA ASP A 882 -4.12 -9.39 25.21
C ASP A 882 -5.65 -9.35 25.21
N ALA A 883 -6.25 -9.53 24.04
CA ALA A 883 -7.69 -9.57 23.83
C ALA A 883 -8.18 -11.02 23.68
N GLY A 884 -7.63 -11.94 24.50
CA GLY A 884 -7.98 -13.36 24.53
C GLY A 884 -7.40 -14.13 23.35
N ALA A 885 -8.22 -14.45 22.36
CA ALA A 885 -7.79 -15.14 21.14
C ALA A 885 -6.97 -14.26 20.19
N ARG A 886 -6.74 -12.98 20.53
CA ARG A 886 -5.99 -12.04 19.70
C ARG A 886 -4.97 -11.29 20.54
N LEU A 887 -3.80 -11.05 19.97
CA LEU A 887 -2.88 -10.03 20.46
C LEU A 887 -2.97 -8.83 19.51
N LEU A 888 -3.23 -7.65 20.06
CA LEU A 888 -3.41 -6.41 19.30
C LEU A 888 -2.28 -5.43 19.63
N GLU A 889 -1.54 -4.96 18.63
CA GLU A 889 -0.49 -3.96 18.84
C GLU A 889 -1.12 -2.62 19.26
N ALA A 890 -0.83 -2.15 20.46
CA ALA A 890 -1.46 -1.00 21.08
C ALA A 890 -0.95 0.33 20.49
N TRP A 891 -1.88 1.27 20.33
CA TRP A 891 -1.60 2.61 19.84
C TRP A 891 -0.67 3.40 20.77
N ARG A 892 0.25 4.15 20.16
CA ARG A 892 1.13 5.09 20.85
C ARG A 892 0.40 6.42 21.03
N ASN A 893 -0.19 6.63 22.20
CA ASN A 893 -1.06 7.76 22.52
C ASN A 893 -0.35 9.14 22.66
N ARG A 894 0.56 9.49 21.75
CA ARG A 894 1.27 10.79 21.68
C ARG A 894 1.50 11.19 20.21
N PRO A 895 0.44 11.54 19.48
CA PRO A 895 0.56 11.88 18.06
C PRO A 895 1.37 13.17 17.88
N LEU A 896 2.04 13.29 16.73
CA LEU A 896 2.68 14.53 16.32
C LEU A 896 1.61 15.58 16.03
N SER A 897 1.62 16.70 16.76
CA SER A 897 0.63 17.77 16.59
C SER A 897 1.27 19.14 16.68
N LEU A 898 0.59 20.12 16.10
CA LEU A 898 0.97 21.52 16.16
C LEU A 898 -0.04 22.25 17.04
N ALA A 899 0.41 22.73 18.20
CA ALA A 899 -0.48 23.37 19.17
C ALA A 899 -0.76 24.84 18.79
N ARG A 900 0.23 25.55 18.23
CA ARG A 900 0.08 26.95 17.79
C ARG A 900 1.21 27.37 16.84
N VAL A 901 0.89 28.12 15.79
CA VAL A 901 1.85 29.01 15.11
C VAL A 901 1.39 30.45 15.36
N SER A 902 2.29 31.30 15.85
CA SER A 902 1.97 32.71 16.09
C SER A 902 3.20 33.59 15.99
N VAL A 903 2.98 34.84 15.60
CA VAL A 903 3.97 35.91 15.67
C VAL A 903 3.98 36.50 17.07
N ASP A 904 5.15 36.55 17.70
CA ASP A 904 5.40 37.27 18.95
C ASP A 904 5.96 38.66 18.60
N ALA A 905 5.09 39.67 18.67
CA ALA A 905 5.44 41.03 18.29
C ALA A 905 6.39 41.72 19.28
N GLU A 906 6.48 41.27 20.54
CA GLU A 906 7.39 41.85 21.54
C GLU A 906 8.83 41.38 21.31
N ARG A 907 8.98 40.14 20.83
CA ARG A 907 10.28 39.50 20.59
C ARG A 907 10.70 39.47 19.12
N ASP A 908 9.87 39.98 18.23
CA ASP A 908 10.10 40.01 16.78
C ASP A 908 10.41 38.62 16.18
N GLU A 909 9.70 37.59 16.66
CA GLU A 909 9.92 36.19 16.27
C GLU A 909 8.61 35.45 15.93
N LEU A 910 8.69 34.52 14.97
CA LEU A 910 7.68 33.49 14.73
C LEU A 910 7.89 32.33 15.71
N GLN A 911 6.85 31.98 16.47
CA GLN A 911 6.84 30.85 17.39
C GLN A 911 5.99 29.70 16.84
N ILE A 912 6.61 28.52 16.70
CA ILE A 912 5.97 27.29 16.23
C ILE A 912 5.99 26.28 17.38
N HIS A 913 4.82 25.99 17.95
CA HIS A 913 4.63 25.12 19.10
C HIS A 913 4.32 23.70 18.65
N VAL A 914 5.31 22.80 18.79
CA VAL A 914 5.21 21.40 18.36
C VAL A 914 5.11 20.48 19.55
N VAL A 915 4.16 19.55 19.49
CA VAL A 915 3.91 18.56 20.53
C VAL A 915 4.05 17.17 19.92
N GLY A 916 4.82 16.30 20.57
CA GLY A 916 5.10 14.97 20.02
C GLY A 916 5.95 14.08 20.94
N PRO A 917 6.35 12.89 20.46
CA PRO A 917 7.10 11.90 21.24
C PRO A 917 8.51 12.37 21.64
N LYS A 918 9.12 11.63 22.58
CA LYS A 918 10.41 11.94 23.24
C LYS A 918 11.59 12.11 22.27
N TYR A 919 11.49 11.57 21.05
CA TYR A 919 12.46 11.77 19.97
C TYR A 919 12.05 13.04 19.19
N ARG A 920 12.70 14.17 19.49
CA ARG A 920 12.27 15.50 19.01
C ARG A 920 12.02 15.53 17.50
N PRO A 921 10.81 15.94 17.04
CA PRO A 921 10.52 16.09 15.62
C PRO A 921 11.43 17.13 14.96
N ARG A 922 11.50 17.11 13.63
CA ARG A 922 12.14 18.16 12.84
C ARG A 922 11.08 19.07 12.26
N VAL A 923 11.35 20.36 12.29
CA VAL A 923 10.51 21.38 11.67
C VAL A 923 11.26 21.93 10.48
N HIS A 924 10.60 21.96 9.33
CA HIS A 924 11.06 22.62 8.12
C HIS A 924 10.13 23.80 7.86
N LEU A 925 10.69 24.99 7.65
CA LEU A 925 9.93 26.19 7.31
C LEU A 925 10.28 26.56 5.86
N LEU A 926 9.30 26.45 4.98
CA LEU A 926 9.40 26.89 3.59
C LEU A 926 8.62 28.20 3.47
N ALA A 927 9.27 29.27 3.05
CA ALA A 927 8.66 30.58 2.92
C ALA A 927 8.83 31.10 1.50
N SER A 928 7.72 31.48 0.88
CA SER A 928 7.66 31.98 -0.49
C SER A 928 6.79 33.23 -0.57
N ARG A 929 6.98 34.02 -1.62
CA ARG A 929 6.18 35.21 -1.90
C ARG A 929 4.83 34.83 -2.50
N PHE A 930 4.83 33.90 -3.45
CA PHE A 930 3.64 33.45 -4.15
C PHE A 930 3.20 32.07 -3.64
N VAL A 931 1.90 31.81 -3.77
CA VAL A 931 1.31 30.48 -3.61
C VAL A 931 1.79 29.63 -4.79
N ALA A 932 2.45 28.52 -4.48
CA ALA A 932 2.92 27.59 -5.50
C ALA A 932 1.75 27.07 -6.35
N ASP A 933 1.91 27.06 -7.67
CA ASP A 933 0.97 26.45 -8.62
C ASP A 933 0.83 24.93 -8.38
N ARG A 934 1.94 24.31 -7.94
CA ARG A 934 2.02 22.92 -7.50
C ARG A 934 2.81 22.83 -6.19
N PRO A 935 2.13 22.70 -5.03
CA PRO A 935 2.81 22.57 -3.74
C PRO A 935 3.69 21.31 -3.71
N GLY A 936 5.02 21.50 -3.73
CA GLY A 936 6.03 20.45 -3.74
C GLY A 936 6.36 19.90 -2.35
N GLU A 937 5.88 20.54 -1.28
CA GLU A 937 6.10 20.14 0.12
C GLU A 937 5.51 18.76 0.47
N ARG A 938 4.58 18.26 -0.35
CA ARG A 938 4.08 16.88 -0.26
C ARG A 938 5.19 15.84 -0.34
N ALA A 939 6.31 16.17 -0.99
CA ALA A 939 7.49 15.31 -0.96
C ALA A 939 7.98 15.12 0.49
N LEU A 940 8.10 16.20 1.28
CA LEU A 940 8.64 16.14 2.64
C LEU A 940 7.69 15.52 3.66
N ALA A 941 6.39 15.46 3.35
CA ALA A 941 5.34 14.87 4.18
C ALA A 941 4.56 13.77 3.41
N PRO A 942 5.15 12.58 3.13
CA PRO A 942 4.44 11.53 2.40
C PRO A 942 3.25 11.02 3.22
N SER A 943 2.05 11.41 2.81
CA SER A 943 0.81 11.06 3.46
C SER A 943 0.29 9.71 2.94
N ARG A 944 0.78 8.59 3.50
CA ARG A 944 0.07 7.28 3.65
C ARG A 944 1.01 6.10 3.88
N GLU A 945 2.10 6.00 3.14
CA GLU A 945 2.92 4.78 3.12
C GLU A 945 3.75 4.55 4.40
N LEU A 946 3.67 5.49 5.35
CA LEU A 946 4.59 5.66 6.45
C LEU A 946 4.04 5.22 7.81
N ALA A 947 2.72 5.21 7.99
CA ALA A 947 2.11 4.71 9.21
C ALA A 947 2.04 3.18 9.11
N GLY A 948 2.85 2.47 9.89
CA GLY A 948 2.77 1.01 9.98
C GLY A 948 1.34 0.55 10.26
N VAL A 949 0.92 -0.55 9.63
CA VAL A 949 -0.37 -1.18 9.95
C VAL A 949 -0.22 -1.81 11.33
N ALA A 950 -1.03 -1.40 12.30
CA ALA A 950 -1.01 -2.00 13.63
C ALA A 950 -1.15 -3.52 13.53
N GLY A 951 -0.20 -4.26 14.13
CA GLY A 951 -0.20 -5.71 14.10
C GLY A 951 -1.43 -6.30 14.82
N GLN A 952 -2.06 -7.30 14.21
CA GLN A 952 -3.02 -8.19 14.85
C GLN A 952 -2.56 -9.63 14.63
N LEU A 953 -2.47 -10.39 15.72
CA LEU A 953 -2.13 -11.81 15.68
C LEU A 953 -3.29 -12.62 16.27
N GLU A 954 -3.70 -13.67 15.57
CA GLU A 954 -4.82 -14.53 15.97
C GLU A 954 -4.32 -15.89 16.48
N PHE A 955 -4.76 -16.22 17.69
CA PHE A 955 -4.46 -17.45 18.40
C PHE A 955 -5.77 -18.10 18.86
N PRO A 956 -6.59 -18.62 17.92
CA PRO A 956 -7.87 -19.22 18.27
C PRO A 956 -7.68 -20.38 19.23
N SER A 957 -8.53 -20.48 20.25
CA SER A 957 -8.38 -21.48 21.30
C SER A 957 -8.25 -22.90 20.71
N PRO A 958 -7.27 -23.74 21.15
CA PRO A 958 -7.08 -25.06 20.55
C PRO A 958 -8.30 -25.93 20.86
N ARG A 959 -9.08 -26.25 19.83
CA ARG A 959 -10.26 -27.11 19.95
C ARG A 959 -9.81 -28.55 20.17
N SER A 960 -10.41 -29.23 21.14
CA SER A 960 -10.29 -30.67 21.32
C SER A 960 -11.21 -31.41 20.34
N GLU A 961 -10.69 -32.49 19.77
CA GLU A 961 -11.35 -33.24 18.70
C GLU A 961 -11.90 -34.55 19.24
N PHE A 962 -13.13 -34.88 18.84
CA PHE A 962 -13.84 -36.07 19.28
C PHE A 962 -14.30 -36.84 18.06
N GLN A 963 -13.96 -38.11 18.01
CA GLN A 963 -14.43 -39.04 17.00
C GLN A 963 -15.10 -40.21 17.72
N ALA A 964 -16.38 -40.44 17.45
CA ALA A 964 -17.16 -41.46 18.13
C ALA A 964 -17.45 -42.67 17.22
N GLY A 965 -17.49 -43.86 17.81
CA GLY A 965 -18.19 -45.02 17.27
C GLY A 965 -17.58 -45.68 16.03
N ARG A 966 -16.27 -45.51 15.79
CA ARG A 966 -15.55 -46.13 14.67
C ARG A 966 -15.48 -47.65 14.85
N ASP A 967 -15.73 -48.41 13.79
CA ASP A 967 -15.57 -49.87 13.84
C ASP A 967 -14.09 -50.26 13.88
N ILE A 968 -13.76 -51.19 14.77
CA ILE A 968 -12.40 -51.70 14.95
C ILE A 968 -12.18 -52.85 13.97
N GLY A 969 -11.02 -52.91 13.31
CA GLY A 969 -10.67 -54.00 12.39
C GLY A 969 -10.62 -55.37 13.08
N ASP A 970 -10.96 -56.42 12.33
CA ASP A 970 -11.14 -57.79 12.86
C ASP A 970 -9.89 -58.35 13.56
N GLU A 971 -8.68 -57.97 13.13
CA GLU A 971 -7.41 -58.39 13.76
C GLU A 971 -7.19 -57.75 15.14
N TYR A 972 -7.47 -56.45 15.28
CA TYR A 972 -7.33 -55.75 16.56
C TYR A 972 -8.39 -56.20 17.56
N ARG A 973 -9.62 -56.44 17.07
CA ARG A 973 -10.70 -57.07 17.82
C ARG A 973 -10.29 -58.47 18.32
N TYR A 974 -9.70 -59.29 17.46
CA TYR A 974 -9.18 -60.61 17.82
C TYR A 974 -8.10 -60.55 18.90
N ILE A 975 -7.17 -59.60 18.84
CA ILE A 975 -6.10 -59.43 19.85
C ILE A 975 -6.68 -59.03 21.22
N LEU A 976 -7.63 -58.10 21.26
CA LEU A 976 -8.27 -57.66 22.50
C LEU A 976 -9.13 -58.75 23.14
N GLU A 977 -9.94 -59.45 22.33
CA GLU A 977 -10.76 -60.58 22.79
C GLU A 977 -9.86 -61.70 23.36
N ARG A 978 -8.70 -61.97 22.73
CA ARG A 978 -7.72 -62.96 23.19
C ARG A 978 -6.95 -62.54 24.45
N ARG A 979 -6.72 -61.23 24.68
CA ARG A 979 -6.12 -60.69 25.92
C ARG A 979 -7.08 -60.81 27.12
N SER A 980 -8.39 -60.68 26.87
CA SER A 980 -9.45 -60.76 27.88
C SER A 980 -9.89 -62.20 28.22
N ALA A 981 -9.73 -63.14 27.29
CA ALA A 981 -10.01 -64.55 27.50
C ALA A 981 -8.91 -65.25 28.33
N GLN A 982 -9.10 -65.32 29.65
CA GLN A 982 -8.26 -66.11 30.56
C GLN A 982 -8.45 -67.63 30.32
N ARG A 983 -7.82 -68.20 29.29
CA ARG A 983 -7.43 -69.63 29.27
C ARG A 983 -6.06 -69.78 28.59
N ARG A 984 -5.03 -69.94 29.43
CA ARG A 984 -3.68 -70.37 29.03
C ARG A 984 -3.73 -71.83 28.58
N TYR A 985 -3.27 -72.11 27.37
CA TYR A 985 -2.70 -73.42 27.03
C TYR A 985 -1.18 -73.24 26.85
N PRO A 986 -0.32 -74.06 27.48
CA PRO A 986 1.11 -74.00 27.28
C PRO A 986 1.50 -74.77 26.01
N GLY A 987 2.25 -74.15 25.11
CA GLY A 987 2.77 -74.83 23.92
C GLY A 987 3.75 -73.94 23.17
N ASN A 988 5.03 -74.32 23.20
CA ASN A 988 6.16 -73.68 22.52
C ASN A 988 6.21 -74.15 21.06
N LEU A 989 6.15 -73.22 20.10
CA LEU A 989 6.51 -73.45 18.70
C LEU A 989 7.35 -72.27 18.19
N LEU A 990 8.56 -72.15 18.71
CA LEU A 990 9.63 -71.44 17.99
C LEU A 990 10.06 -72.27 16.78
N ALA A 991 9.99 -71.68 15.59
CA ALA A 991 10.78 -72.08 14.45
C ALA A 991 12.14 -71.35 14.47
N ARG A 992 13.21 -72.07 14.11
CA ARG A 992 14.61 -71.64 14.15
C ARG A 992 14.95 -70.50 13.17
N PRO A 993 16.00 -69.70 13.45
CA PRO A 993 16.47 -68.64 12.56
C PRO A 993 17.27 -69.21 11.38
N GLN A 994 17.23 -68.51 10.23
CA GLN A 994 18.13 -68.75 9.09
C GLN A 994 18.74 -67.43 8.59
N LEU A 995 19.97 -67.54 8.09
CA LEU A 995 20.82 -66.47 7.55
C LEU A 995 20.91 -66.58 6.01
N LEU A 996 20.65 -65.45 5.33
CA LEU A 996 21.08 -64.99 3.97
C LEU A 996 20.28 -65.30 2.66
N LEU A 997 20.01 -64.17 1.97
CA LEU A 997 20.13 -63.78 0.53
C LEU A 997 19.19 -64.34 -0.57
N ASP A 998 18.32 -63.46 -1.11
CA ASP A 998 17.46 -63.50 -2.33
C ASP A 998 18.14 -63.97 -3.65
N PRO A 999 17.47 -64.17 -4.84
CA PRO A 999 16.02 -64.31 -5.23
C PRO A 999 15.72 -65.38 -6.37
N TRP A 1000 14.44 -65.63 -6.71
CA TRP A 1000 13.84 -65.61 -8.09
C TRP A 1000 12.36 -66.08 -8.14
N ALA A 1001 11.59 -65.49 -9.05
CA ALA A 1001 10.14 -65.68 -9.21
C ALA A 1001 9.75 -66.84 -10.15
N VAL A 1002 8.71 -67.61 -9.79
CA VAL A 1002 7.77 -68.25 -10.71
C VAL A 1002 6.36 -68.24 -10.09
N ARG A 1003 5.37 -67.89 -10.91
CA ARG A 1003 3.94 -67.68 -10.57
C ARG A 1003 3.22 -68.93 -10.03
N GLY A 1004 2.18 -68.66 -9.24
CA GLY A 1004 0.84 -69.13 -9.52
C GLY A 1004 0.29 -70.21 -8.59
N THR A 1005 -0.38 -69.81 -7.51
CA THR A 1005 -1.39 -70.64 -6.85
C THR A 1005 -2.46 -69.72 -6.28
N ASP A 1006 -3.66 -69.82 -6.85
CA ASP A 1006 -4.84 -69.09 -6.40
C ASP A 1006 -5.30 -69.70 -5.08
N THR A 1007 -5.17 -68.94 -3.99
CA THR A 1007 -5.76 -69.26 -2.69
C THR A 1007 -6.72 -68.14 -2.39
N GLN A 1008 -8.03 -68.42 -2.43
CA GLN A 1008 -9.05 -67.49 -1.96
C GLN A 1008 -8.89 -67.32 -0.45
N VAL A 1009 -8.14 -66.28 -0.07
CA VAL A 1009 -8.19 -65.70 1.27
C VAL A 1009 -9.41 -64.79 1.30
N ALA A 1010 -10.35 -65.07 2.20
CA ALA A 1010 -11.44 -64.16 2.49
C ALA A 1010 -10.86 -62.79 2.84
N ALA A 1011 -11.29 -61.74 2.12
CA ALA A 1011 -10.91 -60.38 2.43
C ALA A 1011 -11.46 -60.02 3.81
N ALA A 1012 -10.59 -59.98 4.82
CA ALA A 1012 -10.87 -59.23 6.03
C ALA A 1012 -11.10 -57.78 5.63
N ALA A 1013 -12.22 -57.19 6.05
CA ALA A 1013 -12.49 -55.79 5.80
C ALA A 1013 -11.44 -54.96 6.54
N SER A 1014 -10.64 -54.19 5.79
CA SER A 1014 -9.75 -53.20 6.40
C SER A 1014 -10.61 -52.16 7.12
N GLY A 1015 -10.30 -51.94 8.40
CA GLY A 1015 -10.93 -50.87 9.18
C GLY A 1015 -10.74 -49.53 8.46
N SER A 1016 -11.74 -48.66 8.54
CA SER A 1016 -11.73 -47.34 7.89
C SER A 1016 -10.52 -46.53 8.37
N ALA A 1017 -9.71 -46.00 7.45
CA ALA A 1017 -8.59 -45.11 7.79
C ALA A 1017 -9.12 -43.77 8.36
N TYR A 1018 -8.29 -43.11 9.17
CA TYR A 1018 -8.58 -41.77 9.67
C TYR A 1018 -8.67 -40.77 8.51
N ALA A 1019 -9.77 -40.02 8.45
CA ALA A 1019 -9.95 -38.98 7.46
C ALA A 1019 -9.23 -37.69 7.92
N SER A 1020 -8.11 -37.36 7.30
CA SER A 1020 -7.48 -36.05 7.41
C SER A 1020 -8.29 -35.02 6.61
N GLY A 1021 -8.94 -34.09 7.30
CA GLY A 1021 -9.60 -32.95 6.67
C GLY A 1021 -8.58 -31.91 6.18
N ALA A 1022 -8.02 -32.10 4.99
CA ALA A 1022 -7.21 -31.10 4.32
C ALA A 1022 -8.10 -30.24 3.41
N ALA A 1023 -8.19 -28.95 3.75
CA ALA A 1023 -8.83 -27.94 2.92
C ALA A 1023 -8.13 -27.82 1.55
N SER A 1024 -8.92 -27.88 0.48
CA SER A 1024 -8.47 -27.60 -0.88
C SER A 1024 -8.10 -26.12 -1.03
N PRO A 1025 -6.88 -25.76 -1.44
CA PRO A 1025 -6.57 -24.40 -1.85
C PRO A 1025 -7.18 -24.11 -3.23
N MET A 1026 -8.12 -23.17 -3.29
CA MET A 1026 -8.57 -22.56 -4.53
C MET A 1026 -7.40 -21.82 -5.20
N ARG A 1027 -7.18 -22.10 -6.48
CA ARG A 1027 -6.27 -21.33 -7.36
C ARG A 1027 -6.82 -19.91 -7.54
N SER A 1028 -6.10 -18.91 -7.03
CA SER A 1028 -6.29 -17.51 -7.40
C SER A 1028 -5.62 -17.24 -8.76
N THR A 1029 -6.43 -16.98 -9.79
CA THR A 1029 -5.95 -16.37 -11.03
C THR A 1029 -5.99 -14.86 -10.90
N SER A 1030 -4.88 -14.24 -10.51
CA SER A 1030 -4.68 -12.79 -10.56
C SER A 1030 -3.74 -12.46 -11.71
N ARG A 1031 -4.31 -12.19 -12.90
CA ARG A 1031 -3.61 -11.55 -14.02
C ARG A 1031 -3.90 -10.06 -13.96
N MET A 1032 -3.14 -9.33 -13.17
CA MET A 1032 -3.16 -7.85 -13.17
C MET A 1032 -2.36 -7.39 -14.39
N MET A 1033 -3.06 -6.98 -15.46
CA MET A 1033 -2.45 -6.16 -16.50
C MET A 1033 -2.23 -4.77 -15.93
N ARG A 1034 -0.96 -4.40 -15.71
CA ARG A 1034 -0.55 -3.03 -15.44
C ARG A 1034 -0.63 -2.28 -16.78
N ARG A 1035 -1.74 -1.56 -16.98
CA ARG A 1035 -1.90 -0.62 -18.08
C ARG A 1035 -1.09 0.63 -17.72
N GLU A 1036 0.12 0.75 -18.26
CA GLU A 1036 0.82 2.03 -18.28
C GLU A 1036 0.06 2.95 -19.23
N ASP A 1037 -0.79 3.81 -18.64
CA ASP A 1037 -1.26 5.00 -19.34
C ASP A 1037 -0.04 5.90 -19.59
N ARG A 1038 0.51 5.83 -20.80
CA ARG A 1038 1.35 6.90 -21.34
C ARG A 1038 0.46 8.12 -21.54
N ALA A 1039 0.23 8.86 -20.46
CA ALA A 1039 -0.26 10.22 -20.54
C ALA A 1039 0.78 11.04 -21.31
N ALA A 1040 0.33 11.75 -22.34
CA ALA A 1040 1.15 12.74 -23.03
C ALA A 1040 1.71 13.72 -22.00
N ALA A 1041 3.00 14.02 -22.08
CA ALA A 1041 3.65 14.95 -21.16
C ALA A 1041 2.91 16.30 -21.18
N PRO A 1042 2.46 16.81 -20.03
CA PRO A 1042 1.82 18.12 -19.97
C PRO A 1042 2.81 19.18 -20.45
N ARG A 1043 2.34 20.12 -21.29
CA ARG A 1043 3.09 21.33 -21.62
C ARG A 1043 3.32 22.11 -20.32
N ASP A 1044 4.59 22.34 -19.99
CA ASP A 1044 4.98 23.04 -18.77
C ASP A 1044 4.98 24.56 -19.00
N ALA A 1045 3.96 25.25 -18.49
CA ALA A 1045 3.77 26.70 -18.60
C ALA A 1045 4.24 27.47 -17.36
N SER A 1046 5.15 26.91 -16.56
CA SER A 1046 5.66 27.56 -15.34
C SER A 1046 6.26 28.94 -15.62
N ALA A 1047 5.97 29.92 -14.73
CA ALA A 1047 6.51 31.27 -14.83
C ALA A 1047 8.02 31.30 -14.55
N THR A 1048 8.73 32.28 -15.12
CA THR A 1048 10.09 32.65 -14.70
C THR A 1048 10.02 33.53 -13.46
N LEU A 1049 10.89 33.28 -12.47
CA LEU A 1049 10.92 34.01 -11.19
C LEU A 1049 12.24 34.76 -10.95
N ASP A 1050 13.10 34.84 -11.96
CA ASP A 1050 14.41 35.48 -11.83
C ASP A 1050 14.32 37.00 -11.58
N PHE A 1051 13.13 37.60 -11.68
CA PHE A 1051 12.88 38.99 -11.34
C PHE A 1051 12.80 39.26 -9.83
N LEU A 1052 12.73 38.22 -9.00
CA LEU A 1052 12.71 38.39 -7.54
C LEU A 1052 14.10 38.86 -7.06
N ALA A 1053 14.13 39.97 -6.30
CA ALA A 1053 15.38 40.46 -5.71
C ALA A 1053 15.94 39.52 -4.63
N ARG A 1054 15.05 38.84 -3.90
CA ARG A 1054 15.38 37.89 -2.85
C ARG A 1054 14.79 36.51 -3.17
N PRO A 1055 15.56 35.42 -3.04
CA PRO A 1055 15.01 34.07 -3.15
C PRO A 1055 14.04 33.78 -2.01
N GLY A 1056 13.18 32.78 -2.23
CA GLY A 1056 12.41 32.17 -1.15
C GLY A 1056 13.33 31.58 -0.07
N LEU A 1057 12.85 31.51 1.16
CA LEU A 1057 13.60 30.98 2.30
C LEU A 1057 13.19 29.52 2.55
N ALA A 1058 14.17 28.64 2.73
CA ALA A 1058 13.92 27.30 3.23
C ALA A 1058 14.84 27.03 4.43
N LEU A 1059 14.25 26.85 5.60
CA LEU A 1059 14.97 26.45 6.82
C LEU A 1059 14.66 24.99 7.12
N TYR A 1060 15.66 24.13 7.02
CA TYR A 1060 15.51 22.70 7.25
C TYR A 1060 16.03 22.28 8.63
N ASN A 1061 15.50 21.16 9.13
CA ASN A 1061 15.99 20.47 10.33
C ASN A 1061 15.93 21.27 11.65
N LEU A 1062 15.03 22.26 11.76
CA LEU A 1062 14.84 23.01 13.00
C LEU A 1062 14.36 22.08 14.13
N ARG A 1063 14.86 22.30 15.34
CA ARG A 1063 14.54 21.47 16.52
C ARG A 1063 13.73 22.28 17.52
N PRO A 1064 12.60 21.75 18.04
CA PRO A 1064 11.91 22.36 19.16
C PRO A 1064 12.83 22.46 20.39
N GLY A 1065 12.73 23.58 21.10
CA GLY A 1065 13.34 23.78 22.41
C GLY A 1065 12.79 22.83 23.46
N ASP A 1066 13.25 22.97 24.70
CA ASP A 1066 12.78 22.14 25.84
C ASP A 1066 11.32 22.41 26.20
N ASP A 1067 10.83 23.60 25.85
CA ASP A 1067 9.44 24.06 25.91
C ASP A 1067 8.59 23.59 24.72
N GLY A 1068 9.18 22.91 23.73
CA GLY A 1068 8.49 22.49 22.51
C GLY A 1068 8.32 23.59 21.45
N VAL A 1069 8.98 24.75 21.61
CA VAL A 1069 8.87 25.89 20.68
C VAL A 1069 10.05 25.90 19.70
N VAL A 1070 9.78 26.09 18.41
CA VAL A 1070 10.76 26.58 17.43
C VAL A 1070 10.57 28.08 17.24
N ARG A 1071 11.67 28.84 17.30
CA ARG A 1071 11.69 30.30 17.18
C ARG A 1071 12.44 30.69 15.91
N VAL A 1072 11.81 31.50 15.06
CA VAL A 1072 12.41 32.01 13.82
C VAL A 1072 12.30 33.54 13.82
N PRO A 1073 13.41 34.28 13.77
CA PRO A 1073 13.39 35.75 13.67
C PRO A 1073 12.60 36.26 12.46
N LEU A 1074 11.80 37.32 12.61
CA LEU A 1074 10.95 37.86 11.53
C LEU A 1074 11.76 38.57 10.42
N ASP A 1075 12.95 39.08 10.72
CA ASP A 1075 13.85 39.70 9.74
C ASP A 1075 14.28 38.73 8.62
N GLN A 1076 14.41 37.43 8.95
CA GLN A 1076 14.67 36.37 7.96
C GLN A 1076 13.48 36.15 7.01
N LEU A 1077 12.26 36.53 7.42
CA LEU A 1077 11.02 36.39 6.64
C LEU A 1077 10.69 37.65 5.83
N ALA A 1078 11.62 38.59 5.70
CA ALA A 1078 11.42 39.81 4.91
C ALA A 1078 11.27 39.50 3.41
N GLY A 1079 10.12 39.86 2.83
CA GLY A 1079 9.84 39.75 1.39
C GLY A 1079 9.03 38.51 0.97
N VAL A 1080 8.84 37.56 1.88
CA VAL A 1080 7.99 36.36 1.72
C VAL A 1080 6.64 36.55 2.43
N HIS A 1081 5.59 35.84 2.01
CA HIS A 1081 4.24 35.97 2.58
C HIS A 1081 3.63 34.63 2.97
N GLU A 1082 3.78 33.61 2.13
CA GLU A 1082 3.28 32.26 2.38
C GLU A 1082 4.30 31.49 3.22
N LEU A 1083 3.89 31.04 4.41
CA LEU A 1083 4.71 30.22 5.30
C LEU A 1083 4.15 28.81 5.36
N ARG A 1084 4.96 27.82 4.97
CA ARG A 1084 4.65 26.40 5.01
C ARG A 1084 5.49 25.74 6.10
N VAL A 1085 4.85 25.38 7.20
CA VAL A 1085 5.47 24.66 8.32
C VAL A 1085 5.27 23.17 8.11
N VAL A 1086 6.36 22.46 7.84
CA VAL A 1086 6.35 20.99 7.69
C VAL A 1086 7.03 20.37 8.90
N VAL A 1087 6.26 19.68 9.73
CA VAL A 1087 6.76 18.97 10.91
C VAL A 1087 6.87 17.49 10.58
N VAL A 1088 8.03 16.89 10.86
CA VAL A 1088 8.34 15.51 10.53
C VAL A 1088 8.74 14.73 11.79
N GLY A 1089 8.09 13.59 12.00
CA GLY A 1089 8.38 12.60 13.03
C GLY A 1089 9.26 11.45 12.53
N ARG A 1090 9.86 10.72 13.49
CA ARG A 1090 10.74 9.56 13.23
C ARG A 1090 10.00 8.39 12.58
N ASP A 1091 8.78 8.12 13.03
CA ASP A 1091 7.98 6.97 12.59
C ASP A 1091 7.22 7.26 11.28
N GLY A 1092 7.64 8.30 10.54
CA GLY A 1092 7.04 8.66 9.26
C GLY A 1092 5.83 9.60 9.35
N ASP A 1093 5.36 9.91 10.56
CA ASP A 1093 4.37 10.97 10.79
C ASP A 1093 4.83 12.30 10.22
N ALA A 1094 3.92 13.04 9.60
CA ALA A 1094 4.19 14.38 9.11
C ALA A 1094 2.96 15.27 9.26
N LEU A 1095 3.18 16.56 9.46
CA LEU A 1095 2.14 17.57 9.53
C LEU A 1095 2.57 18.76 8.66
N VAL A 1096 1.63 19.28 7.90
CA VAL A 1096 1.80 20.50 7.09
C VAL A 1096 0.80 21.52 7.59
N HIS A 1097 1.29 22.70 7.92
CA HIS A 1097 0.47 23.82 8.34
C HIS A 1097 0.84 25.07 7.54
N HIS A 1098 -0.18 25.78 7.07
CA HIS A 1098 -0.04 27.01 6.30
C HIS A 1098 -0.30 28.23 7.19
N ALA A 1099 0.69 29.11 7.28
CA ALA A 1099 0.63 30.38 7.99
C ALA A 1099 1.08 31.52 7.06
N HIS A 1100 0.94 32.76 7.52
CA HIS A 1100 1.23 33.95 6.71
C HIS A 1100 2.10 34.93 7.46
N ALA A 1101 3.07 35.52 6.78
CA ALA A 1101 3.88 36.63 7.28
C ALA A 1101 3.17 37.98 7.01
N PRO A 1102 3.55 39.06 7.73
CA PRO A 1102 3.08 40.41 7.43
C PRO A 1102 3.42 40.84 6.00
N HIS A 1103 2.56 41.64 5.37
CA HIS A 1103 2.71 42.04 3.98
C HIS A 1103 3.94 42.96 3.75
N ALA A 1104 4.80 42.57 2.81
CA ALA A 1104 5.90 43.38 2.26
C ALA A 1104 5.76 43.65 0.72
N ALA A 1105 6.23 44.83 0.29
CA ALA A 1105 6.28 45.23 -1.12
C ALA A 1105 7.15 44.28 -1.96
N LEU A 1106 6.91 44.23 -3.28
CA LEU A 1106 7.72 43.42 -4.21
C LEU A 1106 9.01 44.17 -4.55
N GLU A 1107 10.15 43.64 -4.11
CA GLU A 1107 11.48 44.09 -4.53
C GLU A 1107 11.89 43.36 -5.82
N LEU A 1108 12.22 44.11 -6.86
CA LEU A 1108 12.60 43.57 -8.16
C LEU A 1108 14.13 43.53 -8.32
N ARG A 1109 14.63 42.42 -8.88
CA ARG A 1109 15.99 42.31 -9.40
C ARG A 1109 16.04 42.99 -10.77
N GLU A 1110 17.04 43.82 -10.99
CA GLU A 1110 17.27 44.39 -12.31
C GLU A 1110 17.66 43.28 -13.30
N ARG A 1111 16.88 43.13 -14.36
CA ARG A 1111 17.08 42.12 -15.41
C ARG A 1111 17.37 42.72 -16.78
N ARG A 1112 17.31 44.05 -16.90
CA ARG A 1112 17.67 44.73 -18.15
C ARG A 1112 19.19 44.77 -18.25
N LEU A 1113 19.68 44.65 -19.48
CA LEU A 1113 21.07 44.94 -19.82
C LEU A 1113 21.26 46.47 -19.79
N LEU A 1114 21.36 47.06 -18.59
CA LEU A 1114 21.48 48.51 -18.40
C LEU A 1114 22.76 49.12 -19.00
N PRO A 1115 23.96 48.51 -18.86
CA PRO A 1115 25.08 48.85 -19.71
C PRO A 1115 24.88 48.16 -21.07
N GLY A 1116 24.16 48.81 -21.98
CA GLY A 1116 24.11 48.36 -23.37
C GLY A 1116 25.52 48.31 -23.97
N PHE A 1117 25.75 47.40 -24.91
CA PHE A 1117 26.96 47.43 -25.72
C PHE A 1117 27.06 48.79 -26.41
N ASP A 1118 28.24 49.41 -26.38
CA ASP A 1118 28.50 50.64 -27.10
C ASP A 1118 28.23 50.39 -28.61
N PRO A 1119 27.21 51.01 -29.22
CA PRO A 1119 26.87 50.77 -30.62
C PRO A 1119 27.98 51.25 -31.58
N ALA A 1120 28.95 52.03 -31.09
CA ALA A 1120 30.13 52.41 -31.85
C ALA A 1120 31.26 51.36 -31.82
N GLN A 1121 31.16 50.33 -30.97
CA GLN A 1121 32.17 49.29 -30.85
C GLN A 1121 31.78 48.02 -31.61
N HIS A 1122 32.70 47.51 -32.41
CA HIS A 1122 32.56 46.19 -33.02
C HIS A 1122 33.03 45.12 -32.03
N LEU A 1123 32.07 44.43 -31.43
CA LEU A 1123 32.33 43.32 -30.51
C LEU A 1123 32.24 41.99 -31.26
N ALA A 1124 33.11 41.05 -30.92
CA ALA A 1124 33.10 39.69 -31.44
C ALA A 1124 33.18 38.69 -30.27
N GLN A 1125 32.44 37.59 -30.36
CA GLN A 1125 32.51 36.52 -29.37
C GLN A 1125 33.88 35.84 -29.46
N ARG A 1126 34.60 35.77 -28.33
CA ARG A 1126 35.91 35.13 -28.25
C ARG A 1126 35.85 33.94 -27.29
N ARG A 1127 36.35 32.78 -27.72
CA ARG A 1127 36.56 31.61 -26.88
C ARG A 1127 38.04 31.55 -26.50
N GLU A 1128 38.34 31.59 -25.21
CA GLU A 1128 39.71 31.63 -24.69
C GLU A 1128 39.90 30.56 -23.60
N ALA A 1129 41.09 29.97 -23.52
CA ALA A 1129 41.47 29.03 -22.48
C ALA A 1129 42.66 29.61 -21.71
N THR A 1130 42.49 29.83 -20.41
CA THR A 1130 43.51 30.43 -19.54
C THR A 1130 43.99 29.39 -18.53
N ALA A 1131 45.27 29.06 -18.57
CA ALA A 1131 45.89 28.19 -17.57
C ALA A 1131 46.34 29.04 -16.37
N LEU A 1132 45.79 28.76 -15.18
CA LEU A 1132 46.14 29.47 -13.94
C LEU A 1132 47.18 28.69 -13.14
N ARG A 1133 48.23 29.36 -12.67
CA ARG A 1133 49.19 28.80 -11.71
C ARG A 1133 48.64 28.90 -10.27
N PRO A 1134 49.14 28.09 -9.32
CA PRO A 1134 48.73 28.20 -7.92
C PRO A 1134 48.91 29.63 -7.39
N GLY A 1135 47.81 30.26 -6.97
CA GLY A 1135 47.79 31.64 -6.46
C GLY A 1135 47.40 32.72 -7.48
N GLU A 1136 47.28 32.40 -8.77
CA GLU A 1136 46.76 33.33 -9.78
C GLU A 1136 45.22 33.31 -9.81
N ALA A 1137 44.61 34.47 -10.05
CA ALA A 1137 43.16 34.64 -10.19
C ALA A 1137 42.82 35.25 -11.55
N LEU A 1138 41.76 34.72 -12.18
CA LEU A 1138 41.14 35.31 -13.36
C LEU A 1138 39.85 36.02 -12.92
N THR A 1139 39.74 37.32 -13.21
CA THR A 1139 38.53 38.09 -12.96
C THR A 1139 37.75 38.22 -14.26
N VAL A 1140 36.46 37.90 -14.23
CA VAL A 1140 35.53 38.09 -15.34
C VAL A 1140 34.58 39.20 -14.94
N ASP A 1141 34.63 40.32 -15.66
CA ASP A 1141 33.95 41.57 -15.28
C ASP A 1141 32.41 41.44 -15.27
N ASP A 1142 31.85 40.60 -16.17
CA ASP A 1142 30.41 40.33 -16.23
C ASP A 1142 30.14 38.85 -16.59
N LEU A 1143 29.72 38.06 -15.59
CA LEU A 1143 29.35 36.65 -15.76
C LEU A 1143 28.05 36.45 -16.56
N SER A 1144 27.20 37.47 -16.69
CA SER A 1144 25.96 37.37 -17.48
C SER A 1144 26.22 37.35 -18.99
N LEU A 1145 27.41 37.80 -19.41
CA LEU A 1145 27.85 37.88 -20.81
C LEU A 1145 28.92 36.84 -21.17
N ALA A 1146 29.36 36.00 -20.21
CA ALA A 1146 30.45 35.06 -20.39
C ALA A 1146 30.11 33.64 -19.90
N THR A 1147 30.36 32.62 -20.72
CA THR A 1147 30.30 31.21 -20.30
C THR A 1147 31.68 30.76 -19.86
N VAL A 1148 31.82 30.34 -18.59
CA VAL A 1148 33.09 29.93 -18.00
C VAL A 1148 33.01 28.49 -17.53
N GLU A 1149 33.98 27.66 -17.94
CA GLU A 1149 34.12 26.29 -17.48
C GLU A 1149 35.53 26.06 -16.92
N ARG A 1150 35.64 25.42 -15.75
CA ARG A 1150 36.89 25.26 -15.00
C ARG A 1150 37.30 23.79 -14.93
N TYR A 1151 38.50 23.48 -15.43
CA TYR A 1151 39.15 22.16 -15.36
C TYR A 1151 40.31 22.16 -14.35
N ASP A 1152 39.98 22.05 -13.08
CA ASP A 1152 40.90 22.17 -11.94
C ASP A 1152 41.24 20.83 -11.26
N THR A 1153 40.54 19.75 -11.62
CA THR A 1153 40.79 18.41 -11.08
C THR A 1153 41.03 17.40 -12.20
N LEU A 1154 41.77 16.32 -11.88
CA LEU A 1154 42.02 15.23 -12.82
C LEU A 1154 40.69 14.59 -13.30
N ALA A 1155 39.68 14.51 -12.42
CA ALA A 1155 38.36 14.01 -12.76
C ALA A 1155 37.66 14.88 -13.83
N ARG A 1156 37.70 16.21 -13.69
CA ARG A 1156 37.11 17.14 -14.67
C ARG A 1156 37.86 17.12 -16.00
N ALA A 1157 39.18 17.02 -15.97
CA ALA A 1157 39.98 16.84 -17.18
C ALA A 1157 39.66 15.50 -17.88
N PHE A 1158 39.45 14.44 -17.10
CA PHE A 1158 39.05 13.13 -17.61
C PHE A 1158 37.64 13.16 -18.23
N GLU A 1159 36.67 13.82 -17.60
CA GLU A 1159 35.33 14.03 -18.15
C GLU A 1159 35.34 14.84 -19.45
N LEU A 1160 36.18 15.88 -19.52
CA LEU A 1160 36.40 16.64 -20.76
C LEU A 1160 36.93 15.73 -21.88
N LEU A 1161 37.95 14.90 -21.59
CA LEU A 1161 38.49 13.96 -22.58
C LEU A 1161 37.45 12.90 -23.00
N ALA A 1162 36.64 12.42 -22.05
CA ALA A 1162 35.56 11.47 -22.30
C ALA A 1162 34.43 12.06 -23.15
N THR A 1163 34.18 13.37 -23.05
CA THR A 1163 33.16 14.09 -23.82
C THR A 1163 33.64 14.51 -25.21
N LEU A 1164 34.92 14.85 -25.37
CA LEU A 1164 35.51 15.25 -26.65
C LEU A 1164 35.85 14.06 -27.57
N GLY A 1165 36.08 12.86 -27.02
CA GLY A 1165 36.54 11.68 -27.78
C GLY A 1165 35.42 10.76 -28.28
N SER A 1166 35.56 10.24 -29.51
CA SER A 1166 34.71 9.18 -30.08
C SER A 1166 34.88 7.80 -29.38
N GLY A 1167 35.84 7.67 -28.48
CA GLY A 1167 36.20 6.44 -27.75
C GLY A 1167 35.72 6.37 -26.29
N ARG A 1168 34.61 7.04 -25.92
CA ARG A 1168 34.10 7.12 -24.53
C ARG A 1168 34.04 5.76 -23.79
N VAL A 1169 33.69 4.68 -24.51
CA VAL A 1169 33.61 3.31 -23.96
C VAL A 1169 34.99 2.76 -23.56
N THR A 1170 36.06 3.14 -24.26
CA THR A 1170 37.43 2.69 -23.96
C THR A 1170 38.03 3.49 -22.81
N LEU A 1171 37.81 4.81 -22.78
CA LEU A 1171 38.36 5.68 -21.74
C LEU A 1171 37.72 5.39 -20.36
N GLU A 1172 36.42 5.12 -20.30
CA GLU A 1172 35.73 4.76 -19.03
C GLU A 1172 36.34 3.53 -18.34
N LYS A 1173 36.91 2.57 -19.08
CA LYS A 1173 37.60 1.42 -18.50
C LYS A 1173 38.82 1.82 -17.66
N PHE A 1174 39.44 2.96 -17.98
CA PHE A 1174 40.60 3.51 -17.26
C PHE A 1174 40.21 4.49 -16.14
N ARG A 1175 38.92 4.62 -15.80
CA ARG A 1175 38.46 5.53 -14.74
C ARG A 1175 39.08 5.22 -13.37
N PHE A 1176 39.49 3.98 -13.11
CA PHE A 1176 40.18 3.57 -11.88
C PHE A 1176 41.48 4.37 -11.62
N ILE A 1177 42.10 4.95 -12.67
CA ILE A 1177 43.29 5.78 -12.55
C ILE A 1177 43.04 6.99 -11.63
N LEU A 1178 41.81 7.53 -11.61
CA LEU A 1178 41.44 8.67 -10.76
C LEU A 1178 41.60 8.35 -9.26
N ASP A 1179 41.47 7.08 -8.88
CA ASP A 1179 41.58 6.58 -7.52
C ASP A 1179 42.90 5.83 -7.25
N TRP A 1180 43.85 5.82 -8.21
CA TRP A 1180 45.08 5.01 -8.15
C TRP A 1180 45.89 5.14 -6.84
N PRO A 1181 46.10 6.35 -6.27
CA PRO A 1181 46.84 6.49 -5.01
C PRO A 1181 46.13 5.87 -3.80
N ALA A 1182 44.81 5.66 -3.87
CA ALA A 1182 44.00 5.12 -2.79
C ALA A 1182 43.89 3.58 -2.83
N LEU A 1183 44.33 2.93 -3.92
CA LEU A 1183 44.33 1.47 -4.09
C LEU A 1183 45.43 0.80 -3.26
N THR A 1184 45.18 -0.41 -2.77
CA THR A 1184 46.19 -1.24 -2.09
C THR A 1184 47.24 -1.76 -3.10
N PRO A 1185 48.45 -2.18 -2.64
CA PRO A 1185 49.45 -2.75 -3.54
C PRO A 1185 48.95 -3.95 -4.35
N GLU A 1186 48.10 -4.79 -3.78
CA GLU A 1186 47.48 -5.95 -4.46
C GLU A 1186 46.51 -5.50 -5.55
N GLU A 1187 45.62 -4.55 -5.25
CA GLU A 1187 44.66 -3.99 -6.21
C GLU A 1187 45.37 -3.27 -7.36
N ARG A 1188 46.47 -2.55 -7.09
CA ARG A 1188 47.29 -1.90 -8.15
C ARG A 1188 47.88 -2.91 -9.10
N ARG A 1189 48.39 -4.05 -8.59
CA ARG A 1189 48.94 -5.13 -9.43
C ARG A 1189 47.86 -5.80 -10.28
N GLU A 1190 46.68 -6.06 -9.70
CA GLU A 1190 45.55 -6.63 -10.43
C GLU A 1190 45.06 -5.70 -11.55
N ARG A 1191 44.81 -4.42 -11.24
CA ARG A 1191 44.40 -3.42 -12.23
C ARG A 1191 45.45 -3.22 -13.31
N TYR A 1192 46.72 -3.21 -12.95
CA TYR A 1192 47.80 -3.13 -13.92
C TYR A 1192 47.82 -4.37 -14.84
N SER A 1193 47.69 -5.58 -14.29
CA SER A 1193 47.67 -6.82 -15.08
C SER A 1193 46.52 -6.86 -16.10
N GLU A 1194 45.37 -6.28 -15.75
CA GLU A 1194 44.17 -6.26 -16.61
C GLU A 1194 44.26 -5.18 -17.71
N TYR A 1195 44.89 -4.03 -17.42
CA TYR A 1195 44.85 -2.84 -18.27
C TYR A 1195 46.23 -2.35 -18.77
N ALA A 1196 47.29 -3.17 -18.68
CA ALA A 1196 48.65 -2.79 -19.09
C ALA A 1196 48.71 -2.33 -20.56
N CYS A 1197 49.13 -1.09 -20.78
CA CYS A 1197 49.33 -0.49 -22.10
C CYS A 1197 50.39 0.63 -22.03
N HIS A 1198 50.85 1.12 -23.18
CA HIS A 1198 51.91 2.14 -23.26
C HIS A 1198 51.53 3.45 -22.53
N GLU A 1199 50.27 3.87 -22.60
CA GLU A 1199 49.75 5.08 -21.96
C GLU A 1199 49.73 4.92 -20.43
N LEU A 1200 49.28 3.77 -19.93
CA LEU A 1200 49.27 3.47 -18.50
C LEU A 1200 50.71 3.37 -17.95
N ASN A 1201 51.62 2.73 -18.69
CA ASN A 1201 53.03 2.64 -18.34
C ASN A 1201 53.68 4.03 -18.24
N LEU A 1202 53.44 4.88 -19.25
CA LEU A 1202 53.95 6.26 -19.29
C LEU A 1202 53.40 7.13 -18.16
N LEU A 1203 52.11 6.96 -17.82
CA LEU A 1203 51.49 7.66 -16.71
C LEU A 1203 52.09 7.23 -15.37
N LEU A 1204 52.17 5.92 -15.12
CA LEU A 1204 52.67 5.37 -13.86
C LEU A 1204 54.16 5.65 -13.66
N ALA A 1205 54.97 5.67 -14.72
CA ALA A 1205 56.37 6.09 -14.66
C ALA A 1205 56.54 7.52 -14.08
N ARG A 1206 55.55 8.40 -14.27
CA ARG A 1206 55.58 9.78 -13.76
C ARG A 1206 54.81 9.98 -12.45
N LYS A 1207 53.72 9.23 -12.23
CA LYS A 1207 52.79 9.44 -11.11
C LYS A 1207 52.97 8.45 -9.96
N ASP A 1208 53.51 7.27 -10.23
CA ASP A 1208 53.89 6.28 -9.22
C ASP A 1208 55.23 5.61 -9.59
N PRO A 1209 56.36 6.35 -9.49
CA PRO A 1209 57.67 5.86 -9.91
C PRO A 1209 58.12 4.60 -9.15
N ALA A 1210 57.67 4.44 -7.91
CA ALA A 1210 57.97 3.27 -7.08
C ALA A 1210 57.32 2.01 -7.65
N PHE A 1211 56.02 2.06 -7.95
CA PHE A 1211 55.32 0.94 -8.62
C PHE A 1211 55.90 0.65 -10.00
N PHE A 1212 56.25 1.69 -10.76
CA PHE A 1212 56.89 1.53 -12.07
C PHE A 1212 58.23 0.80 -11.96
N ALA A 1213 59.11 1.19 -11.04
CA ALA A 1213 60.42 0.57 -10.86
C ALA A 1213 60.33 -0.89 -10.36
N GLU A 1214 59.39 -1.19 -9.46
CA GLU A 1214 59.23 -2.53 -8.87
C GLU A 1214 58.55 -3.51 -9.83
N VAL A 1215 57.49 -3.09 -10.52
CA VAL A 1215 56.59 -3.99 -11.25
C VAL A 1215 56.74 -3.85 -12.76
N ILE A 1216 56.75 -2.62 -13.28
CA ILE A 1216 56.64 -2.36 -14.73
C ILE A 1216 58.00 -2.48 -15.42
N ARG A 1217 59.04 -1.84 -14.85
CA ARG A 1217 60.39 -1.79 -15.45
C ARG A 1217 60.97 -3.19 -15.69
N PRO A 1218 60.92 -4.15 -14.74
CA PRO A 1218 61.43 -5.50 -15.00
C PRO A 1218 60.66 -6.21 -16.13
N HIS A 1219 59.36 -5.94 -16.30
CA HIS A 1219 58.56 -6.53 -17.37
C HIS A 1219 58.95 -5.96 -18.75
N LEU A 1220 59.22 -4.66 -18.82
CA LEU A 1220 59.70 -4.01 -20.05
C LEU A 1220 61.12 -4.46 -20.42
N GLU A 1221 62.01 -4.65 -19.43
CA GLU A 1221 63.37 -5.17 -19.66
C GLU A 1221 63.37 -6.58 -20.26
N HIS A 1222 62.39 -7.41 -19.93
CA HIS A 1222 62.27 -8.77 -20.47
C HIS A 1222 61.30 -8.87 -21.66
N LYS A 1223 60.75 -7.76 -22.15
CA LYS A 1223 59.88 -7.73 -23.33
C LYS A 1223 60.69 -8.08 -24.58
N ARG A 1224 60.29 -9.15 -25.30
CA ARG A 1224 61.02 -9.71 -26.45
C ARG A 1224 61.12 -8.74 -27.64
N GLU A 1225 60.06 -8.01 -27.90
CA GLU A 1225 59.96 -6.99 -28.94
C GLU A 1225 59.63 -5.67 -28.26
N ARG A 1226 60.62 -4.79 -28.14
CA ARG A 1226 60.47 -3.46 -27.53
C ARG A 1226 60.05 -2.47 -28.59
N GLU A 1227 59.07 -1.65 -28.24
CA GLU A 1227 58.59 -0.54 -29.06
C GLU A 1227 59.12 0.79 -28.49
N PHE A 1228 58.85 1.89 -29.20
CA PHE A 1228 59.40 3.20 -28.87
C PHE A 1228 59.14 3.62 -27.42
N ILE A 1229 57.91 3.45 -26.91
CA ILE A 1229 57.57 3.84 -25.53
C ILE A 1229 58.32 2.98 -24.51
N ASP A 1230 58.55 1.70 -24.80
CA ASP A 1230 59.31 0.83 -23.91
C ASP A 1230 60.77 1.29 -23.83
N ASP A 1231 61.42 1.54 -24.97
CA ASP A 1231 62.79 2.03 -25.03
C ASP A 1231 62.92 3.44 -24.41
N TYR A 1232 61.91 4.29 -24.59
CA TYR A 1232 61.85 5.62 -23.98
C TYR A 1232 61.76 5.56 -22.45
N LEU A 1233 60.98 4.61 -21.92
CA LEU A 1233 60.77 4.40 -20.49
C LEU A 1233 61.92 3.64 -19.81
N LEU A 1234 62.62 2.77 -20.55
CA LEU A 1234 63.84 2.08 -20.10
C LEU A 1234 65.10 2.95 -20.20
N GLU A 1235 64.98 4.15 -20.77
CA GLU A 1235 66.09 5.06 -21.03
C GLU A 1235 67.17 4.46 -21.94
N ALA A 1236 66.75 3.64 -22.91
CA ALA A 1236 67.63 3.08 -23.94
C ALA A 1236 68.06 4.15 -24.97
N ASP A 1237 69.04 3.82 -25.81
CA ASP A 1237 69.45 4.72 -26.91
C ASP A 1237 68.36 4.83 -27.97
N LEU A 1238 67.76 6.03 -28.09
CA LEU A 1238 66.68 6.31 -29.04
C LEU A 1238 67.17 6.78 -30.41
N SER A 1239 68.48 6.84 -30.64
CA SER A 1239 69.08 7.26 -31.91
C SER A 1239 68.58 6.46 -33.14
N PRO A 1240 68.33 5.13 -33.06
CA PRO A 1240 67.79 4.35 -34.19
C PRO A 1240 66.42 4.84 -34.70
N TYR A 1241 65.60 5.45 -33.83
CA TYR A 1241 64.30 5.99 -34.20
C TYR A 1241 64.37 7.30 -35.02
N ARG A 1242 65.58 7.84 -35.27
CA ARG A 1242 65.81 8.96 -36.19
C ARG A 1242 65.90 8.53 -37.66
N GLU A 1243 66.09 7.25 -37.94
CA GLU A 1243 66.12 6.76 -39.32
C GLU A 1243 64.77 7.01 -39.99
N SER A 1244 64.78 7.47 -41.24
CA SER A 1244 63.57 7.97 -41.93
C SER A 1244 62.42 6.95 -41.93
N TRP A 1245 62.71 5.66 -41.97
CA TRP A 1245 61.71 4.60 -41.95
C TRP A 1245 61.14 4.35 -40.53
N ALA A 1246 61.97 4.43 -39.49
CA ALA A 1246 61.56 4.23 -38.11
C ALA A 1246 60.78 5.45 -37.59
N TYR A 1247 61.25 6.66 -37.90
CA TYR A 1247 60.58 7.92 -37.54
C TYR A 1247 59.19 8.05 -38.17
N ALA A 1248 59.02 7.60 -39.43
CA ALA A 1248 57.73 7.64 -40.12
C ALA A 1248 56.65 6.78 -39.44
N ARG A 1249 57.06 5.73 -38.71
CA ARG A 1249 56.16 4.81 -37.99
C ARG A 1249 55.76 5.32 -36.60
N LEU A 1250 56.45 6.32 -36.07
CA LEU A 1250 56.11 6.92 -34.78
C LEU A 1250 54.84 7.75 -34.89
N ASN A 1251 53.96 7.64 -33.90
CA ASN A 1251 52.80 8.51 -33.76
C ASN A 1251 53.22 9.92 -33.29
N ALA A 1252 52.28 10.88 -33.34
CA ALA A 1252 52.58 12.27 -32.99
C ALA A 1252 53.16 12.44 -31.58
N VAL A 1253 52.65 11.70 -30.59
CA VAL A 1253 53.13 11.75 -29.21
C VAL A 1253 54.53 11.18 -29.09
N GLU A 1254 54.81 10.06 -29.76
CA GLU A 1254 56.13 9.42 -29.78
C GLU A 1254 57.18 10.32 -30.45
N ARG A 1255 56.82 11.00 -31.55
CA ARG A 1255 57.70 12.00 -32.19
C ARG A 1255 58.01 13.16 -31.25
N ILE A 1256 57.01 13.65 -30.50
CA ILE A 1256 57.19 14.71 -29.50
C ILE A 1256 58.12 14.24 -28.37
N LEU A 1257 57.93 13.01 -27.87
CA LEU A 1257 58.78 12.44 -26.82
C LEU A 1257 60.23 12.22 -27.29
N LEU A 1258 60.41 11.76 -28.54
CA LEU A 1258 61.72 11.59 -29.17
C LEU A 1258 62.43 12.95 -29.32
N ALA A 1259 61.73 13.96 -29.82
CA ALA A 1259 62.23 15.32 -29.95
C ALA A 1259 62.62 15.92 -28.59
N GLY A 1260 61.80 15.68 -27.56
CA GLY A 1260 62.06 16.14 -26.19
C GLY A 1260 63.29 15.49 -25.53
N ARG A 1261 63.59 14.22 -25.83
CA ARG A 1261 64.73 13.49 -25.24
C ARG A 1261 66.06 13.80 -25.94
N LEU A 1262 66.06 13.93 -27.27
CA LEU A 1262 67.30 14.01 -28.04
C LEU A 1262 67.79 15.43 -28.35
N GLY A 1263 66.92 16.46 -28.25
CA GLY A 1263 67.27 17.86 -28.48
C GLY A 1263 67.82 18.21 -29.89
N GLY A 1264 67.96 19.50 -30.19
CA GLY A 1264 68.54 20.00 -31.45
C GLY A 1264 67.56 20.18 -32.63
N ALA A 1265 68.08 20.24 -33.87
CA ALA A 1265 67.34 20.60 -35.10
C ALA A 1265 66.11 19.73 -35.41
N LEU A 1266 66.01 18.52 -34.85
CA LEU A 1266 64.81 17.68 -34.95
C LEU A 1266 63.63 18.28 -34.15
N ALA A 1267 63.88 18.91 -33.00
CA ALA A 1267 62.84 19.52 -32.16
C ALA A 1267 62.24 20.80 -32.76
N GLU A 1268 62.96 21.47 -33.67
CA GLU A 1268 62.42 22.60 -34.45
C GLU A 1268 61.57 22.15 -35.65
N ALA A 1269 61.90 21.01 -36.26
CA ALA A 1269 61.11 20.43 -37.35
C ALA A 1269 59.77 19.86 -36.83
N THR A 1270 59.76 19.13 -35.71
CA THR A 1270 58.53 18.57 -35.11
C THR A 1270 57.64 19.61 -34.42
N ARG A 1271 58.10 20.87 -34.25
CA ARG A 1271 57.28 21.99 -33.72
C ARG A 1271 56.54 22.76 -34.83
N ARG A 1272 56.91 22.57 -36.10
CA ARG A 1272 56.34 23.28 -37.26
C ARG A 1272 55.28 22.48 -38.01
N ASP A 1273 55.33 21.15 -37.95
CA ASP A 1273 54.22 20.24 -38.29
C ASP A 1273 53.31 20.06 -37.08
#